data_AF-A0A8N7TAJ3-F1
#
_entry.id   AF-A0A8N7TAJ3-F1
#
_cell.length_a   1.000
_cell.length_b   1.000
_cell.length_c   1.000
_cell.angle_alpha   90.00
_cell.angle_beta   90.00
_cell.angle_gamma   90.00
#
_symmetry.space_group_name_H-M   'P 1'
#
loop_
_entity.id
_entity.type
_entity.pdbx_description
1 polymer ?
#
loop_
_entity_poly.entity_id
_entity_poly.type
_entity_poly.pdbx_seq_one_letter_code
_entity_poly.pdbx_strand_id
1 'polypeptide(L)'
;MSKILTICGVAKSLRLGWRSWRSSTRLLSLKAQTAHLVLEDGTKMKGYSFGHDQSAAGELVFNTGLVGYPEALTDPSYRGQILTLTYPIVGNYGVPNTQELDELGLKKNVESDRIQVSGLLVQDYSAEYSHWNSVKSLAQWLQEEKVPALFGIDTRMLTKIIRDKGTVLGKIEFDGQPVEITDPNQRNLVSEVSTKDIQVFGKGNPVKVVAVDCGIKHNIIRLLVKRGAEVHLVPWDQDLMSLEYDGLFISNGPGDPSLAKTLIQNVRKVLESDRPQPVFGICMGNQITALAAGAQSYKLPMGNRGQNQPVVNVMTGQAFITAQNHGYGIDSESLPPGWSPLFINANDGTNEGIMHNTKPVFTAQFHPEAKGGPTDTEFLFDAFISLIRKGREGSIASVMPKKPAVPPRIQVSKVLVLGSGGLSIGQAGEFDYSGSQAVKAMREENLQTVLINPNIASVQTNEVGTKQADSVYFLPVTPEFVTQVISVERPDGILLSMGGQTALNCGVELFQSGVLEKYGVKVLGTPVESIMATEDRQLFSDKLMEINEKIAPSFAVKTVADALKAADEIGYPVMLRSAYALGGLGSGLCANKEKLEDTAHKALAMSSQILVEKSLLGWKEVEYEVVRDIADNCVTVCNMENFDPLGIHTGDSIVVAPSQTLSNEEYHMLRETAIKVVRHLGIVGECNIQYALHPSSLEYCIIEVNARLSRSSALASKATGYPLAFVAAKLALGIPLPEIKNAVSEQTTACFEPSLDYIVTKIPRWDLDRFHGMSREIGSAMKSVGEVMAVGRSFEESIQKALRMCHPSVDGFVPRLPLKKAWAEQQDLQRELSMPSSTRIFSLAQALHSGVTVDQIHDLTAIDKWFLHKLKHITEMEQRLGQYKSATVPRDLLLKAKMDGFSDRQVGQAMDISEGEARVLRLNQNIRPWVKQIDTLAAEYPAATNYLYCTYHGQEHDLDFKDHGTMVVGCGPYHIGSSVEFDWCAVSSIRALRQMGKRTVVVNHNPETVSTDFDECDRLYFEELTLERILDITQQEGCTGCIVSVGGQIPNNLAMPLHLNGVKILGTNPAQIDRAEERSVFSSILDDLGVGQAPWRALSSLEDAVSFASNVGYPCLLRPSYVLSGSAMNVVYGEDEMKRFLEEATQVSQDHPVVITKFIRGAREVEVDAVARMGKVLAHAITEHVEDAGVHSGDATLMLPTQTISQGALEKVKTATQKIAKAFEISGPFNTQFLVKGNDVMVIECNLRASRSFPFVSKTIGVDFIDVATRVMVGERMDESRLPSLENPIIPVDFVGIKAPMFSWPRLREADPVLRCEMASTGEVACFGPNIYSAFLKAMLSTGFKLPQKGILIGIQHSFRPNFLSTAHQLHEEGFKLYATEGTSAWLNANDVPTIPVAWPSVETNTTHLPSISRLISEGHIDLVVNLPNNNSKFLKDNFQIRRMAVDYGVPLITNFQVVKLFAEAIRYSSELDATSLFHYRQREPRLSESCTAWLTSNLENRQETQS
;
A
#
# COMPACT_ATOMS: atom_id res chain seq x y z
N MET A 1 60.56 -50.15 7.88
CA MET A 1 59.74 -49.76 9.06
C MET A 1 58.42 -49.22 8.50
N SER A 2 57.47 -50.09 8.12
CA SER A 2 56.42 -50.72 8.94
C SER A 2 55.28 -49.78 9.33
N LYS A 3 54.19 -49.83 8.51
CA LYS A 3 52.74 -49.65 8.82
C LYS A 3 52.34 -48.28 9.41
N ILE A 4 51.42 -47.50 8.83
CA ILE A 4 50.05 -47.82 8.40
C ILE A 4 49.64 -46.89 7.22
N LEU A 5 49.23 -47.51 6.12
CA LEU A 5 48.41 -46.89 5.06
C LEU A 5 46.95 -46.84 5.52
N THR A 6 46.24 -45.79 5.09
CA THR A 6 44.89 -45.77 4.46
C THR A 6 44.05 -44.63 5.03
N ILE A 7 43.94 -43.54 4.26
CA ILE A 7 42.79 -42.61 4.06
C ILE A 7 43.39 -41.39 3.33
N CYS A 8 43.53 -41.52 2.01
CA CYS A 8 43.78 -40.41 1.10
C CYS A 8 42.67 -40.47 0.05
N GLY A 9 41.64 -39.67 0.24
CA GLY A 9 40.47 -39.62 -0.65
C GLY A 9 39.63 -38.36 -0.53
N VAL A 10 40.17 -37.24 -0.01
CA VAL A 10 39.46 -35.94 0.02
C VAL A 10 40.49 -34.82 -0.18
N ALA A 11 40.97 -34.63 -1.41
CA ALA A 11 41.83 -33.49 -1.76
C ALA A 11 41.61 -32.99 -3.20
N LYS A 12 40.42 -33.22 -3.77
CA LYS A 12 40.06 -32.74 -5.12
C LYS A 12 38.82 -31.84 -5.21
N SER A 13 38.09 -31.56 -4.12
CA SER A 13 36.92 -30.64 -4.14
C SER A 13 37.21 -29.20 -3.67
N LEU A 14 38.39 -28.92 -3.11
CA LEU A 14 38.73 -27.59 -2.54
C LEU A 14 39.36 -26.60 -3.54
N ARG A 15 39.43 -26.92 -4.84
CA ARG A 15 39.99 -26.01 -5.87
C ARG A 15 38.96 -25.37 -6.82
N LEU A 16 37.66 -25.66 -6.67
CA LEU A 16 36.60 -24.98 -7.45
C LEU A 16 35.94 -23.80 -6.71
N GLY A 17 36.12 -23.66 -5.39
CA GLY A 17 35.50 -22.58 -4.59
C GLY A 17 36.22 -21.22 -4.62
N TRP A 18 37.39 -21.11 -5.25
CA TRP A 18 38.16 -19.85 -5.28
C TRP A 18 38.01 -19.03 -6.57
N ARG A 19 37.21 -19.49 -7.55
CA ARG A 19 36.96 -18.74 -8.79
C ARG A 19 35.71 -17.85 -8.74
N SER A 20 34.71 -18.10 -7.88
CA SER A 20 33.50 -17.25 -7.85
C SER A 20 33.74 -15.89 -7.18
N TRP A 21 34.64 -15.79 -6.18
CA TRP A 21 34.94 -14.52 -5.50
C TRP A 21 35.61 -13.44 -6.39
N ARG A 22 36.14 -13.82 -7.56
CA ARG A 22 36.77 -12.86 -8.49
C ARG A 22 35.79 -12.22 -9.49
N SER A 23 34.55 -12.70 -9.63
CA SER A 23 33.60 -12.09 -10.58
C SER A 23 32.97 -10.81 -10.01
N SER A 24 32.54 -10.82 -8.74
CA SER A 24 31.87 -9.67 -8.10
C SER A 24 32.80 -8.46 -7.94
N THR A 25 34.07 -8.69 -7.61
CA THR A 25 35.07 -7.62 -7.50
C THR A 25 35.50 -7.03 -8.84
N ARG A 26 35.29 -7.72 -9.97
CA ARG A 26 35.64 -7.19 -11.30
C ARG A 26 34.65 -6.14 -11.79
N LEU A 27 33.36 -6.31 -11.52
CA LEU A 27 32.28 -5.45 -12.02
C LEU A 27 32.31 -4.02 -11.46
N LEU A 28 32.88 -3.83 -10.28
CA LEU A 28 32.98 -2.52 -9.62
C LEU A 28 34.37 -1.89 -9.67
N SER A 29 35.34 -2.54 -10.33
CA SER A 29 36.64 -1.93 -10.61
C SER A 29 36.56 -1.15 -11.92
N LEU A 30 37.35 -0.07 -12.05
CA LEU A 30 37.55 0.78 -13.25
C LEU A 30 37.99 0.02 -14.54
N LYS A 31 37.80 -1.30 -14.62
CA LYS A 31 38.13 -2.18 -15.75
C LYS A 31 36.96 -3.02 -16.25
N ALA A 32 35.71 -2.76 -15.86
CA ALA A 32 34.56 -3.37 -16.52
C ALA A 32 34.54 -2.98 -18.00
N GLN A 33 34.49 -3.96 -18.90
CA GLN A 33 34.52 -3.72 -20.34
C GLN A 33 33.22 -3.01 -20.75
N THR A 34 33.35 -1.94 -21.52
CA THR A 34 32.20 -1.14 -21.98
C THR A 34 31.98 -1.34 -23.48
N ALA A 35 30.75 -1.15 -23.92
CA ALA A 35 30.38 -1.08 -25.33
C ALA A 35 29.32 0.00 -25.53
N HIS A 36 29.01 0.31 -26.78
CA HIS A 36 27.97 1.28 -27.12
C HIS A 36 26.81 0.58 -27.82
N LEU A 37 25.58 0.90 -27.41
CA LEU A 37 24.42 0.75 -28.27
C LEU A 37 24.42 1.93 -29.24
N VAL A 38 24.46 1.64 -30.54
CA VAL A 38 24.42 2.63 -31.62
C VAL A 38 23.18 2.39 -32.46
N LEU A 39 22.29 3.37 -32.53
CA LEU A 39 21.09 3.33 -33.35
C LEU A 39 21.38 3.88 -34.75
N GLU A 40 20.54 3.55 -35.73
CA GLU A 40 20.68 4.01 -37.13
C GLU A 40 20.61 5.53 -37.30
N ASP A 41 19.95 6.23 -36.38
CA ASP A 41 19.87 7.70 -36.37
C ASP A 41 21.12 8.38 -35.76
N GLY A 42 22.09 7.59 -35.31
CA GLY A 42 23.32 8.06 -34.68
C GLY A 42 23.25 8.20 -33.15
N THR A 43 22.10 7.93 -32.53
CA THR A 43 21.99 7.89 -31.05
C THR A 43 22.97 6.85 -30.50
N LYS A 44 23.76 7.26 -29.50
CA LYS A 44 24.73 6.39 -28.82
C LYS A 44 24.48 6.36 -27.32
N MET A 45 24.32 5.16 -26.77
CA MET A 45 24.22 4.91 -25.34
C MET A 45 25.38 4.02 -24.89
N LYS A 46 26.10 4.43 -23.85
CA LYS A 46 27.20 3.65 -23.28
C LYS A 46 26.65 2.66 -22.25
N GLY A 47 27.04 1.40 -22.35
CA GLY A 47 26.70 0.36 -21.38
C GLY A 47 27.92 -0.45 -20.95
N TYR A 48 27.73 -1.28 -19.94
CA TYR A 48 28.73 -2.20 -19.40
C TYR A 48 28.45 -3.62 -19.88
N SER A 49 29.46 -4.28 -20.42
CA SER A 49 29.35 -5.66 -20.91
C SER A 49 29.21 -6.64 -19.75
N PHE A 50 28.22 -7.53 -19.85
CA PHE A 50 28.11 -8.71 -18.99
C PHE A 50 27.93 -10.02 -19.78
N GLY A 51 27.60 -9.93 -21.07
CA GLY A 51 27.54 -11.07 -21.99
C GLY A 51 28.91 -11.38 -22.62
N HIS A 52 28.88 -11.84 -23.87
CA HIS A 52 30.07 -12.08 -24.67
C HIS A 52 30.58 -10.78 -25.32
N ASP A 53 31.89 -10.54 -25.31
CA ASP A 53 32.52 -9.31 -25.82
C ASP A 53 32.67 -9.31 -27.36
N GLN A 54 31.53 -9.42 -28.06
CA GLN A 54 31.46 -9.40 -29.52
C GLN A 54 30.38 -8.44 -30.02
N SER A 55 30.69 -7.62 -31.01
CA SER A 55 29.69 -6.73 -31.61
C SER A 55 28.61 -7.50 -32.38
N ALA A 56 27.37 -7.02 -32.32
CA ALA A 56 26.24 -7.58 -33.05
C ALA A 56 25.29 -6.47 -33.51
N ALA A 57 24.63 -6.69 -34.64
CA ALA A 57 23.62 -5.80 -35.21
C ALA A 57 22.27 -6.51 -35.33
N GLY A 58 21.18 -5.75 -35.28
CA GLY A 58 19.82 -6.27 -35.42
C GLY A 58 18.75 -5.19 -35.31
N GLU A 59 17.50 -5.61 -35.43
CA GLU A 59 16.33 -4.80 -35.08
C GLU A 59 16.23 -4.73 -33.54
N LEU A 60 16.11 -3.52 -33.00
CA LEU A 60 15.84 -3.32 -31.59
C LEU A 60 14.36 -3.57 -31.31
N VAL A 61 14.09 -4.36 -30.28
CA VAL A 61 12.75 -4.64 -29.79
C VAL A 61 12.72 -4.53 -28.27
N PHE A 62 11.53 -4.34 -27.70
CA PHE A 62 11.32 -4.43 -26.26
C PHE A 62 10.28 -5.49 -25.93
N ASN A 63 10.31 -6.02 -24.70
CA ASN A 63 9.28 -6.92 -24.17
C ASN A 63 8.91 -6.51 -22.75
N THR A 64 7.61 -6.42 -22.47
CA THR A 64 7.04 -5.96 -21.19
C THR A 64 6.89 -7.05 -20.13
N GLY A 65 7.38 -8.27 -20.38
CA GLY A 65 7.39 -9.37 -19.41
C GLY A 65 8.28 -9.07 -18.20
N LEU A 66 7.76 -9.29 -16.99
CA LEU A 66 8.47 -9.06 -15.73
C LEU A 66 9.38 -10.24 -15.34
N VAL A 67 9.00 -11.45 -15.72
CA VAL A 67 9.72 -12.70 -15.48
C VAL A 67 9.92 -13.47 -16.79
N GLY A 68 10.67 -14.56 -16.73
CA GLY A 68 10.85 -15.46 -17.88
C GLY A 68 11.92 -15.03 -18.87
N TYR A 69 12.97 -14.34 -18.40
CA TYR A 69 14.11 -14.01 -19.28
C TYR A 69 14.78 -15.26 -19.90
N PRO A 70 14.89 -16.45 -19.27
CA PRO A 70 15.44 -17.63 -19.95
C PRO A 70 14.58 -18.10 -21.12
N GLU A 71 13.27 -18.12 -20.94
CA GLU A 71 12.30 -18.49 -21.95
C GLU A 71 12.30 -17.45 -23.09
N ALA A 72 12.26 -16.16 -22.77
CA ALA A 72 12.30 -15.08 -23.76
C ALA A 72 13.59 -15.12 -24.59
N LEU A 73 14.76 -15.32 -23.98
CA LEU A 73 16.04 -15.38 -24.70
C LEU A 73 16.12 -16.56 -25.67
N THR A 74 15.35 -17.62 -25.44
CA THR A 74 15.36 -18.85 -26.23
C THR A 74 14.17 -18.96 -27.17
N ASP A 75 13.29 -17.96 -27.23
CA ASP A 75 12.20 -17.87 -28.20
C ASP A 75 12.75 -17.60 -29.62
N PRO A 76 12.55 -18.53 -30.59
CA PRO A 76 13.01 -18.35 -31.97
C PRO A 76 12.45 -17.11 -32.67
N SER A 77 11.35 -16.54 -32.19
CA SER A 77 10.73 -15.34 -32.75
C SER A 77 11.62 -14.09 -32.62
N TYR A 78 12.61 -14.10 -31.70
CA TYR A 78 13.60 -13.04 -31.55
C TYR A 78 14.84 -13.15 -32.46
N ARG A 79 14.88 -14.13 -33.37
CA ARG A 79 16.04 -14.32 -34.25
C ARG A 79 16.41 -13.03 -34.98
N GLY A 80 17.66 -12.59 -34.85
CA GLY A 80 18.15 -11.38 -35.51
C GLY A 80 17.84 -10.07 -34.78
N GLN A 81 17.19 -10.11 -33.61
CA GLN A 81 16.79 -8.92 -32.86
C GLN A 81 17.69 -8.71 -31.63
N ILE A 82 17.85 -7.45 -31.25
CA ILE A 82 18.47 -7.03 -29.98
C ILE A 82 17.33 -6.75 -29.00
N LEU A 83 17.20 -7.60 -27.98
CA LEU A 83 16.10 -7.56 -27.03
C LEU A 83 16.38 -6.57 -25.89
N THR A 84 15.44 -5.67 -25.66
CA THR A 84 15.39 -4.79 -24.49
C THR A 84 14.37 -5.34 -23.50
N LEU A 85 14.81 -5.72 -22.30
CA LEU A 85 13.88 -6.07 -21.23
C LEU A 85 13.47 -4.79 -20.51
N THR A 86 12.17 -4.52 -20.42
CA THR A 86 11.68 -3.28 -19.79
C THR A 86 11.87 -3.31 -18.28
N TYR A 87 11.65 -4.47 -17.65
CA TYR A 87 11.86 -4.66 -16.22
C TYR A 87 13.33 -4.39 -15.87
N PRO A 88 13.63 -3.50 -14.91
CA PRO A 88 14.98 -2.96 -14.77
C PRO A 88 15.96 -3.92 -14.08
N ILE A 89 15.49 -4.93 -13.34
CA ILE A 89 16.34 -5.81 -12.53
C ILE A 89 16.34 -7.21 -13.14
N VAL A 90 17.44 -7.61 -13.79
CA VAL A 90 17.52 -8.88 -14.53
C VAL A 90 18.64 -9.77 -14.00
N GLY A 91 18.39 -11.09 -13.93
CA GLY A 91 19.34 -12.11 -13.49
C GLY A 91 19.23 -12.50 -12.01
N ASN A 92 18.27 -11.92 -11.29
CA ASN A 92 17.99 -12.13 -9.86
C ASN A 92 17.78 -13.60 -9.47
N TYR A 93 17.06 -14.39 -10.26
CA TYR A 93 16.85 -15.83 -10.00
C TYR A 93 17.79 -16.75 -10.81
N GLY A 94 18.84 -16.21 -11.43
CA GLY A 94 19.88 -16.98 -12.13
C GLY A 94 19.35 -17.72 -13.36
N VAL A 95 20.05 -18.78 -13.78
CA VAL A 95 19.65 -19.60 -14.93
C VAL A 95 19.57 -21.07 -14.50
N PRO A 96 18.46 -21.77 -14.79
CA PRO A 96 18.35 -23.20 -14.51
C PRO A 96 19.29 -24.03 -15.41
N ASN A 97 19.31 -25.36 -15.24
CA ASN A 97 20.12 -26.21 -16.11
C ASN A 97 19.57 -26.21 -17.56
N THR A 98 20.20 -25.43 -18.43
CA THR A 98 19.81 -25.28 -19.84
C THR A 98 20.20 -26.45 -20.74
N GLN A 99 20.92 -27.44 -20.20
CA GLN A 99 21.30 -28.65 -20.94
C GLN A 99 20.54 -29.89 -20.47
N GLU A 100 19.71 -29.78 -19.42
CA GLU A 100 18.83 -30.86 -18.98
C GLU A 100 17.80 -31.16 -20.06
N LEU A 101 17.71 -32.43 -20.46
CA LEU A 101 16.71 -32.90 -21.41
C LEU A 101 15.50 -33.48 -20.67
N ASP A 102 14.31 -33.26 -21.21
CA ASP A 102 13.09 -33.95 -20.80
C ASP A 102 12.98 -35.33 -21.48
N GLU A 103 11.91 -36.07 -21.16
CA GLU A 103 11.62 -37.40 -21.71
C GLU A 103 11.41 -37.42 -23.24
N LEU A 104 11.19 -36.26 -23.86
CA LEU A 104 11.04 -36.12 -25.31
C LEU A 104 12.38 -35.83 -26.00
N GLY A 105 13.47 -35.66 -25.23
CA GLY A 105 14.77 -35.26 -25.74
C GLY A 105 14.87 -33.75 -26.02
N LEU A 106 13.89 -32.96 -25.60
CA LEU A 106 13.92 -31.50 -25.71
C LEU A 106 14.60 -30.91 -24.49
N LYS A 107 15.25 -29.75 -24.64
CA LYS A 107 15.83 -29.03 -23.50
C LYS A 107 14.72 -28.56 -22.56
N LYS A 108 14.69 -29.06 -21.34
CA LYS A 108 13.59 -28.94 -20.37
C LYS A 108 13.27 -27.51 -19.97
N ASN A 109 14.30 -26.71 -19.68
CA ASN A 109 14.16 -25.41 -19.03
C ASN A 109 14.27 -24.21 -20.01
N VAL A 110 14.22 -24.47 -21.32
CA VAL A 110 14.35 -23.45 -22.38
C VAL A 110 13.45 -23.81 -23.56
N GLU A 111 13.14 -22.81 -24.40
CA GLU A 111 12.17 -22.95 -25.48
C GLU A 111 12.77 -23.25 -26.85
N SER A 112 14.10 -23.28 -26.97
CA SER A 112 14.81 -23.83 -28.14
C SER A 112 16.22 -24.31 -27.77
N ASP A 113 16.94 -24.87 -28.74
CA ASP A 113 18.28 -25.43 -28.53
C ASP A 113 19.36 -24.41 -28.17
N ARG A 114 19.13 -23.12 -28.34
CA ARG A 114 20.12 -22.06 -28.10
C ARG A 114 19.45 -20.73 -27.78
N ILE A 115 20.23 -19.75 -27.31
CA ILE A 115 19.76 -18.36 -27.26
C ILE A 115 19.55 -17.84 -28.70
N GLN A 116 18.42 -17.17 -28.94
CA GLN A 116 17.98 -16.74 -30.27
C GLN A 116 18.18 -15.25 -30.52
N VAL A 117 18.19 -14.43 -29.46
CA VAL A 117 18.48 -12.99 -29.56
C VAL A 117 19.90 -12.76 -30.06
N SER A 118 20.07 -11.70 -30.86
CA SER A 118 21.39 -11.23 -31.33
C SER A 118 22.14 -10.43 -30.26
N GLY A 119 21.42 -9.88 -29.29
CA GLY A 119 21.99 -9.20 -28.14
C GLY A 119 20.91 -8.87 -27.10
N LEU A 120 21.34 -8.52 -25.89
CA LEU A 120 20.46 -8.20 -24.77
C LEU A 120 20.81 -6.83 -24.15
N LEU A 121 19.79 -6.04 -23.86
CA LEU A 121 19.89 -4.74 -23.21
C LEU A 121 19.05 -4.74 -21.94
N VAL A 122 19.68 -4.40 -20.83
CA VAL A 122 19.03 -4.29 -19.51
C VAL A 122 19.48 -3.03 -18.80
N GLN A 123 18.77 -2.64 -17.74
CA GLN A 123 19.19 -1.52 -16.93
C GLN A 123 20.14 -1.92 -15.81
N ASP A 124 19.71 -2.81 -14.91
CA ASP A 124 20.52 -3.38 -13.84
C ASP A 124 20.66 -4.90 -14.02
N TYR A 125 21.88 -5.39 -13.79
CA TYR A 125 22.20 -6.81 -13.85
C TYR A 125 22.58 -7.34 -12.46
N SER A 126 21.84 -8.34 -11.99
CA SER A 126 22.13 -9.03 -10.73
C SER A 126 23.21 -10.10 -10.94
N ALA A 127 24.45 -9.77 -10.55
CA ALA A 127 25.56 -10.72 -10.61
C ALA A 127 25.45 -11.85 -9.57
N GLU A 128 24.97 -11.53 -8.37
CA GLU A 128 24.61 -12.50 -7.33
C GLU A 128 23.13 -12.87 -7.51
N TYR A 129 22.86 -14.17 -7.67
CA TYR A 129 21.52 -14.70 -7.91
C TYR A 129 21.12 -15.67 -6.79
N SER A 130 19.81 -15.83 -6.57
CA SER A 130 19.29 -16.76 -5.56
C SER A 130 18.01 -17.42 -6.07
N HIS A 131 18.12 -18.71 -6.38
CA HIS A 131 16.99 -19.57 -6.70
C HIS A 131 17.43 -21.03 -6.61
N TRP A 132 16.62 -21.91 -6.04
CA TRP A 132 17.01 -23.29 -5.75
C TRP A 132 17.35 -24.11 -7.01
N ASN A 133 16.70 -23.82 -8.13
CA ASN A 133 16.95 -24.50 -9.41
C ASN A 133 18.06 -23.85 -10.26
N SER A 134 18.66 -22.74 -9.80
CA SER A 134 19.68 -22.04 -10.59
C SER A 134 21.06 -22.71 -10.49
N VAL A 135 21.74 -22.87 -11.62
CA VAL A 135 23.06 -23.54 -11.69
C VAL A 135 24.18 -22.62 -12.17
N LYS A 136 23.84 -21.46 -12.74
CA LYS A 136 24.78 -20.44 -13.23
C LYS A 136 24.11 -19.06 -13.28
N SER A 137 24.92 -18.01 -13.41
CA SER A 137 24.42 -16.66 -13.65
C SER A 137 24.01 -16.44 -15.11
N LEU A 138 23.19 -15.42 -15.35
CA LEU A 138 22.81 -15.01 -16.70
C LEU A 138 24.03 -14.61 -17.55
N ALA A 139 24.97 -13.86 -16.97
CA ALA A 139 26.23 -13.50 -17.66
C ALA A 139 27.00 -14.73 -18.15
N GLN A 140 27.13 -15.75 -17.30
CA GLN A 140 27.85 -16.96 -17.66
C GLN A 140 27.17 -17.67 -18.84
N TRP A 141 25.84 -17.77 -18.84
CA TRP A 141 25.10 -18.39 -19.94
C TRP A 141 25.24 -17.63 -21.26
N LEU A 142 25.13 -16.30 -21.22
CA LEU A 142 25.33 -15.43 -22.40
C LEU A 142 26.75 -15.55 -22.97
N GLN A 143 27.76 -15.69 -22.12
CA GLN A 143 29.15 -15.92 -22.55
C GLN A 143 29.33 -17.30 -23.21
N GLU A 144 28.73 -18.35 -22.65
CA GLU A 144 28.74 -19.70 -23.21
C GLU A 144 28.09 -19.74 -24.61
N GLU A 145 26.97 -19.03 -24.79
CA GLU A 145 26.20 -18.96 -26.05
C GLU A 145 26.68 -17.86 -27.01
N LYS A 146 27.73 -17.10 -26.64
CA LYS A 146 28.33 -16.02 -27.43
C LYS A 146 27.37 -14.88 -27.78
N VAL A 147 26.55 -14.46 -26.82
CA VAL A 147 25.57 -13.40 -26.99
C VAL A 147 26.04 -12.13 -26.26
N PRO A 148 26.21 -10.99 -26.96
CA PRO A 148 26.55 -9.74 -26.31
C PRO A 148 25.39 -9.20 -25.50
N ALA A 149 25.73 -8.62 -24.35
CA ALA A 149 24.72 -8.02 -23.49
C ALA A 149 25.29 -6.83 -22.72
N LEU A 150 24.50 -5.74 -22.65
CA LEU A 150 24.84 -4.51 -21.96
C LEU A 150 23.87 -4.22 -20.81
N PHE A 151 24.41 -3.83 -19.66
CA PHE A 151 23.65 -3.20 -18.58
C PHE A 151 24.03 -1.72 -18.42
N GLY A 152 23.26 -0.96 -17.65
CA GLY A 152 23.41 0.49 -17.48
C GLY A 152 22.77 1.31 -18.60
N ILE A 153 21.85 0.70 -19.37
CA ILE A 153 21.07 1.36 -20.42
C ILE A 153 19.73 1.81 -19.84
N ASP A 154 19.29 3.04 -20.15
CA ASP A 154 17.93 3.48 -19.79
C ASP A 154 16.93 2.78 -20.71
N THR A 155 16.47 1.61 -20.29
CA THR A 155 15.55 0.75 -21.06
C THR A 155 14.22 1.43 -21.32
N ARG A 156 13.77 2.36 -20.45
CA ARG A 156 12.51 3.09 -20.61
C ARG A 156 12.60 4.11 -21.74
N MET A 157 13.68 4.88 -21.78
CA MET A 157 13.98 5.78 -22.91
C MET A 157 14.03 4.99 -24.22
N LEU A 158 14.69 3.83 -24.21
CA LEU A 158 14.81 2.99 -25.40
C LEU A 158 13.44 2.45 -25.86
N THR A 159 12.59 2.00 -24.94
CA THR A 159 11.22 1.57 -25.24
C THR A 159 10.41 2.69 -25.91
N LYS A 160 10.48 3.93 -25.40
CA LYS A 160 9.81 5.08 -26.01
C LYS A 160 10.31 5.34 -27.44
N ILE A 161 11.62 5.28 -27.67
CA ILE A 161 12.21 5.44 -29.00
C ILE A 161 11.70 4.36 -29.96
N ILE A 162 11.66 3.10 -29.51
CA ILE A 162 11.17 1.97 -30.33
C ILE A 162 9.68 2.15 -30.62
N ARG A 163 8.87 2.46 -29.62
CA ARG A 163 7.42 2.70 -29.76
C ARG A 163 7.13 3.79 -30.80
N ASP A 164 7.81 4.94 -30.69
CA ASP A 164 7.47 6.12 -31.48
C ASP A 164 7.94 6.02 -32.95
N LYS A 165 9.03 5.28 -33.22
CA LYS A 165 9.58 5.08 -34.58
C LYS A 165 9.10 3.79 -35.25
N GLY A 166 8.71 2.83 -34.44
CA GLY A 166 8.21 1.52 -34.81
C GLY A 166 9.28 0.48 -35.14
N THR A 167 10.01 0.67 -36.25
CA THR A 167 11.18 -0.18 -36.55
C THR A 167 12.44 0.62 -36.30
N VAL A 168 13.29 0.14 -35.39
CA VAL A 168 14.57 0.77 -35.06
C VAL A 168 15.68 -0.22 -35.28
N LEU A 169 16.63 0.12 -36.15
CA LEU A 169 17.82 -0.70 -36.35
C LEU A 169 18.98 -0.17 -35.49
N GLY A 170 19.83 -1.09 -35.03
CA GLY A 170 21.00 -0.71 -34.26
C GLY A 170 21.99 -1.84 -34.05
N LYS A 171 23.00 -1.55 -33.26
CA LYS A 171 24.10 -2.47 -32.95
C LYS A 171 24.67 -2.26 -31.56
N ILE A 172 25.09 -3.36 -30.94
CA ILE A 172 26.03 -3.36 -29.82
C ILE A 172 27.43 -3.35 -30.44
N GLU A 173 28.21 -2.30 -30.18
CA GLU A 173 29.53 -2.09 -30.76
C GLU A 173 30.60 -1.98 -29.67
N PHE A 174 31.54 -2.92 -29.69
CA PHE A 174 32.75 -2.89 -28.89
C PHE A 174 33.87 -2.17 -29.63
N ASP A 175 34.75 -1.52 -28.87
CA ASP A 175 35.92 -0.84 -29.43
C ASP A 175 36.80 -1.82 -30.22
N GLY A 176 37.13 -1.46 -31.46
CA GLY A 176 37.91 -2.29 -32.37
C GLY A 176 37.15 -3.40 -33.09
N GLN A 177 35.83 -3.51 -32.90
CA GLN A 177 34.98 -4.52 -33.55
C GLN A 177 33.80 -3.87 -34.29
N PRO A 178 34.02 -3.06 -35.34
CA PRO A 178 32.93 -2.43 -36.06
C PRO A 178 32.05 -3.47 -36.77
N VAL A 179 30.73 -3.26 -36.73
CA VAL A 179 29.74 -4.03 -37.49
C VAL A 179 28.79 -3.08 -38.20
N GLU A 180 28.30 -3.47 -39.38
CA GLU A 180 27.29 -2.68 -40.10
C GLU A 180 25.89 -2.92 -39.52
N ILE A 181 25.08 -1.86 -39.46
CA ILE A 181 23.67 -1.97 -39.11
C ILE A 181 22.97 -2.59 -40.31
N THR A 182 22.29 -3.73 -40.10
CA THR A 182 21.56 -4.46 -41.15
C THR A 182 20.17 -4.80 -40.65
N ASP A 183 19.16 -4.72 -41.53
CA ASP A 183 17.81 -5.13 -41.21
C ASP A 183 17.68 -6.66 -41.36
N PRO A 184 17.50 -7.42 -40.26
CA PRO A 184 17.34 -8.86 -40.32
C PRO A 184 16.07 -9.28 -41.08
N ASN A 185 15.04 -8.43 -41.14
CA ASN A 185 13.75 -8.75 -41.74
C ASN A 185 13.79 -8.83 -43.28
N GLN A 186 14.88 -8.40 -43.92
CA GLN A 186 15.08 -8.58 -45.37
C GLN A 186 15.45 -10.03 -45.75
N ARG A 187 15.77 -10.87 -44.74
CA ARG A 187 16.11 -12.28 -44.91
C ARG A 187 14.92 -13.15 -44.49
N ASN A 188 14.82 -14.33 -45.10
CA ASN A 188 13.85 -15.33 -44.65
C ASN A 188 14.32 -16.00 -43.34
N LEU A 189 14.03 -15.35 -42.21
CA LEU A 189 14.48 -15.79 -40.89
C LEU A 189 13.89 -17.15 -40.49
N VAL A 190 12.70 -17.50 -40.98
CA VAL A 190 12.09 -18.84 -40.81
C VAL A 190 13.05 -19.94 -41.27
N SER A 191 13.70 -19.75 -42.42
CA SER A 191 14.66 -20.73 -42.95
C SER A 191 15.91 -20.90 -42.08
N GLU A 192 16.24 -19.92 -41.23
CA GLU A 192 17.41 -19.95 -40.35
C GLU A 192 17.16 -20.71 -39.04
N VAL A 193 15.89 -20.75 -38.59
CA VAL A 193 15.50 -21.37 -37.32
C VAL A 193 14.81 -22.72 -37.50
N SER A 194 14.14 -22.96 -38.63
CA SER A 194 13.50 -24.23 -38.94
C SER A 194 14.48 -25.41 -38.87
N THR A 195 14.01 -26.54 -38.33
CA THR A 195 14.64 -27.84 -38.46
C THR A 195 14.99 -28.13 -39.92
N LYS A 196 16.07 -28.88 -40.12
CA LYS A 196 16.57 -29.28 -41.44
C LYS A 196 16.06 -30.65 -41.87
N ASP A 197 15.69 -31.47 -40.90
CA ASP A 197 15.22 -32.83 -41.10
C ASP A 197 13.93 -33.06 -40.31
N ILE A 198 13.14 -34.05 -40.74
CA ILE A 198 11.94 -34.45 -40.02
C ILE A 198 12.31 -35.08 -38.69
N GLN A 199 11.72 -34.60 -37.61
CA GLN A 199 11.89 -35.15 -36.26
C GLN A 199 10.53 -35.63 -35.72
N VAL A 200 10.54 -36.71 -34.93
CA VAL A 200 9.31 -37.32 -34.40
C VAL A 200 9.35 -37.35 -32.89
N PHE A 201 8.36 -36.72 -32.25
CA PHE A 201 8.20 -36.66 -30.79
C PHE A 201 6.91 -37.37 -30.36
N GLY A 202 6.90 -37.93 -29.15
CA GLY A 202 5.74 -38.69 -28.66
C GLY A 202 5.49 -39.96 -29.48
N LYS A 203 6.55 -40.61 -29.96
CA LYS A 203 6.47 -41.76 -30.87
C LYS A 203 5.56 -42.87 -30.30
N GLY A 204 4.60 -43.31 -31.12
CA GLY A 204 3.59 -44.31 -30.74
C GLY A 204 2.28 -43.74 -30.22
N ASN A 205 2.18 -42.41 -30.04
CA ASN A 205 0.91 -41.76 -29.73
C ASN A 205 -0.09 -41.89 -30.89
N PRO A 206 -1.40 -41.98 -30.60
CA PRO A 206 -2.42 -42.36 -31.59
C PRO A 206 -2.80 -41.27 -32.59
N VAL A 207 -2.54 -39.99 -32.29
CA VAL A 207 -2.93 -38.87 -33.16
C VAL A 207 -1.69 -38.34 -33.87
N LYS A 208 -1.60 -38.49 -35.19
CA LYS A 208 -0.46 -38.01 -35.96
C LYS A 208 -0.64 -36.53 -36.32
N VAL A 209 0.18 -35.66 -35.74
CA VAL A 209 0.17 -34.22 -36.04
C VAL A 209 1.43 -33.87 -36.81
N VAL A 210 1.29 -33.30 -38.01
CA VAL A 210 2.43 -32.66 -38.69
C VAL A 210 2.54 -31.23 -38.19
N ALA A 211 3.67 -30.90 -37.56
CA ALA A 211 3.98 -29.55 -37.11
C ALA A 211 5.02 -28.93 -38.06
N VAL A 212 4.64 -27.87 -38.76
CA VAL A 212 5.54 -27.11 -39.62
C VAL A 212 6.38 -26.18 -38.74
N ASP A 213 7.68 -26.41 -38.74
CA ASP A 213 8.63 -25.65 -37.96
C ASP A 213 8.95 -24.31 -38.63
N CYS A 214 8.33 -23.24 -38.15
CA CYS A 214 8.67 -21.87 -38.53
C CYS A 214 9.69 -21.22 -37.58
N GLY A 215 10.20 -21.96 -36.60
CA GLY A 215 10.81 -21.43 -35.37
C GLY A 215 10.01 -21.86 -34.14
N ILE A 216 9.68 -23.15 -34.05
CA ILE A 216 8.80 -23.68 -33.01
C ILE A 216 9.41 -23.53 -31.61
N LYS A 217 8.59 -23.10 -30.65
CA LYS A 217 8.92 -23.21 -29.23
C LYS A 217 8.72 -24.64 -28.73
N HIS A 218 9.65 -25.14 -27.92
CA HIS A 218 9.59 -26.50 -27.38
C HIS A 218 8.28 -26.80 -26.64
N ASN A 219 7.69 -25.83 -25.93
CA ASN A 219 6.46 -26.10 -25.19
C ASN A 219 5.25 -26.42 -26.09
N ILE A 220 5.24 -25.98 -27.36
CA ILE A 220 4.23 -26.42 -28.33
C ILE A 220 4.26 -27.94 -28.52
N ILE A 221 5.46 -28.50 -28.69
CA ILE A 221 5.67 -29.93 -28.87
C ILE A 221 5.21 -30.67 -27.61
N ARG A 222 5.62 -30.18 -26.42
CA ARG A 222 5.21 -30.77 -25.13
C ARG A 222 3.69 -30.82 -24.98
N LEU A 223 3.00 -29.72 -25.28
CA LEU A 223 1.54 -29.63 -25.13
C LEU A 223 0.78 -30.53 -26.11
N LEU A 224 1.26 -30.67 -27.34
CA LEU A 224 0.70 -31.60 -28.32
C LEU A 224 0.91 -33.06 -27.89
N VAL A 225 2.15 -33.43 -27.50
CA VAL A 225 2.48 -34.80 -27.06
C VAL A 225 1.71 -35.17 -25.80
N LYS A 226 1.60 -34.26 -24.82
CA LYS A 226 0.82 -34.44 -23.59
C LYS A 226 -0.65 -34.77 -23.86
N ARG A 227 -1.20 -34.33 -25.00
CA ARG A 227 -2.59 -34.59 -25.43
C ARG A 227 -2.74 -35.83 -26.32
N GLY A 228 -1.68 -36.62 -26.45
CA GLY A 228 -1.66 -37.88 -27.19
C GLY A 228 -1.34 -37.72 -28.68
N ALA A 229 -0.60 -36.68 -29.07
CA ALA A 229 -0.09 -36.53 -30.43
C ALA A 229 1.28 -37.18 -30.62
N GLU A 230 1.48 -37.90 -31.73
CA GLU A 230 2.79 -38.16 -32.31
C GLU A 230 3.10 -36.99 -33.23
N VAL A 231 4.03 -36.13 -32.82
CA VAL A 231 4.34 -34.88 -33.51
C VAL A 231 5.46 -35.12 -34.51
N HIS A 232 5.15 -34.99 -35.80
CA HIS A 232 6.11 -34.98 -36.89
C HIS A 232 6.50 -33.53 -37.17
N LEU A 233 7.59 -33.08 -36.57
CA LEU A 233 8.15 -31.75 -36.81
C LEU A 233 8.86 -31.75 -38.16
N VAL A 234 8.37 -30.95 -39.11
CA VAL A 234 8.87 -30.90 -40.49
C VAL A 234 9.49 -29.55 -40.81
N PRO A 235 10.47 -29.49 -41.73
CA PRO A 235 11.02 -28.22 -42.22
C PRO A 235 9.94 -27.29 -42.79
N TRP A 236 10.15 -25.98 -42.66
CA TRP A 236 9.22 -24.94 -43.13
C TRP A 236 8.80 -25.05 -44.61
N ASP A 237 9.63 -25.63 -45.47
CA ASP A 237 9.42 -25.76 -46.91
C ASP A 237 8.89 -27.13 -47.34
N GLN A 238 8.58 -28.02 -46.39
CA GLN A 238 8.06 -29.36 -46.65
C GLN A 238 6.76 -29.33 -47.46
N ASP A 239 6.64 -30.19 -48.49
CA ASP A 239 5.40 -30.38 -49.23
C ASP A 239 4.35 -31.11 -48.37
N LEU A 240 3.39 -30.36 -47.86
CA LEU A 240 2.38 -30.83 -46.91
C LEU A 240 1.36 -31.78 -47.54
N MET A 241 1.14 -31.72 -48.86
CA MET A 241 0.20 -32.60 -49.55
C MET A 241 0.74 -34.03 -49.70
N SER A 242 2.07 -34.18 -49.63
CA SER A 242 2.75 -35.49 -49.71
C SER A 242 2.66 -36.32 -48.41
N LEU A 243 2.26 -35.69 -47.30
CA LEU A 243 2.24 -36.31 -45.98
C LEU A 243 0.82 -36.72 -45.57
N GLU A 244 0.72 -37.85 -44.86
CA GLU A 244 -0.48 -38.25 -44.13
C GLU A 244 -0.40 -37.79 -42.68
N TYR A 245 -1.49 -37.21 -42.18
CA TYR A 245 -1.65 -36.72 -40.80
C TYR A 245 -3.13 -36.64 -40.45
N ASP A 246 -3.42 -36.56 -39.15
CA ASP A 246 -4.75 -36.36 -38.60
C ASP A 246 -5.02 -34.87 -38.34
N GLY A 247 -3.98 -34.07 -38.13
CA GLY A 247 -4.03 -32.61 -38.03
C GLY A 247 -2.74 -31.94 -38.49
N LEU A 248 -2.85 -30.71 -38.98
CA LEU A 248 -1.74 -29.86 -39.38
C LEU A 248 -1.58 -28.72 -38.38
N PHE A 249 -0.36 -28.51 -37.91
CA PHE A 249 0.00 -27.44 -37.01
C PHE A 249 1.07 -26.55 -37.66
N ILE A 250 0.97 -25.23 -37.55
CA ILE A 250 1.95 -24.28 -38.08
C ILE A 250 2.45 -23.41 -36.92
N SER A 251 3.73 -23.51 -36.58
CA SER A 251 4.28 -22.89 -35.38
C SER A 251 4.49 -21.37 -35.48
N ASN A 252 4.85 -20.78 -34.35
CA ASN A 252 5.44 -19.46 -34.28
C ASN A 252 6.79 -19.39 -35.05
N GLY A 253 7.27 -18.17 -35.26
CA GLY A 253 8.52 -17.93 -35.99
C GLY A 253 8.88 -16.45 -36.15
N PRO A 254 10.12 -16.14 -36.55
CA PRO A 254 10.63 -14.79 -36.73
C PRO A 254 10.42 -14.24 -38.15
N GLY A 255 10.49 -12.92 -38.29
CA GLY A 255 10.66 -12.22 -39.58
C GLY A 255 9.38 -11.89 -40.33
N ASP A 256 9.52 -11.40 -41.56
CA ASP A 256 8.40 -11.07 -42.46
C ASP A 256 7.78 -12.37 -43.01
N PRO A 257 6.50 -12.65 -42.74
CA PRO A 257 5.82 -13.84 -43.25
C PRO A 257 5.78 -13.89 -44.79
N SER A 258 5.81 -12.74 -45.48
CA SER A 258 5.73 -12.64 -46.94
C SER A 258 6.94 -13.26 -47.67
N LEU A 259 8.06 -13.41 -46.96
CA LEU A 259 9.29 -14.02 -47.49
C LEU A 259 9.23 -15.55 -47.51
N ALA A 260 8.36 -16.18 -46.72
CA ALA A 260 8.18 -17.63 -46.66
C ALA A 260 7.26 -18.17 -47.79
N LYS A 261 7.49 -17.73 -49.03
CA LYS A 261 6.61 -17.99 -50.20
C LYS A 261 6.31 -19.47 -50.41
N THR A 262 7.31 -20.34 -50.29
CA THR A 262 7.14 -21.79 -50.46
C THR A 262 6.13 -22.35 -49.46
N LEU A 263 6.26 -21.97 -48.19
CA LEU A 263 5.34 -22.37 -47.14
C LEU A 263 3.92 -21.84 -47.40
N ILE A 264 3.77 -20.56 -47.76
CA ILE A 264 2.46 -19.97 -48.11
C ILE A 264 1.78 -20.78 -49.21
N GLN A 265 2.51 -21.19 -50.25
CA GLN A 265 1.94 -22.03 -51.32
C GLN A 265 1.58 -23.43 -50.83
N ASN A 266 2.40 -24.05 -49.97
CA ASN A 266 2.11 -25.38 -49.45
C ASN A 266 0.87 -25.37 -48.54
N VAL A 267 0.72 -24.36 -47.68
CA VAL A 267 -0.48 -24.18 -46.86
C VAL A 267 -1.69 -23.85 -47.74
N ARG A 268 -1.55 -22.99 -48.76
CA ARG A 268 -2.63 -22.69 -49.69
C ARG A 268 -3.19 -23.94 -50.36
N LYS A 269 -2.32 -24.83 -50.85
CA LYS A 269 -2.73 -26.12 -51.42
C LYS A 269 -3.57 -26.94 -50.43
N VAL A 270 -3.21 -26.95 -49.14
CA VAL A 270 -3.99 -27.63 -48.10
C VAL A 270 -5.34 -26.96 -47.92
N LEU A 271 -5.39 -25.63 -47.78
CA LEU A 271 -6.63 -24.86 -47.58
C LEU A 271 -7.60 -24.95 -48.75
N GLU A 272 -7.10 -25.00 -49.99
CA GLU A 272 -7.90 -25.14 -51.22
C GLU A 272 -8.34 -26.59 -51.49
N SER A 273 -7.71 -27.57 -50.84
CA SER A 273 -8.09 -28.98 -50.97
C SER A 273 -9.34 -29.36 -50.16
N ASP A 274 -9.85 -30.57 -50.42
CA ASP A 274 -10.95 -31.19 -49.68
C ASP A 274 -10.49 -31.95 -48.41
N ARG A 275 -9.25 -31.72 -47.95
CA ARG A 275 -8.74 -32.36 -46.73
C ARG A 275 -9.60 -31.97 -45.51
N PRO A 276 -10.18 -32.95 -44.79
CA PRO A 276 -10.99 -32.66 -43.61
C PRO A 276 -10.16 -32.39 -42.35
N GLN A 277 -8.85 -32.61 -42.39
CA GLN A 277 -7.96 -32.48 -41.24
C GLN A 277 -7.95 -31.05 -40.69
N PRO A 278 -8.02 -30.86 -39.36
CA PRO A 278 -7.90 -29.56 -38.74
C PRO A 278 -6.54 -28.90 -39.00
N VAL A 279 -6.55 -27.57 -39.12
CA VAL A 279 -5.34 -26.73 -39.20
C VAL A 279 -5.33 -25.76 -38.03
N PHE A 280 -4.23 -25.74 -37.26
CA PHE A 280 -4.01 -24.78 -36.18
C PHE A 280 -2.69 -24.02 -36.37
N GLY A 281 -2.76 -22.70 -36.47
CA GLY A 281 -1.58 -21.82 -36.63
C GLY A 281 -1.36 -20.90 -35.43
N ILE A 282 -0.11 -20.76 -34.97
CA ILE A 282 0.30 -19.87 -33.87
C ILE A 282 1.25 -18.79 -34.39
N CYS A 283 1.01 -17.52 -34.07
CA CYS A 283 1.88 -16.38 -34.41
C CYS A 283 2.23 -16.31 -35.91
N MET A 284 3.43 -16.69 -36.33
CA MET A 284 3.78 -16.88 -37.75
C MET A 284 2.78 -17.81 -38.46
N GLY A 285 2.28 -18.84 -37.79
CA GLY A 285 1.22 -19.70 -38.30
C GLY A 285 -0.11 -18.99 -38.55
N ASN A 286 -0.48 -17.98 -37.75
CA ASN A 286 -1.62 -17.09 -38.07
C ASN A 286 -1.38 -16.37 -39.39
N GLN A 287 -0.20 -15.75 -39.50
CA GLN A 287 0.15 -14.91 -40.63
C GLN A 287 0.25 -15.70 -41.93
N ILE A 288 0.93 -16.85 -41.91
CA ILE A 288 1.05 -17.76 -43.05
C ILE A 288 -0.31 -18.29 -43.49
N THR A 289 -1.17 -18.68 -42.55
CA THR A 289 -2.51 -19.18 -42.87
C THR A 289 -3.36 -18.08 -43.52
N ALA A 290 -3.29 -16.85 -43.00
CA ALA A 290 -3.99 -15.70 -43.57
C ALA A 290 -3.50 -15.36 -44.99
N LEU A 291 -2.19 -15.30 -45.21
CA LEU A 291 -1.59 -15.08 -46.54
C LEU A 291 -1.89 -16.23 -47.53
N ALA A 292 -1.96 -17.47 -47.02
CA ALA A 292 -2.34 -18.62 -47.81
C ALA A 292 -3.81 -18.54 -48.23
N ALA A 293 -4.69 -18.09 -47.33
CA ALA A 293 -6.11 -17.85 -47.61
C ALA A 293 -6.33 -16.69 -48.60
N GLY A 294 -5.45 -15.68 -48.61
CA GLY A 294 -5.49 -14.55 -49.54
C GLY A 294 -5.54 -13.16 -48.88
N ALA A 295 -5.40 -13.09 -47.56
CA ALA A 295 -5.30 -11.83 -46.81
C ALA A 295 -3.93 -11.16 -47.01
N GLN A 296 -3.78 -9.94 -46.48
CA GLN A 296 -2.53 -9.19 -46.44
C GLN A 296 -1.94 -9.14 -45.03
N SER A 297 -0.61 -9.24 -44.94
CA SER A 297 0.16 -8.96 -43.74
C SER A 297 0.83 -7.60 -43.84
N TYR A 298 1.03 -6.93 -42.72
CA TYR A 298 1.74 -5.66 -42.64
C TYR A 298 2.65 -5.62 -41.40
N LYS A 299 3.74 -4.84 -41.47
CA LYS A 299 4.59 -4.56 -40.31
C LYS A 299 3.82 -3.63 -39.37
N LEU A 300 3.67 -4.01 -38.12
CA LEU A 300 3.05 -3.16 -37.11
C LEU A 300 3.97 -1.97 -36.83
N PRO A 301 3.42 -0.75 -36.64
CA PRO A 301 4.19 0.37 -36.11
C PRO A 301 4.85 -0.06 -34.80
N MET A 302 4.08 -0.46 -33.80
CA MET A 302 4.60 -1.09 -32.59
C MET A 302 4.17 -2.56 -32.57
N GLY A 303 5.13 -3.48 -32.59
CA GLY A 303 4.80 -4.91 -32.49
C GLY A 303 4.39 -5.28 -31.06
N ASN A 304 3.36 -6.11 -30.92
CA ASN A 304 2.87 -6.59 -29.64
C ASN A 304 3.87 -7.60 -29.03
N ARG A 305 4.52 -7.19 -27.94
CA ARG A 305 5.61 -7.93 -27.29
C ARG A 305 5.50 -7.82 -25.77
N GLY A 306 4.92 -8.83 -25.15
CA GLY A 306 4.65 -8.81 -23.72
C GLY A 306 3.97 -10.06 -23.21
N GLN A 307 3.71 -10.09 -21.90
CA GLN A 307 3.01 -11.17 -21.20
C GLN A 307 1.63 -10.75 -20.71
N ASN A 308 1.22 -9.52 -21.05
CA ASN A 308 0.05 -8.83 -20.54
C ASN A 308 -0.92 -8.40 -21.64
N GLN A 309 -0.84 -9.00 -22.83
CA GLN A 309 -1.56 -8.55 -24.01
C GLN A 309 -3.00 -9.08 -24.00
N PRO A 310 -4.02 -8.20 -23.94
CA PRO A 310 -5.40 -8.63 -23.84
C PRO A 310 -6.02 -8.91 -25.20
N VAL A 311 -6.63 -10.08 -25.35
CA VAL A 311 -7.37 -10.46 -26.55
C VAL A 311 -8.81 -10.79 -26.21
N VAL A 312 -9.73 -10.41 -27.08
CA VAL A 312 -11.16 -10.72 -26.96
C VAL A 312 -11.54 -11.74 -28.02
N ASN A 313 -12.16 -12.83 -27.61
CA ASN A 313 -12.76 -13.80 -28.51
C ASN A 313 -14.03 -13.19 -29.14
N VAL A 314 -14.03 -12.99 -30.45
CA VAL A 314 -15.12 -12.32 -31.18
C VAL A 314 -16.43 -13.12 -31.11
N MET A 315 -16.35 -14.45 -30.97
CA MET A 315 -17.53 -15.33 -30.91
C MET A 315 -18.24 -15.26 -29.56
N THR A 316 -17.48 -15.13 -28.47
CA THR A 316 -18.02 -15.25 -27.11
C THR A 316 -18.05 -13.93 -26.35
N GLY A 317 -17.22 -12.96 -26.72
CA GLY A 317 -16.95 -11.73 -25.96
C GLY A 317 -16.03 -11.93 -24.76
N GLN A 318 -15.49 -13.13 -24.56
CA GLN A 318 -14.60 -13.42 -23.43
C GLN A 318 -13.20 -12.88 -23.71
N ALA A 319 -12.58 -12.25 -22.70
CA ALA A 319 -11.23 -11.72 -22.76
C ALA A 319 -10.22 -12.68 -22.11
N PHE A 320 -9.01 -12.70 -22.64
CA PHE A 320 -7.88 -13.49 -22.16
C PHE A 320 -6.61 -12.64 -22.15
N ILE A 321 -5.73 -12.87 -21.18
CA ILE A 321 -4.39 -12.29 -21.18
C ILE A 321 -3.43 -13.26 -21.87
N THR A 322 -2.57 -12.73 -22.73
CA THR A 322 -1.76 -13.55 -23.62
C THR A 322 -0.30 -13.10 -23.64
N ALA A 323 0.57 -14.08 -23.89
CA ALA A 323 1.94 -13.84 -24.29
C ALA A 323 1.99 -13.58 -25.80
N GLN A 324 2.64 -12.50 -26.22
CA GLN A 324 2.82 -12.17 -27.62
C GLN A 324 4.26 -11.77 -27.92
N ASN A 325 4.71 -12.13 -29.12
CA ASN A 325 6.00 -11.69 -29.64
C ASN A 325 5.97 -11.65 -31.18
N HIS A 326 5.31 -10.64 -31.75
CA HIS A 326 5.27 -10.44 -33.20
C HIS A 326 5.42 -8.98 -33.60
N GLY A 327 6.04 -8.75 -34.76
CA GLY A 327 6.18 -7.43 -35.38
C GLY A 327 5.30 -7.23 -36.61
N TYR A 328 4.54 -8.24 -37.01
CA TYR A 328 3.67 -8.23 -38.18
C TYR A 328 2.24 -8.60 -37.77
N GLY A 329 1.25 -7.93 -38.35
CA GLY A 329 -0.18 -8.18 -38.14
C GLY A 329 -0.87 -8.60 -39.43
N ILE A 330 -2.11 -9.06 -39.30
CA ILE A 330 -3.00 -9.39 -40.42
C ILE A 330 -4.08 -8.32 -40.55
N ASP A 331 -4.28 -7.82 -41.77
CA ASP A 331 -5.35 -6.89 -42.07
C ASP A 331 -6.68 -7.66 -42.11
N SER A 332 -7.51 -7.47 -41.08
CA SER A 332 -8.83 -8.12 -40.96
C SER A 332 -9.77 -7.74 -42.10
N GLU A 333 -9.63 -6.56 -42.70
CA GLU A 333 -10.47 -6.12 -43.83
C GLU A 333 -10.11 -6.83 -45.14
N SER A 334 -8.86 -7.31 -45.24
CA SER A 334 -8.38 -8.06 -46.40
C SER A 334 -8.76 -9.55 -46.40
N LEU A 335 -9.42 -10.05 -45.34
CA LEU A 335 -9.81 -11.45 -45.25
C LEU A 335 -10.82 -11.80 -46.37
N PRO A 336 -10.56 -12.88 -47.13
CA PRO A 336 -11.45 -13.28 -48.22
C PRO A 336 -12.76 -13.88 -47.70
N PRO A 337 -13.83 -13.90 -48.53
CA PRO A 337 -15.10 -14.54 -48.16
C PRO A 337 -14.90 -15.96 -47.63
N GLY A 338 -15.57 -16.29 -46.52
CA GLY A 338 -15.47 -17.58 -45.84
C GLY A 338 -14.53 -17.59 -44.64
N TRP A 339 -13.77 -16.51 -44.42
CA TRP A 339 -12.92 -16.31 -43.24
C TRP A 339 -13.47 -15.19 -42.36
N SER A 340 -13.22 -15.31 -41.06
CA SER A 340 -13.58 -14.30 -40.05
C SER A 340 -12.47 -14.16 -39.01
N PRO A 341 -12.30 -12.98 -38.39
CA PRO A 341 -11.51 -12.85 -37.18
C PRO A 341 -12.06 -13.75 -36.06
N LEU A 342 -11.16 -14.41 -35.33
CA LEU A 342 -11.50 -15.22 -34.15
C LEU A 342 -11.20 -14.45 -32.86
N PHE A 343 -10.06 -13.77 -32.82
CA PHE A 343 -9.64 -12.91 -31.71
C PHE A 343 -9.25 -11.53 -32.24
N ILE A 344 -9.44 -10.52 -31.40
CA ILE A 344 -8.97 -9.14 -31.63
C ILE A 344 -8.25 -8.64 -30.38
N ASN A 345 -7.24 -7.78 -30.55
CA ASN A 345 -6.56 -7.15 -29.43
C ASN A 345 -7.46 -6.08 -28.81
N ALA A 346 -7.60 -6.08 -27.48
CA ALA A 346 -8.48 -5.12 -26.80
C ALA A 346 -7.89 -3.70 -26.72
N ASN A 347 -6.58 -3.53 -26.95
CA ASN A 347 -5.89 -2.24 -26.87
C ASN A 347 -5.84 -1.53 -28.23
N ASP A 348 -5.47 -2.22 -29.30
CA ASP A 348 -5.22 -1.60 -30.62
C ASP A 348 -6.15 -2.10 -31.75
N GLY A 349 -7.02 -3.08 -31.47
CA GLY A 349 -7.97 -3.63 -32.44
C GLY A 349 -7.34 -4.50 -33.54
N THR A 350 -6.05 -4.81 -33.44
CA THR A 350 -5.37 -5.67 -34.43
C THR A 350 -5.89 -7.11 -34.41
N ASN A 351 -5.67 -7.83 -35.52
CA ASN A 351 -6.09 -9.23 -35.63
C ASN A 351 -5.24 -10.12 -34.73
N GLU A 352 -5.92 -10.92 -33.90
CA GLU A 352 -5.26 -11.84 -32.96
C GLU A 352 -5.52 -13.31 -33.29
N GLY A 353 -6.08 -13.59 -34.46
CA GLY A 353 -6.44 -14.93 -34.90
C GLY A 353 -7.58 -14.88 -35.92
N ILE A 354 -7.64 -15.90 -36.77
CA ILE A 354 -8.67 -16.07 -37.80
C ILE A 354 -9.27 -17.46 -37.71
N MET A 355 -10.46 -17.61 -38.28
CA MET A 355 -11.11 -18.89 -38.48
C MET A 355 -11.77 -18.98 -39.84
N HIS A 356 -11.82 -20.20 -40.39
CA HIS A 356 -12.71 -20.50 -41.50
C HIS A 356 -14.13 -20.76 -40.98
N ASN A 357 -15.13 -20.24 -41.67
CA ASN A 357 -16.54 -20.31 -41.22
C ASN A 357 -17.15 -21.72 -41.27
N THR A 358 -16.45 -22.73 -41.81
CA THR A 358 -16.99 -24.08 -42.05
C THR A 358 -15.93 -25.18 -41.96
N LYS A 359 -14.71 -24.94 -42.46
CA LYS A 359 -13.58 -25.87 -42.31
C LYS A 359 -13.00 -25.78 -40.88
N PRO A 360 -12.41 -26.86 -40.35
CA PRO A 360 -11.77 -26.88 -39.03
C PRO A 360 -10.40 -26.17 -39.03
N VAL A 361 -10.34 -24.94 -39.54
CA VAL A 361 -9.12 -24.14 -39.63
C VAL A 361 -9.25 -22.91 -38.75
N PHE A 362 -8.36 -22.79 -37.75
CA PHE A 362 -8.32 -21.64 -36.87
C PHE A 362 -6.88 -21.32 -36.46
N THR A 363 -6.66 -20.10 -35.97
CA THR A 363 -5.32 -19.63 -35.59
C THR A 363 -5.38 -18.72 -34.37
N ALA A 364 -4.22 -18.48 -33.79
CA ALA A 364 -3.98 -17.45 -32.77
C ALA A 364 -2.70 -16.69 -33.15
N GLN A 365 -2.71 -15.37 -33.07
CA GLN A 365 -1.52 -14.54 -33.31
C GLN A 365 -0.60 -14.51 -32.06
N PHE A 366 -1.19 -14.71 -30.89
CA PHE A 366 -0.52 -14.90 -29.61
C PHE A 366 -0.05 -16.36 -29.39
N HIS A 367 0.65 -16.59 -28.27
CA HIS A 367 1.33 -17.84 -27.93
C HIS A 367 0.61 -18.59 -26.79
N PRO A 368 -0.44 -19.39 -27.08
CA PRO A 368 -1.15 -20.18 -26.07
C PRO A 368 -0.29 -21.26 -25.39
N GLU A 369 0.89 -21.56 -25.91
CA GLU A 369 1.86 -22.42 -25.23
C GLU A 369 2.58 -21.73 -24.05
N ALA A 370 2.40 -20.43 -23.85
CA ALA A 370 2.99 -19.71 -22.73
C ALA A 370 4.53 -19.91 -22.63
N LYS A 371 5.05 -20.29 -21.46
CA LYS A 371 6.48 -20.39 -21.11
C LYS A 371 7.23 -19.11 -21.47
N GLY A 372 7.14 -18.15 -20.55
CA GLY A 372 7.39 -16.73 -20.77
C GLY A 372 6.08 -15.95 -20.88
N GLY A 373 5.10 -16.24 -20.01
CA GLY A 373 3.78 -15.61 -20.00
C GLY A 373 2.63 -16.51 -19.51
N PRO A 374 1.38 -16.01 -19.54
CA PRO A 374 0.21 -16.66 -18.93
C PRO A 374 -0.30 -17.88 -19.70
N THR A 375 -0.87 -18.85 -18.99
CA THR A 375 -1.41 -20.13 -19.51
C THR A 375 -2.90 -20.08 -19.88
N ASP A 376 -3.52 -18.88 -19.85
CA ASP A 376 -4.98 -18.67 -19.94
C ASP A 376 -5.62 -19.17 -21.25
N THR A 377 -4.82 -19.41 -22.29
CA THR A 377 -5.28 -19.82 -23.62
C THR A 377 -4.83 -21.22 -24.03
N GLU A 378 -4.30 -22.04 -23.11
CA GLU A 378 -3.88 -23.42 -23.38
C GLU A 378 -5.03 -24.30 -23.95
N PHE A 379 -6.29 -23.94 -23.64
CA PHE A 379 -7.48 -24.63 -24.16
C PHE A 379 -7.55 -24.70 -25.70
N LEU A 380 -6.82 -23.84 -26.42
CA LEU A 380 -6.73 -23.90 -27.89
C LEU A 380 -6.09 -25.21 -28.37
N PHE A 381 -5.16 -25.79 -27.60
CA PHE A 381 -4.62 -27.12 -27.88
C PHE A 381 -5.67 -28.22 -27.67
N ASP A 382 -6.51 -28.10 -26.64
CA ASP A 382 -7.63 -29.02 -26.41
C ASP A 382 -8.67 -28.94 -27.53
N ALA A 383 -8.96 -27.72 -28.01
CA ALA A 383 -9.84 -27.48 -29.14
C ALA A 383 -9.31 -28.14 -30.43
N PHE A 384 -8.02 -27.98 -30.71
CA PHE A 384 -7.37 -28.61 -31.88
C PHE A 384 -7.47 -30.14 -31.85
N ILE A 385 -7.07 -30.77 -30.74
CA ILE A 385 -7.12 -32.24 -30.59
C ILE A 385 -8.58 -32.75 -30.62
N SER A 386 -9.52 -31.98 -30.09
CA SER A 386 -10.95 -32.31 -30.14
C SER A 386 -11.51 -32.27 -31.56
N LEU A 387 -11.10 -31.32 -32.39
CA LEU A 387 -11.48 -31.29 -33.81
C LEU A 387 -10.95 -32.51 -34.56
N ILE A 388 -9.71 -32.93 -34.27
CA ILE A 388 -9.13 -34.14 -34.90
C ILE A 388 -9.97 -35.36 -34.55
N ARG A 389 -10.32 -35.53 -33.27
CA ARG A 389 -11.11 -36.68 -32.79
C ARG A 389 -12.54 -36.67 -33.32
N LYS A 390 -13.17 -35.50 -33.49
CA LYS A 390 -14.53 -35.37 -34.04
C LYS A 390 -14.58 -35.53 -35.57
N GLY A 391 -13.47 -35.33 -36.27
CA GLY A 391 -13.40 -35.37 -37.72
C GLY A 391 -14.40 -34.40 -38.37
N ARG A 392 -15.17 -34.87 -39.35
CA ARG A 392 -16.10 -34.03 -40.14
C ARG A 392 -17.29 -33.48 -39.34
N GLU A 393 -17.57 -34.02 -38.15
CA GLU A 393 -18.63 -33.51 -37.27
C GLU A 393 -18.15 -32.35 -36.39
N GLY A 394 -16.84 -32.11 -36.33
CA GLY A 394 -16.23 -31.04 -35.54
C GLY A 394 -16.33 -29.68 -36.22
N SER A 395 -16.86 -28.69 -35.52
CA SER A 395 -16.75 -27.27 -35.91
C SER A 395 -16.02 -26.47 -34.85
N ILE A 396 -15.38 -25.36 -35.22
CA ILE A 396 -14.64 -24.48 -34.30
C ILE A 396 -15.57 -24.00 -33.17
N ALA A 397 -16.78 -23.59 -33.51
CA ALA A 397 -17.81 -23.20 -32.53
C ALA A 397 -18.13 -24.32 -31.50
N SER A 398 -18.01 -25.59 -31.89
CA SER A 398 -18.30 -26.74 -31.02
C SER A 398 -17.17 -27.14 -30.06
N VAL A 399 -15.97 -26.56 -30.22
CA VAL A 399 -14.78 -26.89 -29.43
C VAL A 399 -14.21 -25.71 -28.67
N MET A 400 -14.62 -24.49 -29.01
CA MET A 400 -14.26 -23.28 -28.27
C MET A 400 -15.06 -23.16 -26.96
N PRO A 401 -14.56 -22.40 -25.97
CA PRO A 401 -15.31 -22.07 -24.77
C PRO A 401 -16.70 -21.53 -25.12
N LYS A 402 -17.71 -21.94 -24.36
CA LYS A 402 -19.07 -21.43 -24.56
C LYS A 402 -19.14 -19.97 -24.14
N LYS A 403 -19.97 -19.20 -24.82
CA LYS A 403 -20.30 -17.83 -24.39
C LYS A 403 -20.76 -17.85 -22.93
N PRO A 404 -20.12 -17.08 -22.03
CA PRO A 404 -20.55 -16.97 -20.64
C PRO A 404 -22.00 -16.48 -20.57
N ALA A 405 -22.78 -17.05 -19.64
CA ALA A 405 -24.12 -16.57 -19.36
C ALA A 405 -24.04 -15.31 -18.49
N VAL A 406 -23.75 -14.17 -19.13
CA VAL A 406 -23.61 -12.88 -18.44
C VAL A 406 -25.01 -12.37 -18.03
N PRO A 407 -25.29 -12.18 -16.74
CA PRO A 407 -26.53 -11.55 -16.30
C PRO A 407 -26.63 -10.11 -16.81
N PRO A 408 -27.84 -9.58 -17.02
CA PRO A 408 -28.01 -8.18 -17.41
C PRO A 408 -27.42 -7.23 -16.36
N ARG A 409 -26.96 -6.05 -16.80
CA ARG A 409 -26.44 -5.01 -15.89
C ARG A 409 -27.42 -4.73 -14.76
N ILE A 410 -26.89 -4.65 -13.55
CA ILE A 410 -27.71 -4.46 -12.36
C ILE A 410 -28.40 -3.10 -12.44
N GLN A 411 -29.72 -3.11 -12.21
CA GLN A 411 -30.51 -1.88 -12.16
C GLN A 411 -30.54 -1.40 -10.72
N VAL A 412 -29.84 -0.30 -10.47
CA VAL A 412 -29.79 0.45 -9.21
C VAL A 412 -29.84 1.95 -9.51
N SER A 413 -30.30 2.73 -8.54
CA SER A 413 -30.46 4.18 -8.63
C SER A 413 -29.80 4.91 -7.47
N LYS A 414 -29.73 4.28 -6.29
CA LYS A 414 -29.12 4.82 -5.08
C LYS A 414 -28.32 3.75 -4.33
N VAL A 415 -27.02 3.98 -4.21
CA VAL A 415 -26.07 3.05 -3.60
C VAL A 415 -25.62 3.54 -2.23
N LEU A 416 -25.74 2.67 -1.22
CA LEU A 416 -25.17 2.88 0.11
C LEU A 416 -23.73 2.34 0.14
N VAL A 417 -22.78 3.19 0.53
CA VAL A 417 -21.37 2.85 0.72
C VAL A 417 -21.07 2.86 2.22
N LEU A 418 -20.52 1.77 2.75
CA LEU A 418 -20.08 1.69 4.14
C LEU A 418 -18.58 2.00 4.23
N GLY A 419 -18.22 3.04 5.00
CA GLY A 419 -16.84 3.36 5.34
C GLY A 419 -16.27 2.45 6.43
N SER A 420 -14.99 2.64 6.77
CA SER A 420 -14.27 1.77 7.72
C SER A 420 -14.53 2.06 9.20
N GLY A 421 -15.16 3.18 9.55
CA GLY A 421 -15.15 3.67 10.93
C GLY A 421 -13.91 4.50 11.23
N GLY A 422 -13.52 4.60 12.50
CA GLY A 422 -12.27 5.26 12.89
C GLY A 422 -11.03 4.42 12.54
N LEU A 423 -9.90 5.08 12.26
CA LEU A 423 -8.64 4.39 11.96
C LEU A 423 -8.10 3.62 13.19
N SER A 424 -7.72 2.37 12.95
CA SER A 424 -7.04 1.51 13.92
C SER A 424 -5.92 0.74 13.25
N ILE A 425 -4.98 0.19 14.04
CA ILE A 425 -3.93 -0.67 13.49
C ILE A 425 -4.57 -1.81 12.69
N GLY A 426 -4.09 -2.02 11.46
CA GLY A 426 -4.63 -3.00 10.51
C GLY A 426 -5.83 -2.53 9.68
N GLN A 427 -6.51 -1.44 10.06
CA GLN A 427 -7.62 -0.85 9.31
C GLN A 427 -7.46 0.68 9.28
N ALA A 428 -6.66 1.16 8.33
CA ALA A 428 -6.17 2.53 8.30
C ALA A 428 -6.77 3.35 7.13
N GLY A 429 -5.98 4.20 6.48
CA GLY A 429 -6.46 5.15 5.47
C GLY A 429 -6.76 4.53 4.10
N GLU A 430 -6.36 3.28 3.85
CA GLU A 430 -6.60 2.56 2.61
C GLU A 430 -8.09 2.51 2.23
N PHE A 431 -8.98 2.53 3.22
CA PHE A 431 -10.43 2.51 3.03
C PHE A 431 -11.03 3.90 2.77
N ASP A 432 -10.35 4.97 3.17
CA ASP A 432 -10.72 6.34 2.80
C ASP A 432 -10.50 6.54 1.29
N TYR A 433 -9.34 6.11 0.79
CA TYR A 433 -9.05 6.07 -0.64
C TYR A 433 -10.02 5.17 -1.40
N SER A 434 -10.18 3.92 -0.95
CA SER A 434 -11.04 2.93 -1.61
C SER A 434 -12.50 3.38 -1.70
N GLY A 435 -13.05 3.84 -0.58
CA GLY A 435 -14.42 4.33 -0.52
C GLY A 435 -14.64 5.59 -1.36
N SER A 436 -13.63 6.45 -1.49
CA SER A 436 -13.70 7.65 -2.36
C SER A 436 -13.70 7.28 -3.84
N GLN A 437 -12.91 6.28 -4.25
CA GLN A 437 -12.94 5.75 -5.62
C GLN A 437 -14.29 5.11 -5.96
N ALA A 438 -14.89 4.41 -5.00
CA ALA A 438 -16.21 3.80 -5.15
C ALA A 438 -17.26 4.86 -5.51
N VAL A 439 -17.29 5.94 -4.72
CA VAL A 439 -18.22 7.05 -4.93
C VAL A 439 -18.00 7.70 -6.31
N LYS A 440 -16.73 7.92 -6.70
CA LYS A 440 -16.39 8.43 -8.04
C LYS A 440 -16.99 7.56 -9.15
N ALA A 441 -16.76 6.25 -9.08
CA ALA A 441 -17.23 5.30 -10.08
C ALA A 441 -18.76 5.30 -10.20
N MET A 442 -19.46 5.34 -9.06
CA MET A 442 -20.94 5.39 -9.01
C MET A 442 -21.49 6.67 -9.63
N ARG A 443 -20.87 7.83 -9.34
CA ARG A 443 -21.31 9.12 -9.89
C ARG A 443 -21.13 9.22 -11.40
N GLU A 444 -20.03 8.68 -11.93
CA GLU A 444 -19.84 8.61 -13.38
C GLU A 444 -20.90 7.77 -14.09
N GLU A 445 -21.48 6.77 -13.40
CA GLU A 445 -22.63 5.99 -13.90
C GLU A 445 -23.99 6.64 -13.55
N ASN A 446 -24.00 7.90 -13.12
CA ASN A 446 -25.19 8.69 -12.76
C ASN A 446 -26.02 8.10 -11.60
N LEU A 447 -25.37 7.43 -10.65
CA LEU A 447 -26.02 6.87 -9.47
C LEU A 447 -25.95 7.83 -8.27
N GLN A 448 -27.03 7.89 -7.49
CA GLN A 448 -27.00 8.57 -6.19
C GLN A 448 -26.20 7.73 -5.19
N THR A 449 -25.48 8.41 -4.30
CA THR A 449 -24.56 7.79 -3.36
C THR A 449 -24.84 8.26 -1.94
N VAL A 450 -25.00 7.32 -1.01
CA VAL A 450 -25.12 7.58 0.43
C VAL A 450 -23.90 6.96 1.11
N LEU A 451 -23.23 7.70 1.97
CA LEU A 451 -22.07 7.23 2.73
C LEU A 451 -22.37 7.20 4.23
N ILE A 452 -22.04 6.09 4.90
CA ILE A 452 -21.95 6.03 6.36
C ILE A 452 -20.49 5.91 6.74
N ASN A 453 -19.93 6.93 7.40
CA ASN A 453 -18.58 6.88 7.95
C ASN A 453 -18.47 7.87 9.12
N PRO A 454 -18.25 7.40 10.36
CA PRO A 454 -18.10 8.27 11.52
C PRO A 454 -16.73 8.96 11.59
N ASN A 455 -15.75 8.58 10.77
CA ASN A 455 -14.47 9.27 10.73
C ASN A 455 -14.61 10.64 10.05
N ILE A 456 -14.63 11.70 10.86
CA ILE A 456 -14.78 13.08 10.40
C ILE A 456 -13.55 13.60 9.66
N ALA A 457 -12.39 13.01 9.89
CA ALA A 457 -11.15 13.40 9.23
C ALA A 457 -10.96 12.72 7.87
N SER A 458 -11.83 11.76 7.51
CA SER A 458 -11.77 11.12 6.20
C SER A 458 -12.10 12.09 5.06
N VAL A 459 -11.37 11.98 3.96
CA VAL A 459 -11.59 12.72 2.70
C VAL A 459 -12.90 12.28 2.03
N GLN A 460 -13.28 11.01 2.18
CA GLN A 460 -14.53 10.43 1.69
C GLN A 460 -15.78 11.22 2.16
N THR A 461 -15.69 11.84 3.34
CA THR A 461 -16.81 12.57 3.95
C THR A 461 -16.80 14.09 3.64
N ASN A 462 -16.09 14.51 2.58
CA ASN A 462 -16.10 15.90 2.12
C ASN A 462 -17.36 16.33 1.39
N GLU A 463 -17.77 17.59 1.63
CA GLU A 463 -18.95 18.21 1.03
C GLU A 463 -18.72 18.78 -0.39
N VAL A 464 -17.52 18.62 -0.98
CA VAL A 464 -17.21 19.10 -2.33
C VAL A 464 -16.33 18.11 -3.12
N GLY A 465 -16.68 17.86 -4.38
CA GLY A 465 -15.83 17.18 -5.38
C GLY A 465 -16.52 16.03 -6.13
N THR A 466 -15.82 15.43 -7.10
CA THR A 466 -16.33 14.27 -7.86
C THR A 466 -16.33 12.97 -7.07
N LYS A 467 -15.65 12.93 -5.92
CA LYS A 467 -15.57 11.77 -5.01
C LYS A 467 -16.45 11.92 -3.77
N GLN A 468 -17.36 12.89 -3.78
CA GLN A 468 -18.27 13.16 -2.67
C GLN A 468 -19.56 12.37 -2.82
N ALA A 469 -20.01 11.76 -1.73
CA ALA A 469 -21.34 11.17 -1.66
C ALA A 469 -22.44 12.25 -1.57
N ASP A 470 -23.61 11.99 -2.14
CA ASP A 470 -24.73 12.95 -2.15
C ASP A 470 -25.31 13.18 -0.73
N SER A 471 -25.33 12.11 0.09
CA SER A 471 -25.64 12.17 1.53
C SER A 471 -24.51 11.53 2.34
N VAL A 472 -24.11 12.17 3.45
CA VAL A 472 -23.08 11.64 4.38
C VAL A 472 -23.65 11.54 5.79
N TYR A 473 -23.48 10.37 6.41
CA TYR A 473 -23.91 10.05 7.77
C TYR A 473 -22.70 9.74 8.66
N PHE A 474 -22.42 10.63 9.60
CA PHE A 474 -21.44 10.45 10.65
C PHE A 474 -22.02 9.62 11.81
N LEU A 475 -22.16 8.31 11.59
CA LEU A 475 -22.81 7.36 12.49
C LEU A 475 -21.97 6.08 12.67
N PRO A 476 -22.17 5.32 13.76
CA PRO A 476 -21.54 4.01 13.92
C PRO A 476 -21.87 3.06 12.75
N VAL A 477 -20.86 2.37 12.23
CA VAL A 477 -21.03 1.33 11.20
C VAL A 477 -21.45 0.03 11.89
N THR A 478 -22.71 -0.03 12.31
CA THR A 478 -23.32 -1.18 13.01
C THR A 478 -24.67 -1.53 12.40
N PRO A 479 -25.15 -2.78 12.52
CA PRO A 479 -26.42 -3.20 11.92
C PRO A 479 -27.60 -2.33 12.33
N GLU A 480 -27.65 -1.86 13.57
CA GLU A 480 -28.73 -1.01 14.09
C GLU A 480 -28.81 0.34 13.35
N PHE A 481 -27.72 1.11 13.31
CA PHE A 481 -27.68 2.41 12.64
C PHE A 481 -27.79 2.29 11.12
N VAL A 482 -27.15 1.28 10.52
CA VAL A 482 -27.24 1.05 9.07
C VAL A 482 -28.68 0.70 8.68
N THR A 483 -29.40 -0.09 9.48
CA THR A 483 -30.83 -0.37 9.26
C THR A 483 -31.67 0.91 9.31
N GLN A 484 -31.39 1.81 10.26
CA GLN A 484 -32.09 3.09 10.33
C GLN A 484 -31.85 3.93 9.07
N VAL A 485 -30.61 4.05 8.60
CA VAL A 485 -30.28 4.78 7.37
C VAL A 485 -30.95 4.15 6.15
N ILE A 486 -30.93 2.82 6.02
CA ILE A 486 -31.64 2.10 4.94
C ILE A 486 -33.14 2.43 4.96
N SER A 487 -33.75 2.51 6.14
CA SER A 487 -35.18 2.80 6.27
C SER A 487 -35.56 4.22 5.82
N VAL A 488 -34.63 5.18 5.97
CA VAL A 488 -34.82 6.60 5.62
C VAL A 488 -34.45 6.86 4.16
N GLU A 489 -33.24 6.47 3.74
CA GLU A 489 -32.69 6.79 2.41
C GLU A 489 -33.22 5.88 1.30
N ARG A 490 -33.69 4.67 1.65
CA ARG A 490 -34.19 3.64 0.73
C ARG A 490 -33.22 3.35 -0.44
N PRO A 491 -31.95 3.01 -0.17
CA PRO A 491 -31.03 2.57 -1.22
C PRO A 491 -31.49 1.25 -1.84
N ASP A 492 -31.22 1.05 -3.13
CA ASP A 492 -31.49 -0.20 -3.85
C ASP A 492 -30.21 -1.03 -4.11
N GLY A 493 -29.04 -0.45 -3.82
CA GLY A 493 -27.75 -1.14 -3.79
C GLY A 493 -26.93 -0.84 -2.54
N ILE A 494 -26.04 -1.75 -2.14
CA ILE A 494 -25.08 -1.56 -1.05
C ILE A 494 -23.70 -2.13 -1.41
N LEU A 495 -22.63 -1.39 -1.09
CA LEU A 495 -21.23 -1.82 -1.21
C LEU A 495 -20.66 -2.16 0.18
N LEU A 496 -20.20 -3.40 0.32
CA LEU A 496 -19.70 -3.97 1.58
C LEU A 496 -18.18 -4.19 1.58
N SER A 497 -17.58 -4.35 0.40
CA SER A 497 -16.19 -4.76 0.19
C SER A 497 -15.19 -3.60 0.16
N MET A 498 -15.58 -2.38 0.55
CA MET A 498 -14.76 -1.18 0.41
C MET A 498 -14.46 -0.43 1.73
N GLY A 499 -15.00 -0.92 2.85
CA GLY A 499 -14.87 -0.31 4.18
C GLY A 499 -14.20 -1.22 5.22
N GLY A 500 -13.27 -2.08 4.80
CA GLY A 500 -12.54 -2.98 5.68
C GLY A 500 -13.42 -4.01 6.40
N GLN A 501 -12.93 -4.55 7.52
CA GLN A 501 -13.63 -5.61 8.25
C GLN A 501 -14.92 -5.11 8.91
N THR A 502 -14.94 -3.86 9.36
CA THR A 502 -16.12 -3.26 10.01
C THR A 502 -17.32 -3.24 9.07
N ALA A 503 -17.14 -2.73 7.85
CA ALA A 503 -18.20 -2.69 6.85
C ALA A 503 -18.63 -4.10 6.43
N LEU A 504 -17.66 -5.00 6.23
CA LEU A 504 -17.91 -6.37 5.82
C LEU A 504 -18.72 -7.14 6.87
N ASN A 505 -18.29 -7.13 8.13
CA ASN A 505 -19.00 -7.81 9.22
C ASN A 505 -20.41 -7.23 9.42
N CYS A 506 -20.55 -5.90 9.35
CA CYS A 506 -21.86 -5.26 9.42
C CYS A 506 -22.78 -5.70 8.27
N GLY A 507 -22.25 -5.78 7.05
CA GLY A 507 -22.97 -6.25 5.87
C GLY A 507 -23.44 -7.70 5.96
N VAL A 508 -22.57 -8.59 6.44
CA VAL A 508 -22.89 -10.01 6.65
C VAL A 508 -24.01 -10.17 7.68
N GLU A 509 -23.96 -9.44 8.79
CA GLU A 509 -25.02 -9.49 9.82
C GLU A 509 -26.37 -8.96 9.29
N LEU A 510 -26.37 -7.89 8.50
CA LEU A 510 -27.58 -7.36 7.85
C LEU A 510 -28.20 -8.36 6.86
N PHE A 511 -27.36 -9.13 6.17
CA PHE A 511 -27.80 -10.20 5.29
C PHE A 511 -28.40 -11.36 6.10
N GLN A 512 -27.69 -11.85 7.12
CA GLN A 512 -28.14 -12.98 7.96
C GLN A 512 -29.42 -12.67 8.75
N SER A 513 -29.60 -11.42 9.18
CA SER A 513 -30.82 -10.97 9.86
C SER A 513 -32.00 -10.68 8.92
N GLY A 514 -31.82 -10.79 7.60
CA GLY A 514 -32.87 -10.57 6.60
C GLY A 514 -33.24 -9.10 6.36
N VAL A 515 -32.44 -8.14 6.87
CA VAL A 515 -32.70 -6.70 6.71
C VAL A 515 -32.57 -6.28 5.24
N LEU A 516 -31.53 -6.76 4.54
CA LEU A 516 -31.32 -6.40 3.13
C LEU A 516 -32.48 -6.86 2.25
N GLU A 517 -32.98 -8.09 2.47
CA GLU A 517 -34.17 -8.62 1.77
C GLU A 517 -35.43 -7.80 2.09
N LYS A 518 -35.67 -7.52 3.38
CA LYS A 518 -36.84 -6.74 3.84
C LYS A 518 -36.96 -5.37 3.16
N TYR A 519 -35.83 -4.71 2.87
CA TYR A 519 -35.80 -3.39 2.25
C TYR A 519 -35.48 -3.42 0.75
N GLY A 520 -35.26 -4.59 0.16
CA GLY A 520 -34.94 -4.74 -1.27
C GLY A 520 -33.57 -4.20 -1.67
N VAL A 521 -32.59 -4.22 -0.75
CA VAL A 521 -31.24 -3.68 -0.97
C VAL A 521 -30.34 -4.78 -1.53
N LYS A 522 -29.83 -4.61 -2.75
CA LYS A 522 -28.95 -5.59 -3.40
C LYS A 522 -27.49 -5.37 -2.99
N VAL A 523 -26.79 -6.44 -2.65
CA VAL A 523 -25.33 -6.37 -2.46
C VAL A 523 -24.66 -6.28 -3.83
N LEU A 524 -23.83 -5.26 -4.03
CA LEU A 524 -23.12 -5.01 -5.29
C LEU A 524 -21.71 -5.62 -5.24
N GLY A 525 -21.31 -6.26 -6.33
CA GLY A 525 -20.01 -6.97 -6.43
C GLY A 525 -20.09 -8.38 -5.86
N THR A 526 -19.10 -8.76 -5.06
CA THR A 526 -18.98 -10.11 -4.51
C THR A 526 -20.20 -10.48 -3.64
N PRO A 527 -20.87 -11.62 -3.89
CA PRO A 527 -21.98 -12.10 -3.08
C PRO A 527 -21.59 -12.33 -1.61
N VAL A 528 -22.55 -12.18 -0.69
CA VAL A 528 -22.31 -12.37 0.76
C VAL A 528 -21.90 -13.81 1.07
N GLU A 529 -22.42 -14.78 0.33
CA GLU A 529 -22.06 -16.19 0.45
C GLU A 529 -20.57 -16.42 0.13
N SER A 530 -20.06 -15.75 -0.91
CA SER A 530 -18.64 -15.78 -1.28
C SER A 530 -17.77 -15.11 -0.20
N ILE A 531 -18.23 -13.97 0.33
CA ILE A 531 -17.56 -13.28 1.45
C ILE A 531 -17.48 -14.20 2.68
N MET A 532 -18.59 -14.83 3.07
CA MET A 532 -18.63 -15.78 4.19
C MET A 532 -17.71 -16.97 3.94
N ALA A 533 -17.65 -17.48 2.71
CA ALA A 533 -16.77 -18.59 2.34
C ALA A 533 -15.28 -18.23 2.44
N THR A 534 -14.90 -16.95 2.30
CA THR A 534 -13.51 -16.51 2.48
C THR A 534 -13.18 -16.15 3.93
N GLU A 535 -14.15 -15.67 4.71
CA GLU A 535 -13.95 -15.22 6.10
C GLU A 535 -14.07 -16.35 7.13
N ASP A 536 -14.93 -17.34 6.88
CA ASP A 536 -14.98 -18.58 7.69
C ASP A 536 -13.90 -19.55 7.21
N ARG A 537 -12.97 -19.85 8.12
CA ARG A 537 -11.77 -20.63 7.76
C ARG A 537 -12.09 -22.09 7.43
N GLN A 538 -13.19 -22.66 7.93
CA GLN A 538 -13.63 -24.01 7.54
C GLN A 538 -14.23 -24.00 6.15
N LEU A 539 -15.16 -23.08 5.88
CA LEU A 539 -15.78 -22.96 4.55
C LEU A 539 -14.73 -22.67 3.48
N PHE A 540 -13.72 -21.85 3.81
CA PHE A 540 -12.60 -21.58 2.93
C PHE A 540 -11.83 -22.86 2.59
N SER A 541 -11.46 -23.64 3.61
CA SER A 541 -10.80 -24.93 3.41
C SER A 541 -11.64 -25.88 2.56
N ASP A 542 -12.94 -25.98 2.83
CA ASP A 542 -13.87 -26.84 2.10
C ASP A 542 -13.92 -26.45 0.61
N LYS A 543 -14.02 -25.14 0.32
CA LYS A 543 -13.99 -24.60 -1.05
C LYS A 543 -12.69 -24.89 -1.79
N LEU A 544 -11.54 -24.76 -1.12
CA LEU A 544 -10.26 -25.10 -1.75
C LEU A 544 -10.15 -26.60 -2.04
N MET A 545 -10.65 -27.46 -1.15
CA MET A 545 -10.66 -28.92 -1.36
C MET A 545 -11.54 -29.34 -2.54
N GLU A 546 -12.65 -28.64 -2.81
CA GLU A 546 -13.52 -28.90 -3.98
C GLU A 546 -12.76 -28.83 -5.31
N ILE A 547 -11.69 -28.02 -5.38
CA ILE A 547 -10.86 -27.83 -6.57
C ILE A 547 -9.44 -28.41 -6.46
N ASN A 548 -9.21 -29.27 -5.45
CA ASN A 548 -7.94 -29.92 -5.14
C ASN A 548 -6.77 -28.92 -4.90
N GLU A 549 -7.08 -27.75 -4.33
CA GLU A 549 -6.07 -26.78 -3.94
C GLU A 549 -5.47 -27.07 -2.57
N LYS A 550 -4.26 -26.57 -2.36
CA LYS A 550 -3.45 -26.89 -1.17
C LYS A 550 -3.63 -25.83 -0.10
N ILE A 551 -4.03 -26.27 1.09
CA ILE A 551 -4.00 -25.49 2.33
C ILE A 551 -3.12 -26.22 3.34
N ALA A 552 -2.52 -25.47 4.27
CA ALA A 552 -1.79 -26.09 5.36
C ALA A 552 -2.75 -26.92 6.25
N PRO A 553 -2.30 -28.07 6.79
CA PRO A 553 -3.10 -28.86 7.72
C PRO A 553 -3.61 -27.97 8.87
N SER A 554 -4.93 -27.90 9.02
CA SER A 554 -5.56 -26.98 9.95
C SER A 554 -6.91 -27.47 10.45
N PHE A 555 -7.33 -26.95 11.61
CA PHE A 555 -8.65 -27.19 12.19
C PHE A 555 -9.27 -25.88 12.65
N ALA A 556 -10.50 -25.61 12.22
CA ALA A 556 -11.30 -24.52 12.74
C ALA A 556 -12.00 -24.95 14.04
N VAL A 557 -11.77 -24.23 15.13
CA VAL A 557 -12.26 -24.58 16.47
C VAL A 557 -12.92 -23.38 17.15
N LYS A 558 -13.82 -23.67 18.09
CA LYS A 558 -14.60 -22.66 18.84
C LYS A 558 -14.35 -22.69 20.34
N THR A 559 -13.49 -23.59 20.81
CA THR A 559 -13.13 -23.73 22.23
C THR A 559 -11.64 -23.95 22.38
N VAL A 560 -11.09 -23.54 23.54
CA VAL A 560 -9.68 -23.76 23.86
C VAL A 560 -9.34 -25.26 23.94
N ALA A 561 -10.25 -26.08 24.48
CA ALA A 561 -10.04 -27.52 24.57
C ALA A 561 -9.90 -28.18 23.20
N ASP A 562 -10.67 -27.75 22.20
CA ASP A 562 -10.56 -28.27 20.85
C ASP A 562 -9.32 -27.72 20.12
N ALA A 563 -8.91 -26.48 20.42
CA ALA A 563 -7.64 -25.94 19.92
C ALA A 563 -6.43 -26.77 20.37
N LEU A 564 -6.42 -27.19 21.64
CA LEU A 564 -5.37 -28.06 22.18
C LEU A 564 -5.34 -29.42 21.47
N LYS A 565 -6.49 -30.05 21.22
CA LYS A 565 -6.58 -31.31 20.48
C LYS A 565 -6.10 -31.17 19.04
N ALA A 566 -6.52 -30.10 18.36
CA ALA A 566 -6.08 -29.81 17.00
C ALA A 566 -4.56 -29.68 16.91
N ALA A 567 -3.93 -29.00 17.87
CA ALA A 567 -2.48 -28.86 17.91
C ALA A 567 -1.74 -30.17 18.23
N ASP A 568 -2.32 -31.04 19.07
CA ASP A 568 -1.76 -32.37 19.32
C ASP A 568 -1.82 -33.27 18.08
N GLU A 569 -2.83 -33.09 17.21
CA GLU A 569 -2.95 -33.80 15.93
C GLU A 569 -2.02 -33.26 14.84
N ILE A 570 -1.89 -31.93 14.72
CA ILE A 570 -0.99 -31.29 13.73
C ILE A 570 0.49 -31.44 14.12
N GLY A 571 0.79 -31.27 15.40
CA GLY A 571 2.14 -31.14 15.94
C GLY A 571 2.63 -29.68 16.01
N TYR A 572 3.25 -29.31 17.14
CA TYR A 572 3.85 -27.99 17.35
C TYR A 572 5.14 -27.79 16.53
N PRO A 573 5.47 -26.55 16.13
CA PRO A 573 4.72 -25.31 16.38
C PRO A 573 3.50 -25.15 15.45
N VAL A 574 2.44 -24.56 15.99
CA VAL A 574 1.21 -24.24 15.25
C VAL A 574 0.99 -22.73 15.18
N MET A 575 0.38 -22.25 14.11
CA MET A 575 -0.11 -20.89 13.97
C MET A 575 -1.59 -20.84 14.37
N LEU A 576 -1.96 -19.89 15.24
CA LEU A 576 -3.36 -19.58 15.53
C LEU A 576 -3.76 -18.32 14.79
N ARG A 577 -4.89 -18.32 14.08
CA ARG A 577 -5.50 -17.13 13.46
C ARG A 577 -6.99 -17.02 13.79
N SER A 578 -7.52 -15.82 13.96
CA SER A 578 -8.96 -15.62 14.19
C SER A 578 -9.74 -15.58 12.87
N ALA A 579 -11.00 -16.01 12.88
CA ALA A 579 -11.94 -15.78 11.78
C ALA A 579 -12.61 -14.39 11.89
N TYR A 580 -13.15 -13.86 10.78
CA TYR A 580 -13.86 -12.57 10.72
C TYR A 580 -13.06 -11.38 11.27
N ALA A 581 -11.74 -11.41 11.09
CA ALA A 581 -10.80 -10.45 11.61
C ALA A 581 -9.68 -10.19 10.60
N LEU A 582 -9.08 -9.00 10.67
CA LEU A 582 -7.97 -8.60 9.80
C LEU A 582 -6.70 -8.26 10.59
N GLY A 583 -5.56 -8.15 9.90
CA GLY A 583 -4.29 -7.72 10.49
C GLY A 583 -3.76 -8.67 11.56
N GLY A 584 -4.16 -9.94 11.54
CA GLY A 584 -3.81 -10.93 12.56
C GLY A 584 -4.34 -10.63 13.97
N LEU A 585 -5.51 -10.00 14.11
CA LEU A 585 -6.09 -9.79 15.44
C LEU A 585 -6.30 -11.15 16.15
N GLY A 586 -5.71 -11.31 17.33
CA GLY A 586 -5.79 -12.58 18.06
C GLY A 586 -4.81 -13.66 17.59
N SER A 587 -4.06 -13.46 16.49
CA SER A 587 -3.15 -14.48 15.99
C SER A 587 -1.88 -14.63 16.83
N GLY A 588 -1.17 -15.73 16.62
CA GLY A 588 0.15 -15.95 17.21
C GLY A 588 0.75 -17.30 16.89
N LEU A 589 2.08 -17.33 16.80
CA LEU A 589 2.84 -18.58 16.76
C LEU A 589 2.83 -19.22 18.16
N CYS A 590 2.39 -20.47 18.22
CA CYS A 590 2.31 -21.25 19.44
C CYS A 590 3.34 -22.37 19.38
N ALA A 591 4.46 -22.19 20.08
CA ALA A 591 5.54 -23.16 20.12
C ALA A 591 5.25 -24.36 21.04
N ASN A 592 4.28 -24.23 21.95
CA ASN A 592 3.91 -25.24 22.93
C ASN A 592 2.45 -25.05 23.41
N LYS A 593 1.99 -26.01 24.21
CA LYS A 593 0.65 -26.07 24.78
C LYS A 593 0.24 -24.83 25.58
N GLU A 594 1.12 -24.36 26.47
CA GLU A 594 0.85 -23.22 27.35
C GLU A 594 0.65 -21.94 26.54
N LYS A 595 1.48 -21.71 25.52
CA LYS A 595 1.33 -20.55 24.63
C LYS A 595 0.05 -20.61 23.82
N LEU A 596 -0.36 -21.80 23.38
CA LEU A 596 -1.61 -22.00 22.65
C LEU A 596 -2.83 -21.70 23.53
N GLU A 597 -2.84 -22.18 24.77
CA GLU A 597 -3.92 -21.95 25.73
C GLU A 597 -4.12 -20.45 25.99
N ASP A 598 -3.04 -19.72 26.29
CA ASP A 598 -3.07 -18.26 26.49
C ASP A 598 -3.57 -17.51 25.24
N THR A 599 -3.06 -17.88 24.06
CA THR A 599 -3.41 -17.19 22.81
C THR A 599 -4.86 -17.49 22.40
N ALA A 600 -5.32 -18.73 22.56
CA ALA A 600 -6.68 -19.14 22.23
C ALA A 600 -7.73 -18.49 23.14
N HIS A 601 -7.45 -18.35 24.45
CA HIS A 601 -8.34 -17.62 25.35
C HIS A 601 -8.57 -16.17 24.91
N LYS A 602 -7.50 -15.47 24.53
CA LYS A 602 -7.56 -14.08 24.07
C LYS A 602 -8.25 -13.96 22.71
N ALA A 603 -7.93 -14.86 21.77
CA ALA A 603 -8.51 -14.83 20.43
C ALA A 603 -10.02 -15.11 20.45
N LEU A 604 -10.46 -16.12 21.22
CA LEU A 604 -11.87 -16.48 21.34
C LEU A 604 -12.72 -15.45 22.11
N ALA A 605 -12.09 -14.54 22.84
CA ALA A 605 -12.80 -13.41 23.44
C ALA A 605 -13.17 -12.32 22.41
N MET A 606 -12.42 -12.23 21.31
CA MET A 606 -12.62 -11.23 20.25
C MET A 606 -13.27 -11.81 18.98
N SER A 607 -13.17 -13.12 18.77
CA SER A 607 -13.75 -13.83 17.63
C SER A 607 -14.44 -15.11 18.07
N SER A 608 -15.50 -15.53 17.37
CA SER A 608 -16.24 -16.75 17.67
C SER A 608 -15.56 -18.04 17.20
N GLN A 609 -14.50 -17.93 16.38
CA GLN A 609 -13.81 -19.08 15.79
C GLN A 609 -12.32 -18.74 15.59
N ILE A 610 -11.46 -19.72 15.81
CA ILE A 610 -10.03 -19.65 15.52
C ILE A 610 -9.62 -20.84 14.64
N LEU A 611 -8.60 -20.64 13.83
CA LEU A 611 -7.94 -21.67 13.02
C LEU A 611 -6.62 -22.02 13.69
N VAL A 612 -6.42 -23.30 14.00
CA VAL A 612 -5.12 -23.86 14.42
C VAL A 612 -4.51 -24.55 13.22
N GLU A 613 -3.37 -24.06 12.74
CA GLU A 613 -2.74 -24.48 11.49
C GLU A 613 -1.27 -24.87 11.71
N LYS A 614 -0.75 -25.80 10.90
CA LYS A 614 0.68 -26.12 10.85
C LYS A 614 1.51 -24.88 10.53
N SER A 615 2.56 -24.62 11.31
CA SER A 615 3.50 -23.53 11.01
C SER A 615 4.27 -23.81 9.71
N LEU A 616 4.32 -22.81 8.82
CA LEU A 616 5.14 -22.79 7.61
C LEU A 616 6.26 -21.72 7.72
N LEU A 617 6.76 -21.49 8.94
CA LEU A 617 7.81 -20.49 9.22
C LEU A 617 9.00 -20.63 8.27
N GLY A 618 9.47 -19.51 7.71
CA GLY A 618 10.63 -19.47 6.83
C GLY A 618 10.31 -19.72 5.34
N TRP A 619 9.05 -20.01 4.99
CA TRP A 619 8.61 -20.05 3.60
C TRP A 619 8.52 -18.64 3.02
N LYS A 620 8.64 -18.51 1.70
CA LYS A 620 8.42 -17.23 1.01
C LYS A 620 6.95 -16.87 1.10
N GLU A 621 6.63 -15.63 1.43
CA GLU A 621 5.26 -15.14 1.41
C GLU A 621 5.06 -14.26 0.18
N VAL A 622 4.09 -14.64 -0.65
CA VAL A 622 3.79 -14.00 -1.95
C VAL A 622 2.31 -13.69 -2.00
N GLU A 623 1.95 -12.51 -2.49
CA GLU A 623 0.56 -12.08 -2.63
C GLU A 623 0.23 -11.62 -4.04
N TYR A 624 -1.02 -11.82 -4.46
CA TYR A 624 -1.56 -11.38 -5.74
C TYR A 624 -2.85 -10.60 -5.54
N GLU A 625 -2.97 -9.49 -6.25
CA GLU A 625 -4.21 -8.72 -6.40
C GLU A 625 -4.91 -9.16 -7.67
N VAL A 626 -6.12 -9.70 -7.53
CA VAL A 626 -6.87 -10.31 -8.62
C VAL A 626 -8.16 -9.53 -8.83
N VAL A 627 -8.50 -9.32 -10.09
CA VAL A 627 -9.74 -8.64 -10.48
C VAL A 627 -10.54 -9.58 -11.37
N ARG A 628 -11.83 -9.76 -11.04
CA ARG A 628 -12.76 -10.60 -11.79
C ARG A 628 -14.08 -9.89 -12.04
N ASP A 629 -14.53 -9.90 -13.29
CA ASP A 629 -15.82 -9.33 -13.68
C ASP A 629 -16.95 -10.37 -13.77
N ILE A 630 -18.17 -9.89 -14.03
CA ILE A 630 -19.36 -10.73 -14.15
C ILE A 630 -19.39 -11.55 -15.46
N ALA A 631 -18.53 -11.22 -16.43
CA ALA A 631 -18.34 -11.96 -17.68
C ALA A 631 -17.25 -13.04 -17.55
N ASP A 632 -16.73 -13.27 -16.35
CA ASP A 632 -15.68 -14.24 -16.00
C ASP A 632 -14.29 -13.92 -16.60
N ASN A 633 -14.07 -12.68 -17.01
CA ASN A 633 -12.74 -12.16 -17.28
C ASN A 633 -12.03 -12.00 -15.93
N CYS A 634 -10.83 -12.54 -15.79
CA CYS A 634 -10.10 -12.60 -14.53
C CYS A 634 -8.61 -12.33 -14.79
N VAL A 635 -8.03 -11.32 -14.14
CA VAL A 635 -6.66 -10.83 -14.35
C VAL A 635 -5.93 -10.64 -13.03
N THR A 636 -4.60 -10.79 -13.02
CA THR A 636 -3.78 -10.45 -11.85
C THR A 636 -3.10 -9.10 -12.04
N VAL A 637 -3.54 -8.10 -11.28
CA VAL A 637 -3.13 -6.69 -11.46
C VAL A 637 -1.79 -6.39 -10.81
N CYS A 638 -1.48 -7.04 -9.69
CA CYS A 638 -0.21 -6.85 -9.00
C CYS A 638 0.20 -8.14 -8.31
N ASN A 639 1.51 -8.36 -8.23
CA ASN A 639 2.09 -9.39 -7.39
C ASN A 639 3.15 -8.77 -6.48
N MET A 640 3.23 -9.24 -5.24
CA MET A 640 4.16 -8.70 -4.26
C MET A 640 4.87 -9.84 -3.53
N GLU A 641 6.12 -9.59 -3.14
CA GLU A 641 6.95 -10.53 -2.37
C GLU A 641 7.33 -9.88 -1.06
N ASN A 642 7.08 -10.58 0.05
CA ASN A 642 7.58 -10.14 1.34
C ASN A 642 9.09 -10.38 1.38
N PHE A 643 9.84 -9.33 1.76
CA PHE A 643 11.27 -9.44 2.06
C PHE A 643 11.48 -10.33 3.29
N ASP A 644 10.63 -10.17 4.29
CA ASP A 644 10.57 -11.04 5.45
C ASP A 644 9.79 -12.33 5.12
N PRO A 645 10.27 -13.52 5.53
CA PRO A 645 9.57 -14.77 5.27
C PRO A 645 8.31 -14.92 6.15
N LEU A 646 7.47 -15.91 5.83
CA LEU A 646 6.22 -16.19 6.52
C LEU A 646 6.45 -16.34 8.03
N GLY A 647 5.58 -15.68 8.79
CA GLY A 647 5.63 -15.61 10.26
C GLY A 647 5.48 -14.17 10.77
N ILE A 648 5.78 -13.21 9.90
CA ILE A 648 5.54 -11.77 10.08
C ILE A 648 4.38 -11.39 9.16
N HIS A 649 3.37 -10.71 9.69
CA HIS A 649 2.18 -10.35 8.91
C HIS A 649 2.57 -9.41 7.75
N THR A 650 1.99 -9.59 6.56
CA THR A 650 2.21 -8.74 5.36
C THR A 650 2.22 -7.23 5.66
N GLY A 651 1.22 -6.74 6.40
CA GLY A 651 1.14 -5.36 6.88
C GLY A 651 2.32 -4.89 7.77
N ASP A 652 3.00 -5.78 8.49
CA ASP A 652 4.22 -5.52 9.28
C ASP A 652 5.51 -6.00 8.60
N SER A 653 5.42 -6.58 7.39
CA SER A 653 6.58 -6.97 6.59
C SER A 653 7.07 -5.82 5.71
N ILE A 654 8.37 -5.83 5.41
CA ILE A 654 8.89 -5.13 4.23
C ILE A 654 8.39 -5.91 2.99
N VAL A 655 7.87 -5.20 2.00
CA VAL A 655 7.26 -5.81 0.80
C VAL A 655 7.82 -5.14 -0.45
N VAL A 656 8.07 -5.93 -1.50
CA VAL A 656 8.47 -5.41 -2.81
C VAL A 656 7.46 -5.79 -3.90
N ALA A 657 7.31 -4.91 -4.89
CA ALA A 657 6.49 -5.15 -6.08
C ALA A 657 7.25 -4.75 -7.36
N PRO A 658 7.31 -5.61 -8.40
CA PRO A 658 6.83 -7.00 -8.41
C PRO A 658 7.68 -7.92 -7.51
N SER A 659 7.35 -9.21 -7.42
CA SER A 659 8.24 -10.24 -6.85
C SER A 659 9.57 -10.32 -7.63
N GLN A 660 10.67 -10.60 -6.92
CA GLN A 660 12.04 -10.59 -7.41
C GLN A 660 12.69 -11.98 -7.48
N THR A 661 12.28 -12.92 -6.62
CA THR A 661 13.00 -14.19 -6.47
C THR A 661 12.23 -15.40 -7.04
N LEU A 662 11.15 -15.14 -7.78
CA LEU A 662 10.34 -16.17 -8.42
C LEU A 662 10.81 -16.42 -9.85
N SER A 663 10.94 -17.70 -10.21
CA SER A 663 11.06 -18.11 -11.61
C SER A 663 9.74 -17.94 -12.36
N ASN A 664 9.78 -17.99 -13.70
CA ASN A 664 8.58 -17.96 -14.55
C ASN A 664 7.61 -19.10 -14.21
N GLU A 665 8.12 -20.28 -13.86
CA GLU A 665 7.28 -21.41 -13.45
C GLU A 665 6.56 -21.15 -12.13
N GLU A 666 7.27 -20.65 -11.11
CA GLU A 666 6.66 -20.31 -9.82
C GLU A 666 5.66 -19.15 -9.95
N TYR A 667 6.02 -18.11 -10.70
CA TYR A 667 5.16 -16.94 -10.94
C TYR A 667 3.84 -17.36 -11.58
N HIS A 668 3.89 -18.05 -12.73
CA HIS A 668 2.67 -18.41 -13.44
C HIS A 668 1.90 -19.56 -12.76
N MET A 669 2.55 -20.44 -12.00
CA MET A 669 1.86 -21.41 -11.15
C MET A 669 0.98 -20.71 -10.12
N LEU A 670 1.54 -19.75 -9.36
CA LEU A 670 0.77 -19.01 -8.36
C LEU A 670 -0.32 -18.14 -9.01
N ARG A 671 -0.01 -17.48 -10.13
CA ARG A 671 -0.98 -16.70 -10.91
C ARG A 671 -2.16 -17.55 -11.39
N GLU A 672 -1.90 -18.72 -11.96
CA GLU A 672 -2.95 -19.63 -12.45
C GLU A 672 -3.83 -20.12 -11.29
N THR A 673 -3.21 -20.48 -10.16
CA THR A 673 -3.94 -20.83 -8.94
C THR A 673 -4.80 -19.67 -8.45
N ALA A 674 -4.30 -18.44 -8.47
CA ALA A 674 -5.03 -17.25 -8.06
C ALA A 674 -6.32 -17.10 -8.86
N ILE A 675 -6.19 -17.11 -10.20
CA ILE A 675 -7.32 -17.01 -11.11
C ILE A 675 -8.32 -18.17 -10.90
N LYS A 676 -7.83 -19.40 -10.73
CA LYS A 676 -8.66 -20.59 -10.49
C LYS A 676 -9.47 -20.48 -9.19
N VAL A 677 -8.82 -20.10 -8.11
CA VAL A 677 -9.45 -19.94 -6.77
C VAL A 677 -10.50 -18.83 -6.81
N VAL A 678 -10.16 -17.67 -7.37
CA VAL A 678 -11.05 -16.50 -7.44
C VAL A 678 -12.30 -16.79 -8.28
N ARG A 679 -12.15 -17.49 -9.41
CA ARG A 679 -13.30 -17.98 -10.19
C ARG A 679 -14.16 -18.94 -9.41
N HIS A 680 -13.56 -19.90 -8.70
CA HIS A 680 -14.29 -20.91 -7.93
C HIS A 680 -15.09 -20.29 -6.77
N LEU A 681 -14.52 -19.29 -6.10
CA LEU A 681 -15.20 -18.56 -5.02
C LEU A 681 -16.30 -17.61 -5.53
N GLY A 682 -16.40 -17.37 -6.84
CA GLY A 682 -17.44 -16.52 -7.42
C GLY A 682 -17.25 -15.02 -7.13
N ILE A 683 -16.02 -14.57 -6.94
CA ILE A 683 -15.70 -13.17 -6.64
C ILE A 683 -16.04 -12.27 -7.84
N VAL A 684 -16.65 -11.12 -7.58
CA VAL A 684 -16.96 -10.09 -8.60
C VAL A 684 -16.51 -8.73 -8.07
N GLY A 685 -15.42 -8.22 -8.62
CA GLY A 685 -14.70 -7.07 -8.09
C GLY A 685 -13.22 -7.38 -7.96
N GLU A 686 -12.64 -7.02 -6.82
CA GLU A 686 -11.23 -7.26 -6.47
C GLU A 686 -11.13 -8.23 -5.29
N CYS A 687 -10.00 -8.94 -5.23
CA CYS A 687 -9.56 -9.64 -4.02
C CYS A 687 -8.03 -9.78 -3.96
N ASN A 688 -7.53 -9.92 -2.73
CA ASN A 688 -6.15 -10.29 -2.44
C ASN A 688 -6.06 -11.79 -2.09
N ILE A 689 -5.07 -12.50 -2.64
CA ILE A 689 -4.75 -13.89 -2.27
C ILE A 689 -3.29 -14.01 -1.83
N GLN A 690 -3.05 -14.74 -0.75
CA GLN A 690 -1.72 -14.92 -0.14
C GLN A 690 -1.28 -16.38 -0.20
N TYR A 691 0.01 -16.58 -0.48
CA TYR A 691 0.66 -17.87 -0.60
C TYR A 691 1.87 -17.97 0.34
N ALA A 692 2.07 -19.18 0.86
CA ALA A 692 3.38 -19.61 1.32
C ALA A 692 3.99 -20.51 0.23
N LEU A 693 5.11 -20.10 -0.35
CA LEU A 693 5.89 -20.87 -1.32
C LEU A 693 7.14 -21.44 -0.65
N HIS A 694 7.36 -22.75 -0.79
CA HIS A 694 8.53 -23.41 -0.24
C HIS A 694 9.79 -22.90 -0.96
N PRO A 695 10.85 -22.49 -0.24
CA PRO A 695 11.99 -21.79 -0.85
C PRO A 695 12.86 -22.68 -1.75
N SER A 696 12.68 -24.00 -1.72
CA SER A 696 13.49 -24.96 -2.49
C SER A 696 12.69 -25.99 -3.28
N SER A 697 11.40 -25.74 -3.54
CA SER A 697 10.55 -26.58 -4.39
C SER A 697 9.36 -25.80 -4.93
N LEU A 698 8.55 -26.44 -5.79
CA LEU A 698 7.26 -25.89 -6.26
C LEU A 698 6.10 -26.16 -5.27
N GLU A 699 6.39 -26.59 -4.05
CA GLU A 699 5.36 -26.78 -3.04
C GLU A 699 4.87 -25.43 -2.53
N TYR A 700 3.55 -25.24 -2.48
CA TYR A 700 2.93 -24.03 -1.96
C TYR A 700 1.67 -24.38 -1.16
N CYS A 701 1.23 -23.44 -0.33
CA CYS A 701 -0.07 -23.45 0.34
C CYS A 701 -0.73 -22.08 0.18
N ILE A 702 -2.05 -22.07 0.01
CA ILE A 702 -2.86 -20.86 0.10
C ILE A 702 -3.06 -20.54 1.58
N ILE A 703 -2.75 -19.31 1.99
CA ILE A 703 -2.87 -18.86 3.38
C ILE A 703 -4.25 -18.24 3.63
N GLU A 704 -4.65 -17.31 2.77
CA GLU A 704 -5.96 -16.68 2.83
C GLU A 704 -6.35 -15.98 1.52
N VAL A 705 -7.64 -15.71 1.38
CA VAL A 705 -8.21 -14.82 0.36
C VAL A 705 -9.02 -13.75 1.07
N ASN A 706 -8.75 -12.48 0.77
CA ASN A 706 -9.51 -11.35 1.25
C ASN A 706 -10.43 -10.87 0.11
N ALA A 707 -11.72 -11.21 0.16
CA ALA A 707 -12.72 -10.86 -0.87
C ALA A 707 -13.22 -9.40 -0.76
N ARG A 708 -12.32 -8.48 -0.43
CA ARG A 708 -12.55 -7.06 -0.25
C ARG A 708 -11.26 -6.29 -0.51
N LEU A 709 -11.42 -4.99 -0.73
CA LEU A 709 -10.29 -4.07 -0.73
C LEU A 709 -9.54 -4.18 0.62
N SER A 710 -8.25 -3.92 0.54
CA SER A 710 -7.26 -4.16 1.59
C SER A 710 -6.13 -3.14 1.52
N ARG A 711 -5.22 -3.19 2.50
CA ARG A 711 -3.95 -2.44 2.44
C ARG A 711 -3.13 -2.85 1.23
N SER A 712 -3.06 -4.15 0.93
CA SER A 712 -2.38 -4.69 -0.24
C SER A 712 -2.98 -4.13 -1.54
N SER A 713 -4.32 -3.99 -1.63
CA SER A 713 -4.98 -3.39 -2.80
C SER A 713 -4.67 -1.89 -2.97
N ALA A 714 -4.57 -1.13 -1.87
CA ALA A 714 -4.18 0.28 -1.93
C ALA A 714 -2.72 0.41 -2.36
N LEU A 715 -1.82 -0.38 -1.74
CA LEU A 715 -0.41 -0.44 -2.11
C LEU A 715 -0.25 -0.81 -3.59
N ALA A 716 -0.92 -1.85 -4.06
CA ALA A 716 -0.90 -2.28 -5.46
C ALA A 716 -1.44 -1.21 -6.41
N SER A 717 -2.50 -0.49 -6.02
CA SER A 717 -3.03 0.60 -6.84
C SER A 717 -1.98 1.70 -7.03
N LYS A 718 -1.26 2.05 -5.97
CA LYS A 718 -0.20 3.07 -6.02
C LYS A 718 1.06 2.53 -6.70
N ALA A 719 1.40 1.26 -6.54
CA ALA A 719 2.58 0.65 -7.15
C ALA A 719 2.42 0.53 -8.67
N THR A 720 1.23 0.17 -9.14
CA THR A 720 0.98 -0.10 -10.57
C THR A 720 0.45 1.12 -11.32
N GLY A 721 -0.23 2.05 -10.64
CA GLY A 721 -1.06 3.08 -11.25
C GLY A 721 -2.47 2.60 -11.62
N TYR A 722 -2.80 1.32 -11.35
CA TYR A 722 -4.11 0.74 -11.64
C TYR A 722 -5.11 1.01 -10.50
N PRO A 723 -6.22 1.74 -10.70
CA PRO A 723 -7.09 2.14 -9.61
C PRO A 723 -8.07 1.01 -9.20
N LEU A 724 -7.58 0.00 -8.47
CA LEU A 724 -8.33 -1.23 -8.13
C LEU A 724 -9.72 -0.95 -7.55
N ALA A 725 -9.83 -0.02 -6.60
CA ALA A 725 -11.10 0.33 -5.98
C ALA A 725 -12.13 0.92 -6.97
N PHE A 726 -11.68 1.77 -7.89
CA PHE A 726 -12.52 2.36 -8.92
C PHE A 726 -13.01 1.29 -9.91
N VAL A 727 -12.10 0.43 -10.37
CA VAL A 727 -12.43 -0.68 -11.27
C VAL A 727 -13.40 -1.64 -10.58
N ALA A 728 -13.10 -2.08 -9.36
CA ALA A 728 -13.97 -2.96 -8.58
C ALA A 728 -15.38 -2.39 -8.40
N ALA A 729 -15.52 -1.07 -8.20
CA ALA A 729 -16.82 -0.41 -8.11
C ALA A 729 -17.60 -0.42 -9.43
N LYS A 730 -16.94 -0.26 -10.58
CA LYS A 730 -17.56 -0.42 -11.91
C LYS A 730 -17.95 -1.88 -12.17
N LEU A 731 -17.10 -2.84 -11.78
CA LEU A 731 -17.41 -4.27 -11.90
C LEU A 731 -18.62 -4.67 -11.06
N ALA A 732 -18.78 -4.07 -9.87
CA ALA A 732 -19.93 -4.27 -9.00
C ALA A 732 -21.27 -3.86 -9.63
N LEU A 733 -21.24 -3.03 -10.70
CA LEU A 733 -22.40 -2.65 -11.51
C LEU A 733 -22.64 -3.56 -12.73
N GLY A 734 -21.81 -4.59 -12.90
CA GLY A 734 -21.88 -5.53 -14.02
C GLY A 734 -21.28 -4.98 -15.32
N ILE A 735 -20.39 -3.98 -15.24
CA ILE A 735 -19.60 -3.49 -16.38
C ILE A 735 -18.37 -4.43 -16.50
N PRO A 736 -18.13 -5.07 -17.65
CA PRO A 736 -16.98 -5.96 -17.82
C PRO A 736 -15.67 -5.18 -18.04
N LEU A 737 -14.53 -5.81 -17.73
CA LEU A 737 -13.19 -5.21 -17.80
C LEU A 737 -12.86 -4.56 -19.16
N PRO A 738 -13.17 -5.17 -20.33
CA PRO A 738 -12.89 -4.54 -21.63
C PRO A 738 -13.69 -3.26 -21.91
N GLU A 739 -14.79 -3.02 -21.17
CA GLU A 739 -15.61 -1.80 -21.32
C GLU A 739 -15.15 -0.66 -20.38
N ILE A 740 -14.23 -0.93 -19.45
CA ILE A 740 -13.69 0.07 -18.54
C ILE A 740 -12.41 0.63 -19.13
N LYS A 741 -12.33 1.95 -19.29
CA LYS A 741 -11.14 2.64 -19.81
C LYS A 741 -10.01 2.65 -18.77
N ASN A 742 -8.76 2.43 -19.18
CA ASN A 742 -7.60 2.67 -18.34
C ASN A 742 -7.41 4.19 -18.17
N ALA A 743 -7.53 4.69 -16.94
CA ALA A 743 -7.41 6.12 -16.64
C ALA A 743 -5.99 6.68 -16.84
N VAL A 744 -4.96 5.83 -16.82
CA VAL A 744 -3.56 6.26 -16.96
C VAL A 744 -3.16 6.43 -18.42
N SER A 745 -3.44 5.43 -19.28
CA SER A 745 -3.09 5.50 -20.71
C SER A 745 -4.12 6.28 -21.53
N GLU A 746 -5.38 6.26 -21.10
CA GLU A 746 -6.55 6.72 -21.85
C GLU A 746 -6.76 6.11 -23.24
N GLN A 747 -5.94 5.14 -23.64
CA GLN A 747 -5.98 4.50 -24.95
C GLN A 747 -6.27 3.00 -24.85
N THR A 748 -6.09 2.43 -23.66
CA THR A 748 -6.33 1.01 -23.39
C THR A 748 -7.50 0.80 -22.44
N THR A 749 -7.89 -0.45 -22.24
CA THR A 749 -8.93 -0.84 -21.29
C THR A 749 -8.33 -1.22 -19.94
N ALA A 750 -9.16 -1.43 -18.92
CA ALA A 750 -8.76 -1.98 -17.63
C ALA A 750 -8.51 -3.51 -17.68
N CYS A 751 -8.77 -4.15 -18.83
CA CYS A 751 -8.54 -5.58 -19.05
C CYS A 751 -7.08 -5.85 -19.42
N PHE A 752 -6.15 -5.72 -18.49
CA PHE A 752 -4.73 -6.04 -18.69
C PHE A 752 -4.04 -6.31 -17.36
N GLU A 753 -2.80 -6.81 -17.42
CA GLU A 753 -1.92 -6.94 -16.26
C GLU A 753 -0.81 -5.87 -16.35
N PRO A 754 -0.71 -4.97 -15.37
CA PRO A 754 0.34 -3.95 -15.37
C PRO A 754 1.75 -4.51 -15.53
N SER A 755 2.56 -3.79 -16.32
CA SER A 755 4.01 -4.01 -16.41
C SER A 755 4.74 -2.82 -15.80
N LEU A 756 5.65 -3.11 -14.86
CA LEU A 756 6.44 -2.11 -14.16
C LEU A 756 7.86 -2.08 -14.74
N ASP A 757 8.37 -0.91 -15.08
CA ASP A 757 9.78 -0.70 -15.44
C ASP A 757 10.60 -0.06 -14.30
N TYR A 758 10.11 -0.31 -13.09
CA TYR A 758 10.62 0.10 -11.79
C TYR A 758 10.30 -0.98 -10.74
N ILE A 759 10.89 -0.86 -9.56
CA ILE A 759 10.57 -1.65 -8.37
C ILE A 759 10.00 -0.72 -7.31
N VAL A 760 9.02 -1.23 -6.57
CA VAL A 760 8.43 -0.57 -5.42
C VAL A 760 8.88 -1.29 -4.15
N THR A 761 9.12 -0.52 -3.08
CA THR A 761 9.37 -1.06 -1.76
C THR A 761 8.48 -0.39 -0.74
N LYS A 762 7.69 -1.18 -0.03
CA LYS A 762 6.90 -0.76 1.12
C LYS A 762 7.60 -1.15 2.40
N ILE A 763 7.64 -0.22 3.36
CA ILE A 763 8.11 -0.48 4.72
C ILE A 763 7.03 -0.01 5.72
N PRO A 764 6.68 -0.81 6.73
CA PRO A 764 5.76 -0.38 7.79
C PRO A 764 6.38 0.72 8.66
N ARG A 765 5.53 1.55 9.24
CA ARG A 765 5.89 2.55 10.25
C ARG A 765 5.41 2.07 11.63
N TRP A 766 6.32 1.99 12.60
CA TRP A 766 6.00 1.56 13.97
C TRP A 766 6.26 2.64 15.02
N ASP A 767 5.37 2.76 16.00
CA ASP A 767 5.53 3.67 17.15
C ASP A 767 5.59 2.90 18.48
N LEU A 768 6.41 1.85 18.57
CA LEU A 768 6.43 0.98 19.75
C LEU A 768 7.11 1.62 20.97
N ASP A 769 8.00 2.59 20.76
CA ASP A 769 8.84 3.17 21.80
C ASP A 769 8.07 3.95 22.89
N ARG A 770 6.89 4.48 22.55
CA ARG A 770 6.02 5.19 23.51
C ARG A 770 5.28 4.25 24.47
N PHE A 771 5.22 2.96 24.15
CA PHE A 771 4.51 1.96 24.95
C PHE A 771 5.49 1.20 25.86
N HIS A 772 5.80 1.77 27.02
CA HIS A 772 6.71 1.15 27.98
C HIS A 772 6.28 -0.27 28.35
N GLY A 773 7.23 -1.19 28.34
CA GLY A 773 7.02 -2.60 28.67
C GLY A 773 6.54 -3.47 27.50
N MET A 774 6.24 -2.87 26.34
CA MET A 774 5.88 -3.63 25.15
C MET A 774 7.09 -4.21 24.45
N SER A 775 6.99 -5.48 24.04
CA SER A 775 7.97 -6.07 23.13
C SER A 775 7.99 -5.39 21.75
N ARG A 776 9.20 -5.08 21.27
CA ARG A 776 9.49 -4.59 19.91
C ARG A 776 9.41 -5.70 18.85
N GLU A 777 9.19 -6.94 19.26
CA GLU A 777 9.02 -8.08 18.37
C GLU A 777 7.79 -7.91 17.48
N ILE A 778 7.91 -8.30 16.23
CA ILE A 778 6.83 -8.36 15.24
C ILE A 778 6.57 -9.82 14.86
N GLY A 779 5.38 -10.12 14.39
CA GLY A 779 4.96 -11.48 14.06
C GLY A 779 3.65 -11.47 13.28
N SER A 780 2.82 -12.51 13.46
CA SER A 780 1.59 -12.64 12.68
C SER A 780 0.48 -11.65 13.04
N ALA A 781 0.61 -10.87 14.11
CA ALA A 781 -0.34 -9.81 14.49
C ALA A 781 0.28 -8.44 14.25
N MET A 782 -0.35 -7.62 13.41
CA MET A 782 0.16 -6.29 13.05
C MET A 782 0.27 -5.36 14.26
N LYS A 783 1.38 -4.61 14.30
CA LYS A 783 1.63 -3.53 15.27
C LYS A 783 2.00 -2.20 14.58
N SER A 784 2.22 -2.19 13.27
CA SER A 784 2.50 -0.97 12.51
C SER A 784 1.30 -0.01 12.51
N VAL A 785 1.60 1.29 12.57
CA VAL A 785 0.61 2.39 12.63
C VAL A 785 0.43 3.12 11.30
N GLY A 786 1.20 2.73 10.29
CA GLY A 786 1.15 3.26 8.93
C GLY A 786 2.21 2.58 8.06
N GLU A 787 2.42 3.08 6.87
CA GLU A 787 3.42 2.56 5.93
C GLU A 787 3.92 3.65 4.98
N VAL A 788 5.05 3.35 4.34
CA VAL A 788 5.62 4.16 3.26
C VAL A 788 5.77 3.31 2.02
N MET A 789 5.78 3.94 0.86
CA MET A 789 6.10 3.29 -0.40
C MET A 789 7.17 4.13 -1.13
N ALA A 790 8.24 3.49 -1.58
CA ALA A 790 9.24 4.13 -2.42
C ALA A 790 9.26 3.47 -3.79
N VAL A 791 9.56 4.28 -4.81
CA VAL A 791 9.79 3.83 -6.17
C VAL A 791 11.25 4.05 -6.53
N GLY A 792 11.88 3.01 -7.04
CA GLY A 792 13.25 3.04 -7.53
C GLY A 792 13.39 2.17 -8.77
N ARG A 793 14.55 2.26 -9.42
CA ARG A 793 14.88 1.47 -10.61
C ARG A 793 16.01 0.47 -10.36
N SER A 794 16.46 0.39 -9.12
CA SER A 794 17.16 -0.74 -8.50
C SER A 794 16.53 -1.02 -7.14
N PHE A 795 16.75 -2.22 -6.60
CA PHE A 795 16.30 -2.55 -5.24
C PHE A 795 16.98 -1.63 -4.23
N GLU A 796 18.28 -1.37 -4.38
CA GLU A 796 19.07 -0.52 -3.50
C GLU A 796 18.52 0.93 -3.45
N GLU A 797 18.14 1.50 -4.60
CA GLU A 797 17.49 2.81 -4.65
C GLU A 797 16.17 2.81 -3.87
N SER A 798 15.31 1.83 -4.16
CA SER A 798 13.98 1.75 -3.57
C SER A 798 14.00 1.52 -2.05
N ILE A 799 14.81 0.57 -1.56
CA ILE A 799 14.88 0.25 -0.12
C ILE A 799 15.46 1.39 0.69
N GLN A 800 16.50 2.08 0.20
CA GLN A 800 17.10 3.20 0.94
C GLN A 800 16.16 4.41 1.02
N LYS A 801 15.42 4.71 -0.05
CA LYS A 801 14.36 5.71 -0.03
C LYS A 801 13.27 5.35 0.98
N ALA A 802 12.75 4.12 0.92
CA ALA A 802 11.69 3.67 1.82
C ALA A 802 12.13 3.78 3.30
N LEU A 803 13.38 3.41 3.61
CA LEU A 803 13.92 3.56 4.96
C LEU A 803 13.92 5.02 5.45
N ARG A 804 14.33 5.96 4.60
CA ARG A 804 14.31 7.40 4.93
C ARG A 804 12.89 7.95 5.06
N MET A 805 11.94 7.43 4.29
CA MET A 805 10.53 7.82 4.37
C MET A 805 9.90 7.42 5.71
N CYS A 806 10.34 6.33 6.35
CA CYS A 806 9.77 5.88 7.62
C CYS A 806 9.90 6.93 8.73
N HIS A 807 11.05 7.58 8.86
CA HIS A 807 11.28 8.59 9.89
C HIS A 807 12.46 9.52 9.53
N PRO A 808 12.36 10.85 9.78
CA PRO A 808 13.43 11.82 9.44
C PRO A 808 14.82 11.56 10.06
N SER A 809 14.89 10.73 11.11
CA SER A 809 16.15 10.32 11.74
C SER A 809 16.85 9.15 11.05
N VAL A 810 16.22 8.52 10.07
CA VAL A 810 16.78 7.38 9.34
C VAL A 810 17.45 7.91 8.08
N ASP A 811 18.75 7.64 7.93
CA ASP A 811 19.53 8.13 6.79
C ASP A 811 19.51 7.17 5.58
N GLY A 812 19.06 5.93 5.76
CA GLY A 812 19.12 4.84 4.78
C GLY A 812 19.47 3.52 5.46
N PHE A 813 20.10 2.59 4.73
CA PHE A 813 20.55 1.30 5.29
C PHE A 813 21.89 1.47 6.02
N VAL A 814 21.84 1.89 7.29
CA VAL A 814 23.01 2.20 8.13
C VAL A 814 22.96 1.43 9.47
N PRO A 815 24.10 1.12 10.11
CA PRO A 815 24.16 0.36 11.36
C PRO A 815 23.86 1.24 12.60
N ARG A 816 22.86 2.13 12.50
CA ARG A 816 22.43 3.06 13.55
C ARG A 816 20.93 2.94 13.75
N LEU A 817 20.50 2.89 15.00
CA LEU A 817 19.09 2.85 15.34
C LEU A 817 18.41 4.21 15.06
N PRO A 818 17.10 4.22 14.75
CA PRO A 818 16.31 5.44 14.67
C PRO A 818 16.41 6.28 15.96
N LEU A 819 16.10 7.57 15.85
CA LEU A 819 16.15 8.54 16.95
C LEU A 819 17.53 8.63 17.63
N LYS A 820 18.61 8.30 16.91
CA LYS A 820 20.00 8.29 17.41
C LYS A 820 20.19 7.42 18.67
N LYS A 821 19.36 6.39 18.87
CA LYS A 821 19.47 5.49 20.02
C LYS A 821 20.77 4.69 19.98
N ALA A 822 21.40 4.53 21.14
CA ALA A 822 22.55 3.64 21.27
C ALA A 822 22.08 2.18 21.27
N TRP A 823 22.91 1.31 20.71
CA TRP A 823 22.78 -0.13 20.90
C TRP A 823 23.03 -0.51 22.36
N ALA A 824 22.42 -1.58 22.84
CA ALA A 824 22.67 -2.08 24.20
C ALA A 824 24.12 -2.57 24.34
N GLU A 825 24.74 -2.39 25.51
CA GLU A 825 26.13 -2.83 25.76
C GLU A 825 26.33 -4.34 25.56
N GLN A 826 25.31 -5.14 25.92
CA GLN A 826 25.28 -6.60 25.74
C GLN A 826 24.29 -6.99 24.64
N GLN A 827 24.47 -6.45 23.44
CA GLN A 827 23.62 -6.81 22.31
C GLN A 827 23.92 -8.23 21.80
N ASP A 828 22.92 -9.10 21.78
CA ASP A 828 22.97 -10.39 21.10
C ASP A 828 22.44 -10.25 19.66
N LEU A 829 23.36 -10.00 18.72
CA LEU A 829 23.01 -9.77 17.33
C LEU A 829 22.40 -11.02 16.66
N GLN A 830 22.78 -12.24 17.07
CA GLN A 830 22.18 -13.45 16.52
C GLN A 830 20.71 -13.56 16.92
N ARG A 831 20.41 -13.23 18.18
CA ARG A 831 19.02 -13.18 18.67
C ARG A 831 18.21 -12.10 17.95
N GLU A 832 18.74 -10.89 17.80
CA GLU A 832 18.06 -9.79 17.09
C GLU A 832 17.79 -10.10 15.61
N LEU A 833 18.63 -10.92 14.96
CA LEU A 833 18.39 -11.38 13.61
C LEU A 833 17.32 -12.47 13.55
N SER A 834 17.39 -13.45 14.45
CA SER A 834 16.46 -14.60 14.48
C SER A 834 15.06 -14.28 15.01
N MET A 835 14.92 -13.24 15.83
CA MET A 835 13.64 -12.77 16.34
C MET A 835 13.22 -11.49 15.60
N PRO A 836 12.21 -11.54 14.72
CA PRO A 836 11.77 -10.37 13.98
C PRO A 836 11.35 -9.22 14.91
N SER A 837 11.84 -8.01 14.64
CA SER A 837 11.52 -6.81 15.40
C SER A 837 11.43 -5.58 14.49
N SER A 838 10.81 -4.50 14.98
CA SER A 838 10.77 -3.21 14.28
C SER A 838 12.15 -2.61 13.95
N THR A 839 13.23 -3.11 14.57
CA THR A 839 14.60 -2.66 14.35
C THR A 839 15.46 -3.65 13.58
N ARG A 840 14.90 -4.78 13.11
CA ARG A 840 15.64 -5.88 12.47
C ARG A 840 16.48 -5.43 11.27
N ILE A 841 15.97 -4.50 10.46
CA ILE A 841 16.69 -3.98 9.29
C ILE A 841 18.00 -3.27 9.67
N PHE A 842 18.05 -2.60 10.83
CA PHE A 842 19.27 -1.97 11.34
C PHE A 842 20.22 -3.02 11.94
N SER A 843 19.68 -4.09 12.54
CA SER A 843 20.48 -5.24 12.98
C SER A 843 21.12 -5.96 11.78
N LEU A 844 20.40 -6.08 10.65
CA LEU A 844 20.96 -6.58 9.39
C LEU A 844 22.10 -5.69 8.89
N ALA A 845 21.92 -4.37 8.91
CA ALA A 845 22.99 -3.44 8.57
C ALA A 845 24.21 -3.66 9.48
N GLN A 846 24.02 -3.71 10.80
CA GLN A 846 25.09 -3.94 11.76
C GLN A 846 25.84 -5.25 11.51
N ALA A 847 25.12 -6.33 11.21
CA ALA A 847 25.70 -7.64 10.89
C ALA A 847 26.59 -7.58 9.64
N LEU A 848 26.10 -6.99 8.55
CA LEU A 848 26.84 -6.85 7.30
C LEU A 848 28.06 -5.94 7.45
N HIS A 849 27.95 -4.83 8.19
CA HIS A 849 29.08 -3.94 8.49
C HIS A 849 30.14 -4.62 9.36
N SER A 850 29.72 -5.56 10.23
CA SER A 850 30.63 -6.36 11.06
C SER A 850 31.23 -7.57 10.34
N GLY A 851 30.92 -7.77 9.06
CA GLY A 851 31.46 -8.85 8.23
C GLY A 851 30.77 -10.21 8.37
N VAL A 852 29.57 -10.26 8.97
CA VAL A 852 28.74 -11.49 8.98
C VAL A 852 28.35 -11.83 7.54
N THR A 853 28.41 -13.11 7.18
CA THR A 853 28.14 -13.53 5.79
C THR A 853 26.65 -13.55 5.48
N VAL A 854 26.31 -13.43 4.19
CA VAL A 854 24.93 -13.55 3.69
C VAL A 854 24.31 -14.90 4.09
N ASP A 855 25.07 -16.00 3.99
CA ASP A 855 24.59 -17.33 4.37
C ASP A 855 24.22 -17.41 5.86
N GLN A 856 25.07 -16.86 6.74
CA GLN A 856 24.79 -16.85 8.19
C GLN A 856 23.54 -16.02 8.53
N ILE A 857 23.35 -14.89 7.85
CA ILE A 857 22.15 -14.07 8.03
C ILE A 857 20.92 -14.80 7.50
N HIS A 858 21.02 -15.46 6.33
CA HIS A 858 19.93 -16.26 5.77
C HIS A 858 19.52 -17.38 6.72
N ASP A 859 20.47 -18.14 7.27
CA ASP A 859 20.19 -19.24 8.19
C ASP A 859 19.44 -18.78 9.47
N LEU A 860 19.70 -17.55 9.92
CA LEU A 860 19.03 -16.96 11.09
C LEU A 860 17.67 -16.34 10.74
N THR A 861 17.54 -15.75 9.55
CA THR A 861 16.41 -14.88 9.22
C THR A 861 15.41 -15.48 8.27
N ALA A 862 15.83 -16.48 7.48
CA ALA A 862 15.19 -17.01 6.29
C ALA A 862 14.85 -15.97 5.19
N ILE A 863 15.37 -14.74 5.29
CA ILE A 863 15.29 -13.74 4.21
C ILE A 863 16.08 -14.24 3.01
N ASP A 864 15.50 -14.17 1.81
CA ASP A 864 16.14 -14.68 0.60
C ASP A 864 17.51 -14.02 0.37
N LYS A 865 18.50 -14.84 0.02
CA LYS A 865 19.89 -14.41 -0.16
C LYS A 865 20.02 -13.29 -1.18
N TRP A 866 19.17 -13.22 -2.19
CA TRP A 866 19.23 -12.15 -3.18
C TRP A 866 19.08 -10.76 -2.54
N PHE A 867 18.09 -10.58 -1.67
CA PHE A 867 17.92 -9.32 -0.96
C PHE A 867 19.12 -9.01 -0.06
N LEU A 868 19.64 -10.01 0.65
CA LEU A 868 20.81 -9.86 1.53
C LEU A 868 22.08 -9.48 0.75
N HIS A 869 22.28 -10.03 -0.45
CA HIS A 869 23.38 -9.62 -1.34
C HIS A 869 23.25 -8.16 -1.77
N LYS A 870 22.04 -7.70 -2.08
CA LYS A 870 21.77 -6.30 -2.41
C LYS A 870 22.01 -5.37 -1.22
N LEU A 871 21.61 -5.76 -0.01
CA LEU A 871 21.93 -5.01 1.22
C LEU A 871 23.44 -4.95 1.49
N LYS A 872 24.16 -6.07 1.26
CA LYS A 872 25.62 -6.12 1.37
C LYS A 872 26.29 -5.16 0.38
N HIS A 873 25.76 -5.05 -0.84
CA HIS A 873 26.27 -4.12 -1.84
C HIS A 873 26.17 -2.65 -1.36
N ILE A 874 25.10 -2.26 -0.66
CA ILE A 874 25.00 -0.94 -0.06
C ILE A 874 26.13 -0.72 0.96
N THR A 875 26.37 -1.67 1.87
CA THR A 875 27.48 -1.61 2.84
C THR A 875 28.84 -1.47 2.13
N GLU A 876 29.08 -2.25 1.08
CA GLU A 876 30.34 -2.19 0.31
C GLU A 876 30.51 -0.87 -0.44
N MET A 877 29.42 -0.27 -0.93
CA MET A 877 29.44 1.04 -1.58
C MET A 877 29.76 2.16 -0.58
N GLU A 878 29.17 2.14 0.61
CA GLU A 878 29.48 3.11 1.68
C GLU A 878 30.98 3.07 2.03
N GLN A 879 31.52 1.86 2.25
CA GLN A 879 32.94 1.65 2.54
C GLN A 879 33.84 2.14 1.40
N ARG A 880 33.42 1.97 0.14
CA ARG A 880 34.17 2.47 -1.01
C ARG A 880 34.12 4.00 -1.11
N LEU A 881 32.96 4.63 -0.87
CA LEU A 881 32.84 6.09 -0.85
C LEU A 881 33.74 6.71 0.23
N GLY A 882 33.81 6.09 1.41
CA GLY A 882 34.65 6.56 2.51
C GLY A 882 36.16 6.54 2.24
N GLN A 883 36.61 5.95 1.13
CA GLN A 883 38.01 5.97 0.69
C GLN A 883 38.37 7.25 -0.10
N TYR A 884 37.39 8.08 -0.44
CA TYR A 884 37.58 9.30 -1.22
C TYR A 884 37.27 10.57 -0.41
N LYS A 885 37.77 11.71 -0.90
CA LYS A 885 37.43 13.05 -0.41
C LYS A 885 36.68 13.82 -1.50
N SER A 886 36.03 14.93 -1.14
CA SER A 886 35.20 15.71 -2.07
C SER A 886 35.92 16.10 -3.37
N ALA A 887 37.21 16.41 -3.26
CA ALA A 887 38.06 16.76 -4.41
C ALA A 887 38.52 15.57 -5.27
N THR A 888 38.42 14.33 -4.78
CA THR A 888 39.02 13.14 -5.43
C THR A 888 38.01 12.09 -5.87
N VAL A 889 36.74 12.19 -5.44
CA VAL A 889 35.72 11.20 -5.80
C VAL A 889 35.43 11.22 -7.31
N PRO A 890 35.56 10.08 -8.01
CA PRO A 890 35.21 9.99 -9.42
C PRO A 890 33.71 10.19 -9.65
N ARG A 891 33.34 10.88 -10.74
CA ARG A 891 31.94 11.11 -11.12
C ARG A 891 31.12 9.83 -11.22
N ASP A 892 31.69 8.80 -11.86
CA ASP A 892 30.98 7.54 -12.07
C ASP A 892 30.71 6.80 -10.75
N LEU A 893 31.64 6.91 -9.77
CA LEU A 893 31.43 6.35 -8.43
C LEU A 893 30.33 7.10 -7.68
N LEU A 894 30.35 8.43 -7.72
CA LEU A 894 29.32 9.25 -7.07
C LEU A 894 27.94 9.01 -7.71
N LEU A 895 27.87 8.96 -9.05
CA LEU A 895 26.63 8.63 -9.77
C LEU A 895 26.12 7.24 -9.39
N LYS A 896 27.00 6.23 -9.34
CA LYS A 896 26.62 4.87 -8.94
C LYS A 896 26.09 4.83 -7.50
N ALA A 897 26.71 5.56 -6.57
CA ALA A 897 26.18 5.69 -5.21
C ALA A 897 24.76 6.28 -5.19
N LYS A 898 24.49 7.32 -5.99
CA LYS A 898 23.13 7.88 -6.10
C LYS A 898 22.15 6.90 -6.74
N MET A 899 22.58 6.15 -7.76
CA MET A 899 21.83 5.03 -8.35
C MET A 899 21.55 3.88 -7.37
N ASP A 900 22.40 3.72 -6.35
CA ASP A 900 22.18 2.74 -5.27
C ASP A 900 21.39 3.34 -4.09
N GLY A 901 20.85 4.56 -4.23
CA GLY A 901 19.94 5.17 -3.26
C GLY A 901 20.59 6.00 -2.16
N PHE A 902 21.90 6.28 -2.21
CA PHE A 902 22.57 7.08 -1.19
C PHE A 902 22.07 8.53 -1.20
N SER A 903 21.64 9.04 -0.03
CA SER A 903 21.31 10.45 0.14
C SER A 903 22.57 11.33 0.15
N ASP A 904 22.43 12.61 -0.15
CA ASP A 904 23.50 13.61 -0.03
C ASP A 904 24.01 13.66 1.43
N ARG A 905 23.16 13.38 2.41
CA ARG A 905 23.56 13.22 3.82
C ARG A 905 24.46 12.01 4.04
N GLN A 906 24.13 10.82 3.52
CA GLN A 906 24.99 9.64 3.64
C GLN A 906 26.32 9.83 2.90
N VAL A 907 26.30 10.47 1.72
CA VAL A 907 27.52 10.84 1.00
C VAL A 907 28.38 11.78 1.84
N GLY A 908 27.75 12.77 2.48
CA GLY A 908 28.42 13.68 3.41
C GLY A 908 29.08 12.95 4.59
N GLN A 909 28.34 12.05 5.23
CA GLN A 909 28.86 11.22 6.34
C GLN A 909 30.03 10.33 5.91
N ALA A 910 29.93 9.65 4.77
CA ALA A 910 30.99 8.78 4.26
C ALA A 910 32.26 9.57 3.93
N MET A 911 32.13 10.78 3.39
CA MET A 911 33.26 11.60 2.92
C MET A 911 33.74 12.66 3.92
N ASP A 912 33.09 12.76 5.09
CA ASP A 912 33.35 13.73 6.15
C ASP A 912 33.14 15.20 5.69
N ILE A 913 31.98 15.46 5.08
CA ILE A 913 31.50 16.79 4.66
C ILE A 913 30.01 16.97 5.03
N SER A 914 29.49 18.19 5.00
CA SER A 914 28.07 18.44 5.27
C SER A 914 27.14 17.97 4.13
N GLU A 915 25.85 17.76 4.44
CA GLU A 915 24.80 17.45 3.44
C GLU A 915 24.74 18.52 2.32
N GLY A 916 24.90 19.80 2.68
CA GLY A 916 24.94 20.91 1.73
C GLY A 916 26.15 20.87 0.80
N GLU A 917 27.33 20.56 1.34
CA GLU A 917 28.55 20.40 0.52
C GLU A 917 28.46 19.18 -0.41
N ALA A 918 27.88 18.07 0.06
CA ALA A 918 27.64 16.88 -0.75
C ALA A 918 26.66 17.16 -1.91
N ARG A 919 25.59 17.93 -1.65
CA ARG A 919 24.67 18.41 -2.69
C ARG A 919 25.40 19.25 -3.73
N VAL A 920 26.18 20.25 -3.29
CA VAL A 920 26.96 21.12 -4.20
C VAL A 920 27.94 20.30 -5.04
N LEU A 921 28.65 19.34 -4.43
CA LEU A 921 29.55 18.43 -5.12
C LEU A 921 28.83 17.67 -6.24
N ARG A 922 27.69 17.04 -5.92
CA ARG A 922 26.90 16.27 -6.88
C ARG A 922 26.39 17.15 -8.03
N LEU A 923 25.86 18.33 -7.73
CA LEU A 923 25.35 19.26 -8.74
C LEU A 923 26.47 19.81 -9.65
N ASN A 924 27.65 20.10 -9.10
CA ASN A 924 28.83 20.54 -9.88
C ASN A 924 29.31 19.46 -10.86
N GLN A 925 29.09 18.18 -10.55
CA GLN A 925 29.38 17.06 -11.46
C GLN A 925 28.20 16.73 -12.41
N ASN A 926 27.17 17.58 -12.44
CA ASN A 926 25.96 17.41 -13.22
C ASN A 926 25.28 16.05 -12.99
N ILE A 927 25.18 15.65 -11.72
CA ILE A 927 24.45 14.45 -11.30
C ILE A 927 23.12 14.93 -10.70
N ARG A 928 22.02 14.71 -11.42
CA ARG A 928 20.65 15.05 -11.01
C ARG A 928 19.76 13.83 -11.21
N PRO A 929 18.71 13.65 -10.40
CA PRO A 929 17.74 12.62 -10.69
C PRO A 929 16.90 13.01 -11.92
N TRP A 930 16.37 12.00 -12.59
CA TRP A 930 15.41 12.11 -13.68
C TRP A 930 14.00 11.90 -13.16
N VAL A 931 13.02 12.48 -13.83
CA VAL A 931 11.60 12.35 -13.49
C VAL A 931 10.97 11.38 -14.46
N LYS A 932 10.40 10.30 -13.94
CA LYS A 932 9.79 9.21 -14.72
C LYS A 932 8.32 9.06 -14.36
N GLN A 933 7.51 8.62 -15.33
CA GLN A 933 6.08 8.35 -15.16
C GLN A 933 5.85 6.89 -14.72
N ILE A 934 4.83 6.71 -13.88
CA ILE A 934 4.15 5.43 -13.62
C ILE A 934 3.00 5.36 -14.63
N ASP A 935 3.15 4.53 -15.67
CA ASP A 935 2.23 4.47 -16.80
C ASP A 935 1.44 3.17 -16.92
N THR A 936 1.57 2.27 -15.94
CA THR A 936 0.97 0.91 -15.89
C THR A 936 1.51 -0.09 -16.93
N LEU A 937 2.27 0.34 -17.93
CA LEU A 937 2.53 -0.42 -19.16
C LEU A 937 4.01 -0.41 -19.59
N ALA A 938 4.93 -0.03 -18.69
CA ALA A 938 6.37 0.03 -18.96
C ALA A 938 6.72 0.80 -20.26
N ALA A 939 6.05 1.94 -20.48
CA ALA A 939 6.14 2.81 -21.66
C ALA A 939 5.63 2.22 -22.99
N GLU A 940 4.99 1.04 -23.00
CA GLU A 940 4.35 0.46 -24.19
C GLU A 940 3.34 1.44 -24.81
N TYR A 941 2.53 2.09 -23.97
CA TYR A 941 1.66 3.20 -24.33
C TYR A 941 2.05 4.47 -23.57
N PRO A 942 1.89 5.66 -24.15
CA PRO A 942 2.13 6.91 -23.43
C PRO A 942 1.08 7.11 -22.33
N ALA A 943 1.49 7.62 -21.17
CA ALA A 943 0.57 8.02 -20.11
C ALA A 943 -0.02 9.41 -20.38
N ALA A 944 -1.33 9.54 -20.17
CA ALA A 944 -2.05 10.81 -20.15
C ALA A 944 -1.97 11.50 -18.77
N THR A 945 -1.59 10.77 -17.72
CA THR A 945 -1.47 11.28 -16.35
C THR A 945 -0.02 11.56 -15.99
N ASN A 946 0.16 12.43 -14.98
CA ASN A 946 1.48 12.77 -14.43
C ASN A 946 1.62 12.17 -13.03
N TYR A 947 1.63 10.83 -12.96
CA TYR A 947 2.01 10.10 -11.75
C TYR A 947 3.51 9.77 -11.81
N LEU A 948 4.30 10.31 -10.89
CA LEU A 948 5.74 10.51 -11.08
C LEU A 948 6.58 9.99 -9.92
N TYR A 949 7.83 9.65 -10.23
CA TYR A 949 8.89 9.40 -9.25
C TYR A 949 10.23 9.93 -9.77
N CYS A 950 11.18 10.17 -8.87
CA CYS A 950 12.54 10.55 -9.25
C CYS A 950 13.46 9.31 -9.25
N THR A 951 14.41 9.22 -10.17
CA THR A 951 15.43 8.15 -10.15
C THR A 951 16.75 8.62 -10.75
N TYR A 952 17.86 8.10 -10.23
CA TYR A 952 19.16 8.32 -10.86
C TYR A 952 19.45 7.35 -12.02
N HIS A 953 18.62 6.31 -12.21
CA HIS A 953 18.68 5.39 -13.35
C HIS A 953 17.90 5.93 -14.54
N GLY A 954 18.46 6.95 -15.20
CA GLY A 954 17.87 7.49 -16.41
C GLY A 954 18.83 8.33 -17.24
N GLN A 955 18.37 8.69 -18.45
CA GLN A 955 19.07 9.63 -19.35
C GLN A 955 18.16 10.77 -19.86
N GLU A 956 16.86 10.72 -19.54
CA GLU A 956 15.88 11.76 -19.89
C GLU A 956 14.76 11.85 -18.83
N HIS A 957 14.06 12.99 -18.82
CA HIS A 957 12.78 13.14 -18.13
C HIS A 957 11.64 12.70 -19.05
N ASP A 958 10.54 12.18 -18.48
CA ASP A 958 9.35 11.85 -19.25
C ASP A 958 8.44 13.05 -19.55
N LEU A 959 8.69 14.17 -18.86
CA LEU A 959 7.89 15.38 -18.97
C LEU A 959 8.72 16.58 -19.43
N ASP A 960 8.03 17.57 -19.96
CA ASP A 960 8.52 18.94 -19.96
C ASP A 960 8.15 19.64 -18.63
N PHE A 961 8.84 20.74 -18.29
CA PHE A 961 8.68 21.46 -17.02
C PHE A 961 8.23 22.90 -17.25
N LYS A 962 7.01 23.05 -17.80
CA LYS A 962 6.44 24.36 -18.20
C LYS A 962 5.33 24.87 -17.27
N ASP A 963 4.80 24.02 -16.39
CA ASP A 963 3.62 24.35 -15.58
C ASP A 963 3.92 25.34 -14.45
N HIS A 964 5.14 25.31 -13.90
CA HIS A 964 5.56 26.14 -12.77
C HIS A 964 4.56 26.12 -11.59
N GLY A 965 4.01 24.93 -11.31
CA GLY A 965 2.91 24.74 -10.37
C GLY A 965 3.23 25.14 -8.93
N THR A 966 2.18 25.33 -8.14
CA THR A 966 2.30 25.51 -6.68
C THR A 966 2.45 24.14 -6.03
N MET A 967 3.53 23.97 -5.25
CA MET A 967 3.80 22.72 -4.56
C MET A 967 3.00 22.61 -3.27
N VAL A 968 2.41 21.43 -3.02
CA VAL A 968 1.78 21.05 -1.75
C VAL A 968 2.49 19.82 -1.22
N VAL A 969 3.06 19.93 -0.01
CA VAL A 969 3.80 18.83 0.62
C VAL A 969 2.87 18.07 1.57
N GLY A 970 2.75 16.75 1.36
CA GLY A 970 1.88 15.87 2.14
C GLY A 970 2.45 15.53 3.53
N CYS A 971 1.81 14.56 4.18
CA CYS A 971 2.09 14.23 5.59
C CYS A 971 3.15 13.17 5.84
N GLY A 972 3.58 12.41 4.83
CA GLY A 972 4.38 11.21 5.03
C GLY A 972 3.57 10.08 5.70
N PRO A 973 4.22 9.03 6.24
CA PRO A 973 3.51 7.90 6.82
C PRO A 973 2.66 8.32 8.00
N TYR A 974 1.48 7.72 8.11
CA TYR A 974 0.70 7.82 9.33
C TYR A 974 1.48 7.23 10.51
N HIS A 975 1.32 7.89 11.65
CA HIS A 975 1.87 7.48 12.93
C HIS A 975 1.07 8.14 14.07
N ILE A 976 1.32 7.74 15.31
CA ILE A 976 0.56 8.31 16.43
C ILE A 976 0.94 9.78 16.57
N GLY A 977 -0.05 10.67 16.40
CA GLY A 977 0.20 12.10 16.28
C GLY A 977 0.00 12.68 14.90
N SER A 978 -0.03 11.86 13.84
CA SER A 978 -0.22 12.30 12.46
C SER A 978 -0.97 11.25 11.65
N SER A 979 -2.27 11.44 11.46
CA SER A 979 -3.15 10.52 10.75
C SER A 979 -3.87 11.23 9.58
N VAL A 980 -5.02 10.68 9.15
CA VAL A 980 -5.77 11.09 7.95
C VAL A 980 -6.22 12.56 7.95
N GLU A 981 -6.30 13.21 9.11
CA GLU A 981 -6.58 14.65 9.22
C GLU A 981 -5.67 15.54 8.35
N PHE A 982 -4.42 15.15 8.17
CA PHE A 982 -3.46 15.91 7.37
C PHE A 982 -3.56 15.57 5.88
N ASP A 983 -4.06 14.38 5.54
CA ASP A 983 -4.44 14.06 4.17
C ASP A 983 -5.66 14.89 3.75
N TRP A 984 -6.65 15.04 4.64
CA TRP A 984 -7.78 15.93 4.44
C TRP A 984 -7.36 17.37 4.18
N CYS A 985 -6.44 17.89 5.00
CA CYS A 985 -5.89 19.23 4.80
C CYS A 985 -5.15 19.35 3.46
N ALA A 986 -4.32 18.37 3.10
CA ALA A 986 -3.62 18.38 1.82
C ALA A 986 -4.62 18.39 0.64
N VAL A 987 -5.62 17.49 0.64
CA VAL A 987 -6.62 17.38 -0.43
C VAL A 987 -7.46 18.65 -0.55
N SER A 988 -7.93 19.23 0.56
CA SER A 988 -8.67 20.50 0.52
C SER A 988 -7.83 21.61 -0.11
N SER A 989 -6.55 21.73 0.28
CA SER A 989 -5.63 22.70 -0.31
C SER A 989 -5.43 22.50 -1.82
N ILE A 990 -5.21 21.25 -2.25
CA ILE A 990 -5.06 20.89 -3.66
C ILE A 990 -6.31 21.28 -4.46
N ARG A 991 -7.51 20.93 -3.96
CA ARG A 991 -8.78 21.25 -4.60
C ARG A 991 -9.02 22.76 -4.67
N ALA A 992 -8.70 23.51 -3.61
CA ALA A 992 -8.78 24.97 -3.61
C ALA A 992 -7.88 25.60 -4.68
N LEU A 993 -6.62 25.13 -4.80
CA LEU A 993 -5.70 25.57 -5.86
C LEU A 993 -6.27 25.31 -7.26
N ARG A 994 -6.80 24.11 -7.49
CA ARG A 994 -7.39 23.74 -8.78
C ARG A 994 -8.63 24.56 -9.12
N GLN A 995 -9.50 24.82 -8.13
CA GLN A 995 -10.66 25.70 -8.30
C GLN A 995 -10.26 27.15 -8.66
N MET A 996 -9.09 27.61 -8.21
CA MET A 996 -8.49 28.89 -8.60
C MET A 996 -7.76 28.83 -9.96
N GLY A 997 -7.78 27.69 -10.67
CA GLY A 997 -7.09 27.51 -11.94
C GLY A 997 -5.56 27.45 -11.81
N LYS A 998 -5.02 27.20 -10.61
CA LYS A 998 -3.57 27.06 -10.38
C LYS A 998 -3.15 25.61 -10.61
N ARG A 999 -2.06 25.42 -11.37
CA ARG A 999 -1.40 24.12 -11.50
C ARG A 999 -0.80 23.69 -10.17
N THR A 1000 -0.91 22.40 -9.87
CA THR A 1000 -0.55 21.79 -8.59
C THR A 1000 0.55 20.75 -8.75
N VAL A 1001 1.56 20.81 -7.88
CA VAL A 1001 2.61 19.78 -7.74
C VAL A 1001 2.48 19.18 -6.34
N VAL A 1002 2.16 17.90 -6.23
CA VAL A 1002 2.00 17.22 -4.93
C VAL A 1002 3.19 16.32 -4.69
N VAL A 1003 3.74 16.34 -3.47
CA VAL A 1003 4.80 15.41 -3.05
C VAL A 1003 4.35 14.71 -1.77
N ASN A 1004 4.24 13.39 -1.79
CA ASN A 1004 3.94 12.56 -0.62
C ASN A 1004 4.39 11.12 -0.88
N HIS A 1005 4.50 10.29 0.16
CA HIS A 1005 4.93 8.89 0.03
C HIS A 1005 4.14 7.89 0.88
N ASN A 1006 2.95 8.29 1.33
CA ASN A 1006 2.04 7.41 2.05
C ASN A 1006 1.02 6.78 1.08
N PRO A 1007 1.07 5.46 0.82
CA PRO A 1007 0.19 4.81 -0.16
C PRO A 1007 -1.27 4.74 0.31
N GLU A 1008 -1.56 4.98 1.58
CA GLU A 1008 -2.90 4.96 2.17
C GLU A 1008 -3.69 6.26 1.92
N THR A 1009 -3.14 7.24 1.20
CA THR A 1009 -3.69 8.61 1.12
C THR A 1009 -4.48 8.87 -0.17
N VAL A 1010 -5.48 9.75 -0.06
CA VAL A 1010 -6.19 10.34 -1.21
C VAL A 1010 -5.36 11.44 -1.86
N SER A 1011 -4.50 12.16 -1.13
CA SER A 1011 -3.58 13.14 -1.74
C SER A 1011 -2.59 12.53 -2.73
N THR A 1012 -2.28 11.23 -2.60
CA THR A 1012 -1.47 10.48 -3.59
C THR A 1012 -2.31 9.84 -4.69
N ASP A 1013 -3.52 10.34 -4.94
CA ASP A 1013 -4.26 10.01 -6.14
C ASP A 1013 -3.91 11.02 -7.25
N PHE A 1014 -3.41 10.50 -8.38
CA PHE A 1014 -3.02 11.33 -9.51
C PHE A 1014 -4.19 12.12 -10.10
N ASP A 1015 -5.45 11.72 -9.85
CA ASP A 1015 -6.63 12.48 -10.28
C ASP A 1015 -6.84 13.79 -9.48
N GLU A 1016 -6.28 13.92 -8.28
CA GLU A 1016 -6.49 15.10 -7.44
C GLU A 1016 -5.59 16.28 -7.82
N CYS A 1017 -4.46 16.05 -8.50
CA CYS A 1017 -3.46 17.08 -8.82
C CYS A 1017 -2.96 17.02 -10.27
N ASP A 1018 -2.23 18.04 -10.72
CA ASP A 1018 -1.70 18.10 -12.10
C ASP A 1018 -0.39 17.32 -12.25
N ARG A 1019 0.42 17.26 -11.19
CA ARG A 1019 1.64 16.46 -11.10
C ARG A 1019 1.75 15.85 -9.70
N LEU A 1020 1.76 14.52 -9.61
CA LEU A 1020 1.93 13.78 -8.36
C LEU A 1020 3.32 13.15 -8.33
N TYR A 1021 4.17 13.55 -7.40
CA TYR A 1021 5.43 12.89 -7.09
C TYR A 1021 5.27 11.96 -5.89
N PHE A 1022 5.33 10.65 -6.11
CA PHE A 1022 5.41 9.67 -5.04
C PHE A 1022 6.85 9.58 -4.51
N GLU A 1023 7.21 10.52 -3.64
CA GLU A 1023 8.61 10.81 -3.31
C GLU A 1023 8.88 11.21 -1.86
N GLU A 1024 10.17 11.17 -1.51
CA GLU A 1024 10.70 11.46 -0.19
C GLU A 1024 10.41 12.91 0.24
N LEU A 1025 9.94 13.08 1.48
CA LEU A 1025 9.75 14.39 2.10
C LEU A 1025 11.04 14.85 2.80
N THR A 1026 12.14 14.85 2.06
CA THR A 1026 13.46 15.30 2.53
C THR A 1026 13.83 16.63 1.90
N LEU A 1027 14.73 17.37 2.55
CA LEU A 1027 15.28 18.61 1.99
C LEU A 1027 15.87 18.36 0.59
N GLU A 1028 16.70 17.33 0.44
CA GLU A 1028 17.32 16.95 -0.84
C GLU A 1028 16.30 16.78 -1.97
N ARG A 1029 15.28 15.93 -1.76
CA ARG A 1029 14.35 15.54 -2.81
C ARG A 1029 13.33 16.64 -3.12
N ILE A 1030 12.86 17.38 -2.11
CA ILE A 1030 12.00 18.55 -2.35
C ILE A 1030 12.77 19.64 -3.10
N LEU A 1031 14.06 19.86 -2.82
CA LEU A 1031 14.88 20.78 -3.61
C LEU A 1031 15.09 20.28 -5.04
N ASP A 1032 15.30 18.98 -5.25
CA ASP A 1032 15.41 18.41 -6.60
C ASP A 1032 14.13 18.67 -7.42
N ILE A 1033 12.95 18.43 -6.84
CA ILE A 1033 11.66 18.61 -7.53
C ILE A 1033 11.35 20.09 -7.76
N THR A 1034 11.46 20.94 -6.73
CA THR A 1034 11.15 22.38 -6.85
C THR A 1034 12.04 23.08 -7.87
N GLN A 1035 13.33 22.73 -7.94
CA GLN A 1035 14.27 23.28 -8.91
C GLN A 1035 13.99 22.78 -10.33
N GLN A 1036 13.58 21.52 -10.49
CA GLN A 1036 13.28 20.93 -11.79
C GLN A 1036 11.95 21.49 -12.37
N GLU A 1037 10.92 21.61 -11.55
CA GLU A 1037 9.61 22.16 -11.93
C GLU A 1037 9.59 23.69 -12.08
N GLY A 1038 10.53 24.39 -11.42
CA GLY A 1038 10.47 25.85 -11.30
C GLY A 1038 9.21 26.29 -10.55
N CYS A 1039 8.89 25.64 -9.43
CA CYS A 1039 7.65 25.89 -8.68
C CYS A 1039 7.52 27.36 -8.25
N THR A 1040 6.31 27.92 -8.41
CA THR A 1040 5.99 29.32 -8.04
C THR A 1040 5.92 29.57 -6.53
N GLY A 1041 5.76 28.50 -5.75
CA GLY A 1041 5.76 28.52 -4.30
C GLY A 1041 5.49 27.12 -3.73
N CYS A 1042 5.71 26.96 -2.42
CA CYS A 1042 5.53 25.71 -1.69
C CYS A 1042 4.68 25.92 -0.43
N ILE A 1043 3.63 25.11 -0.26
CA ILE A 1043 2.78 25.05 0.92
C ILE A 1043 3.25 23.90 1.82
N VAL A 1044 3.70 24.25 3.02
CA VAL A 1044 4.21 23.30 4.03
C VAL A 1044 3.34 23.21 5.29
N SER A 1045 2.29 24.03 5.37
CA SER A 1045 1.47 24.23 6.57
C SER A 1045 0.24 23.33 6.69
N VAL A 1046 0.04 22.41 5.73
CA VAL A 1046 -1.16 21.54 5.66
C VAL A 1046 -0.85 20.04 5.82
N GLY A 1047 0.42 19.64 5.89
CA GLY A 1047 0.84 18.24 5.97
C GLY A 1047 1.42 17.82 7.34
N GLY A 1048 1.02 18.48 8.43
CA GLY A 1048 1.55 18.15 9.76
C GLY A 1048 3.01 18.59 9.97
N GLN A 1049 3.77 17.86 10.79
CA GLN A 1049 5.07 18.32 11.29
C GLN A 1049 6.23 18.12 10.31
N ILE A 1050 6.23 17.03 9.52
CA ILE A 1050 7.31 16.75 8.55
C ILE A 1050 7.55 17.94 7.61
N PRO A 1051 6.54 18.44 6.86
CA PRO A 1051 6.76 19.58 5.99
C PRO A 1051 7.02 20.88 6.76
N ASN A 1052 6.39 21.08 7.93
CA ASN A 1052 6.57 22.31 8.71
C ASN A 1052 8.02 22.48 9.19
N ASN A 1053 8.67 21.39 9.61
CA ASN A 1053 10.08 21.37 10.00
C ASN A 1053 11.03 21.71 8.84
N LEU A 1054 10.58 21.55 7.59
CA LEU A 1054 11.36 21.89 6.40
C LEU A 1054 11.19 23.37 5.98
N ALA A 1055 10.30 24.15 6.60
CA ALA A 1055 10.02 25.52 6.21
C ALA A 1055 11.29 26.40 6.15
N MET A 1056 12.07 26.42 7.22
CA MET A 1056 13.33 27.19 7.29
C MET A 1056 14.43 26.62 6.39
N PRO A 1057 14.74 25.29 6.42
CA PRO A 1057 15.72 24.70 5.51
C PRO A 1057 15.42 24.96 4.02
N LEU A 1058 14.16 24.88 3.60
CA LEU A 1058 13.74 25.15 2.22
C LEU A 1058 13.88 26.64 1.88
N HIS A 1059 13.46 27.53 2.78
CA HIS A 1059 13.58 28.97 2.59
C HIS A 1059 15.04 29.42 2.41
N LEU A 1060 15.95 28.90 3.25
CA LEU A 1060 17.38 29.18 3.17
C LEU A 1060 18.02 28.66 1.87
N ASN A 1061 17.41 27.67 1.22
CA ASN A 1061 17.82 27.13 -0.07
C ASN A 1061 17.05 27.72 -1.26
N GLY A 1062 16.36 28.85 -1.08
CA GLY A 1062 15.75 29.63 -2.15
C GLY A 1062 14.32 29.22 -2.54
N VAL A 1063 13.68 28.30 -1.80
CA VAL A 1063 12.28 27.94 -2.05
C VAL A 1063 11.36 29.01 -1.45
N LYS A 1064 10.42 29.50 -2.25
CA LYS A 1064 9.39 30.45 -1.78
C LYS A 1064 8.29 29.72 -1.01
N ILE A 1065 8.38 29.75 0.32
CA ILE A 1065 7.30 29.26 1.18
C ILE A 1065 6.11 30.22 1.11
N LEU A 1066 4.92 29.68 0.88
CA LEU A 1066 3.66 30.43 0.83
C LEU A 1066 3.01 30.49 2.22
N GLY A 1067 2.42 31.64 2.55
CA GLY A 1067 1.75 31.86 3.83
C GLY A 1067 2.63 32.53 4.88
N THR A 1068 2.53 32.04 6.12
CA THR A 1068 3.30 32.56 7.26
C THR A 1068 4.80 32.44 7.00
N ASN A 1069 5.55 33.51 7.26
CA ASN A 1069 6.99 33.54 7.02
C ASN A 1069 7.69 32.45 7.85
N PRO A 1070 8.58 31.62 7.26
CA PRO A 1070 9.33 30.59 7.97
C PRO A 1070 10.04 31.06 9.25
N ALA A 1071 10.53 32.30 9.29
CA ALA A 1071 11.14 32.87 10.50
C ALA A 1071 10.13 33.04 11.65
N GLN A 1072 8.85 33.25 11.34
CA GLN A 1072 7.79 33.31 12.35
C GLN A 1072 7.41 31.92 12.85
N ILE A 1073 7.43 30.91 11.98
CA ILE A 1073 7.27 29.49 12.35
C ILE A 1073 8.35 29.10 13.36
N ASP A 1074 9.61 29.39 13.04
CA ASP A 1074 10.75 29.09 13.94
C ASP A 1074 10.64 29.83 15.29
N ARG A 1075 10.26 31.11 15.29
CA ARG A 1075 10.02 31.88 16.52
C ARG A 1075 8.89 31.33 17.39
N ALA A 1076 7.87 30.71 16.78
CA ALA A 1076 6.74 30.15 17.51
C ALA A 1076 7.02 28.73 18.02
N GLU A 1077 7.81 27.93 17.30
CA GLU A 1077 8.20 26.59 17.72
C GLU A 1077 9.32 26.60 18.75
N GLU A 1078 10.20 27.62 18.76
CA GLU A 1078 11.14 27.80 19.87
C GLU A 1078 10.42 28.33 21.11
N ARG A 1079 10.12 27.42 22.04
CA ARG A 1079 9.44 27.66 23.31
C ARG A 1079 9.98 28.86 24.09
N SER A 1080 11.29 29.07 24.15
CA SER A 1080 11.84 30.20 24.93
C SER A 1080 11.50 31.55 24.30
N VAL A 1081 11.55 31.63 22.97
CA VAL A 1081 11.21 32.82 22.18
C VAL A 1081 9.70 33.05 22.22
N PHE A 1082 8.91 32.00 21.95
CA PHE A 1082 7.45 32.03 21.98
C PHE A 1082 6.96 32.57 23.32
N SER A 1083 7.51 32.06 24.41
CA SER A 1083 7.11 32.46 25.75
C SER A 1083 7.43 33.93 26.06
N SER A 1084 8.63 34.41 25.71
CA SER A 1084 8.98 35.83 25.89
C SER A 1084 7.98 36.74 25.16
N ILE A 1085 7.53 36.31 23.98
CA ILE A 1085 6.53 37.06 23.21
C ILE A 1085 5.18 37.05 23.94
N LEU A 1086 4.76 35.95 24.56
CA LEU A 1086 3.52 35.92 25.34
C LEU A 1086 3.56 36.87 26.54
N ASP A 1087 4.70 36.95 27.23
CA ASP A 1087 4.91 37.90 28.33
C ASP A 1087 4.79 39.35 27.85
N ASP A 1088 5.43 39.69 26.73
CA ASP A 1088 5.34 41.03 26.11
C ASP A 1088 3.91 41.39 25.67
N LEU A 1089 3.14 40.40 25.22
CA LEU A 1089 1.73 40.57 24.83
C LEU A 1089 0.78 40.66 26.04
N GLY A 1090 1.26 40.41 27.26
CA GLY A 1090 0.44 40.28 28.45
C GLY A 1090 -0.58 39.14 28.33
N VAL A 1091 -0.17 38.02 27.73
CA VAL A 1091 -0.98 36.81 27.58
C VAL A 1091 -0.54 35.81 28.63
N GLY A 1092 -1.47 35.30 29.43
CA GLY A 1092 -1.17 34.34 30.49
C GLY A 1092 -0.55 33.06 29.92
N GLN A 1093 0.38 32.48 30.67
CA GLN A 1093 0.97 31.16 30.42
C GLN A 1093 1.34 30.51 31.75
N ALA A 1094 1.43 29.17 31.78
CA ALA A 1094 1.88 28.48 32.98
C ALA A 1094 3.35 28.81 33.29
N PRO A 1095 3.74 28.99 34.57
CA PRO A 1095 5.14 29.20 34.94
C PRO A 1095 6.05 28.12 34.34
N TRP A 1096 7.14 28.50 33.70
CA TRP A 1096 8.04 27.57 33.01
C TRP A 1096 9.51 28.04 33.11
N ARG A 1097 10.44 27.15 32.79
CA ARG A 1097 11.86 27.48 32.60
C ARG A 1097 12.53 26.46 31.66
N ALA A 1098 13.37 26.92 30.75
CA ALA A 1098 14.29 26.06 30.00
C ALA A 1098 15.53 25.76 30.86
N LEU A 1099 15.85 24.48 31.04
CA LEU A 1099 16.85 24.03 32.01
C LEU A 1099 17.75 22.96 31.39
N SER A 1100 19.04 23.02 31.72
CA SER A 1100 20.06 22.09 31.20
C SER A 1100 20.66 21.19 32.28
N SER A 1101 20.32 21.42 33.56
CA SER A 1101 20.81 20.61 34.68
C SER A 1101 19.64 20.08 35.53
N LEU A 1102 19.83 18.90 36.11
CA LEU A 1102 18.88 18.32 37.06
C LEU A 1102 18.69 19.20 38.30
N GLU A 1103 19.77 19.82 38.78
CA GLU A 1103 19.75 20.65 39.99
C GLU A 1103 18.85 21.88 39.79
N ASP A 1104 18.94 22.52 38.63
CA ASP A 1104 18.05 23.63 38.28
C ASP A 1104 16.60 23.15 38.09
N ALA A 1105 16.40 21.96 37.50
CA ALA A 1105 15.08 21.34 37.32
C ALA A 1105 14.36 21.13 38.66
N VAL A 1106 15.06 20.56 39.63
CA VAL A 1106 14.53 20.33 40.98
C VAL A 1106 14.30 21.64 41.72
N SER A 1107 15.21 22.60 41.58
CA SER A 1107 15.07 23.95 42.16
C SER A 1107 13.84 24.67 41.64
N PHE A 1108 13.63 24.67 40.32
CA PHE A 1108 12.43 25.26 39.71
C PHE A 1108 11.15 24.57 40.19
N ALA A 1109 11.11 23.23 40.16
CA ALA A 1109 9.95 22.46 40.58
C ALA A 1109 9.59 22.69 42.07
N SER A 1110 10.60 22.88 42.92
CA SER A 1110 10.40 23.21 44.35
C SER A 1110 9.79 24.60 44.54
N ASN A 1111 10.13 25.57 43.69
CA ASN A 1111 9.61 26.93 43.76
C ASN A 1111 8.16 27.04 43.28
N VAL A 1112 7.79 26.35 42.19
CA VAL A 1112 6.43 26.41 41.62
C VAL A 1112 5.49 25.34 42.19
N GLY A 1113 6.05 24.31 42.83
CA GLY A 1113 5.34 23.19 43.42
C GLY A 1113 4.95 22.09 42.42
N TYR A 1114 5.05 20.84 42.85
CA TYR A 1114 4.61 19.68 42.06
C TYR A 1114 3.09 19.60 41.89
N PRO A 1115 2.58 18.90 40.85
CA PRO A 1115 3.35 18.30 39.74
C PRO A 1115 3.88 19.35 38.74
N CYS A 1116 4.90 18.96 37.98
CA CYS A 1116 5.46 19.71 36.84
C CYS A 1116 5.38 18.86 35.57
N LEU A 1117 5.34 19.51 34.41
CA LEU A 1117 5.36 18.90 33.08
C LEU A 1117 6.76 19.10 32.48
N LEU A 1118 7.34 18.04 31.95
CA LEU A 1118 8.65 18.02 31.30
C LEU A 1118 8.45 17.85 29.79
N ARG A 1119 9.04 18.72 28.98
CA ARG A 1119 8.82 18.79 27.53
C ARG A 1119 10.10 19.07 26.72
N PRO A 1120 10.41 18.29 25.66
CA PRO A 1120 11.41 18.67 24.66
C PRO A 1120 10.88 19.71 23.66
N SER A 1121 11.76 20.49 23.03
CA SER A 1121 11.42 21.44 21.95
C SER A 1121 11.27 20.74 20.58
N TYR A 1122 10.54 21.35 19.63
CA TYR A 1122 10.31 20.86 18.25
C TYR A 1122 9.68 19.45 18.13
N VAL A 1123 8.83 19.04 19.07
CA VAL A 1123 8.15 17.73 19.05
C VAL A 1123 6.63 17.83 18.82
N LEU A 1124 6.09 16.81 18.15
CA LEU A 1124 4.67 16.53 17.98
C LEU A 1124 4.25 15.35 18.87
N SER A 1125 2.96 15.19 19.17
CA SER A 1125 2.36 14.04 19.85
C SER A 1125 2.76 13.87 21.33
N GLY A 1126 3.41 14.88 21.90
CA GLY A 1126 3.93 14.85 23.25
C GLY A 1126 5.07 13.85 23.44
N SER A 1127 5.89 13.62 22.40
CA SER A 1127 6.96 12.62 22.49
C SER A 1127 7.93 12.95 23.64
N ALA A 1128 8.14 11.98 24.53
CA ALA A 1128 8.87 12.14 25.80
C ALA A 1128 8.32 13.21 26.78
N MET A 1129 7.08 13.66 26.61
CA MET A 1129 6.42 14.57 27.56
C MET A 1129 5.86 13.80 28.76
N ASN A 1130 6.28 14.18 29.97
CA ASN A 1130 5.89 13.49 31.20
C ASN A 1130 5.41 14.46 32.28
N VAL A 1131 4.38 14.04 33.04
CA VAL A 1131 4.01 14.69 34.31
C VAL A 1131 4.84 14.07 35.42
N VAL A 1132 5.51 14.95 36.15
CA VAL A 1132 6.42 14.61 37.22
C VAL A 1132 5.79 15.03 38.55
N TYR A 1133 5.63 14.08 39.48
CA TYR A 1133 4.97 14.32 40.78
C TYR A 1133 5.96 14.50 41.95
N GLY A 1134 7.24 14.22 41.73
CA GLY A 1134 8.30 14.39 42.72
C GLY A 1134 9.69 14.33 42.10
N GLU A 1135 10.70 14.46 42.95
CA GLU A 1135 12.11 14.58 42.55
C GLU A 1135 12.66 13.30 41.89
N ASP A 1136 12.30 12.12 42.40
CA ASP A 1136 12.75 10.84 41.83
C ASP A 1136 12.26 10.65 40.39
N GLU A 1137 10.99 10.98 40.12
CA GLU A 1137 10.45 10.95 38.76
C GLU A 1137 11.12 11.99 37.86
N MET A 1138 11.48 13.17 38.40
CA MET A 1138 12.16 14.23 37.64
C MET A 1138 13.49 13.73 37.11
N LYS A 1139 14.27 13.08 37.98
CA LYS A 1139 15.58 12.55 37.63
C LYS A 1139 15.50 11.53 36.49
N ARG A 1140 14.57 10.59 36.57
CA ARG A 1140 14.38 9.55 35.54
C ARG A 1140 13.94 10.15 34.20
N PHE A 1141 12.93 11.02 34.20
CA PHE A 1141 12.36 11.53 32.94
C PHE A 1141 13.23 12.60 32.26
N LEU A 1142 14.05 13.33 33.01
CA LEU A 1142 14.98 14.29 32.41
C LEU A 1142 16.03 13.59 31.53
N GLU A 1143 16.55 12.43 31.97
CA GLU A 1143 17.51 11.62 31.18
C GLU A 1143 16.89 11.09 29.87
N GLU A 1144 15.61 10.70 29.89
CA GLU A 1144 14.90 10.24 28.69
C GLU A 1144 14.68 11.38 27.69
N ALA A 1145 14.30 12.58 28.16
CA ALA A 1145 14.01 13.72 27.30
C ALA A 1145 15.25 14.30 26.60
N THR A 1146 16.42 14.33 27.26
CA THR A 1146 17.68 14.78 26.64
C THR A 1146 18.15 13.87 25.51
N GLN A 1147 17.75 12.59 25.50
CA GLN A 1147 18.07 11.69 24.39
C GLN A 1147 17.27 12.01 23.13
N VAL A 1148 16.03 12.51 23.28
CA VAL A 1148 15.14 12.86 22.15
C VAL A 1148 15.57 14.18 21.51
N SER A 1149 15.95 15.16 22.32
CA SER A 1149 16.39 16.49 21.86
C SER A 1149 17.78 16.80 22.41
N GLN A 1150 18.82 16.32 21.73
CA GLN A 1150 20.21 16.58 22.13
C GLN A 1150 20.64 18.04 21.90
N ASP A 1151 20.06 18.69 20.88
CA ASP A 1151 20.48 20.02 20.43
C ASP A 1151 19.73 21.17 21.12
N HIS A 1152 18.66 20.88 21.87
CA HIS A 1152 17.85 21.89 22.56
C HIS A 1152 17.58 21.54 24.04
N PRO A 1153 17.60 22.54 24.94
CA PRO A 1153 17.35 22.34 26.36
C PRO A 1153 15.93 21.84 26.66
N VAL A 1154 15.78 21.06 27.73
CA VAL A 1154 14.48 20.55 28.19
C VAL A 1154 13.71 21.66 28.90
N VAL A 1155 12.42 21.78 28.60
CA VAL A 1155 11.52 22.77 29.20
C VAL A 1155 10.71 22.14 30.32
N ILE A 1156 10.73 22.77 31.50
CA ILE A 1156 9.88 22.36 32.63
C ILE A 1156 8.81 23.42 32.87
N THR A 1157 7.55 22.99 32.97
CA THR A 1157 6.37 23.84 33.12
C THR A 1157 5.54 23.41 34.33
N LYS A 1158 4.94 24.35 35.06
CA LYS A 1158 4.01 24.03 36.15
C LYS A 1158 2.77 23.33 35.60
N PHE A 1159 2.46 22.14 36.12
CA PHE A 1159 1.21 21.46 35.77
C PHE A 1159 0.04 21.98 36.62
N ILE A 1160 -0.97 22.57 35.98
CA ILE A 1160 -2.14 23.17 36.64
C ILE A 1160 -3.24 22.12 36.79
N ARG A 1161 -3.47 21.65 38.02
CA ARG A 1161 -4.49 20.63 38.32
C ARG A 1161 -5.92 21.18 38.21
N GLY A 1162 -6.82 20.36 37.66
CA GLY A 1162 -8.25 20.66 37.54
C GLY A 1162 -8.54 21.85 36.62
N ALA A 1163 -7.73 22.03 35.57
CA ALA A 1163 -7.98 22.98 34.51
C ALA A 1163 -8.64 22.26 33.33
N ARG A 1164 -9.56 22.95 32.64
CA ARG A 1164 -10.07 22.53 31.34
C ARG A 1164 -9.02 22.85 30.28
N GLU A 1165 -9.04 22.11 29.19
CA GLU A 1165 -8.24 22.40 28.01
C GLU A 1165 -9.15 22.85 26.86
N VAL A 1166 -8.73 23.90 26.17
CA VAL A 1166 -9.47 24.55 25.07
C VAL A 1166 -8.53 24.68 23.88
N GLU A 1167 -9.02 24.34 22.69
CA GLU A 1167 -8.29 24.54 21.44
C GLU A 1167 -8.96 25.60 20.58
N VAL A 1168 -8.14 26.42 19.94
CA VAL A 1168 -8.56 27.38 18.93
C VAL A 1168 -7.91 27.03 17.62
N ASP A 1169 -8.71 26.58 16.66
CA ASP A 1169 -8.30 26.44 15.27
C ASP A 1169 -8.68 27.71 14.52
N ALA A 1170 -7.74 28.29 13.78
CA ALA A 1170 -7.96 29.58 13.15
C ALA A 1170 -7.15 29.77 11.85
N VAL A 1171 -7.64 30.70 11.03
CA VAL A 1171 -6.99 31.15 9.80
C VAL A 1171 -6.83 32.65 9.88
N ALA A 1172 -5.61 33.15 9.63
CA ALA A 1172 -5.33 34.57 9.67
C ALA A 1172 -4.74 35.06 8.35
N ARG A 1173 -4.88 36.36 8.06
CA ARG A 1173 -4.22 37.08 6.96
C ARG A 1173 -3.51 38.29 7.55
N MET A 1174 -2.19 38.37 7.37
CA MET A 1174 -1.35 39.46 7.92
C MET A 1174 -1.65 39.73 9.41
N GLY A 1175 -1.84 38.65 10.18
CA GLY A 1175 -2.15 38.69 11.60
C GLY A 1175 -3.60 39.03 12.00
N LYS A 1176 -4.49 39.31 11.04
CA LYS A 1176 -5.94 39.42 11.29
C LYS A 1176 -6.60 38.04 11.17
N VAL A 1177 -7.24 37.56 12.24
CA VAL A 1177 -8.00 36.30 12.23
C VAL A 1177 -9.28 36.45 11.41
N LEU A 1178 -9.44 35.63 10.37
CA LEU A 1178 -10.56 35.65 9.44
C LEU A 1178 -11.61 34.58 9.77
N ALA A 1179 -11.17 33.41 10.20
CA ALA A 1179 -12.00 32.28 10.60
C ALA A 1179 -11.44 31.66 11.89
N HIS A 1180 -12.30 31.27 12.81
CA HIS A 1180 -11.92 30.53 14.02
C HIS A 1180 -13.03 29.61 14.52
N ALA A 1181 -12.64 28.57 15.26
CA ALA A 1181 -13.52 27.72 16.05
C ALA A 1181 -12.85 27.40 17.40
N ILE A 1182 -13.65 27.34 18.47
CA ILE A 1182 -13.18 27.08 19.83
C ILE A 1182 -13.79 25.78 20.34
N THR A 1183 -12.96 24.78 20.62
CA THR A 1183 -13.39 23.47 21.12
C THR A 1183 -12.95 23.26 22.57
N GLU A 1184 -13.76 22.56 23.35
CA GLU A 1184 -13.45 22.18 24.74
C GLU A 1184 -13.17 20.68 24.84
N HIS A 1185 -12.14 20.28 25.58
CA HIS A 1185 -11.87 18.87 25.88
C HIS A 1185 -12.85 18.34 26.94
N VAL A 1186 -13.31 17.09 26.84
CA VAL A 1186 -14.06 16.42 27.93
C VAL A 1186 -13.13 16.20 29.12
N GLU A 1187 -11.94 15.69 28.87
CA GLU A 1187 -10.89 15.45 29.85
C GLU A 1187 -10.37 16.78 30.43
N ASP A 1188 -9.90 16.74 31.68
CA ASP A 1188 -9.09 17.85 32.20
C ASP A 1188 -7.69 17.84 31.56
N ALA A 1189 -7.05 19.00 31.53
CA ALA A 1189 -5.71 19.16 30.98
C ALA A 1189 -4.71 18.18 31.61
N GLY A 1190 -3.91 17.53 30.76
CA GLY A 1190 -2.94 16.50 31.12
C GLY A 1190 -3.10 15.19 30.35
N VAL A 1191 -4.28 14.95 29.77
CA VAL A 1191 -4.42 14.06 28.62
C VAL A 1191 -3.94 14.83 27.39
N HIS A 1192 -3.13 14.20 26.54
CA HIS A 1192 -2.68 14.85 25.30
C HIS A 1192 -3.89 15.19 24.40
N SER A 1193 -3.90 16.37 23.79
CA SER A 1193 -4.98 16.85 22.89
C SER A 1193 -5.42 15.87 21.82
N GLY A 1194 -4.48 15.12 21.24
CA GLY A 1194 -4.79 14.04 20.29
C GLY A 1194 -5.60 12.87 20.85
N ASP A 1195 -5.49 12.60 22.15
CA ASP A 1195 -6.25 11.56 22.87
C ASP A 1195 -7.47 12.13 23.59
N ALA A 1196 -7.73 13.43 23.48
CA ALA A 1196 -8.86 14.07 24.12
C ALA A 1196 -10.13 13.95 23.27
N THR A 1197 -11.26 13.89 23.96
CA THR A 1197 -12.58 13.99 23.35
C THR A 1197 -12.95 15.46 23.23
N LEU A 1198 -13.16 15.97 22.01
CA LEU A 1198 -13.47 17.39 21.76
C LEU A 1198 -14.98 17.63 21.67
N MET A 1199 -15.42 18.77 22.19
CA MET A 1199 -16.79 19.26 22.15
C MET A 1199 -16.84 20.60 21.41
N LEU A 1200 -17.77 20.72 20.46
CA LEU A 1200 -18.04 21.95 19.71
C LEU A 1200 -19.56 22.20 19.63
N PRO A 1201 -20.09 23.32 20.15
CA PRO A 1201 -19.38 24.39 20.87
C PRO A 1201 -18.92 24.00 22.28
N THR A 1202 -18.19 24.89 22.95
CA THR A 1202 -17.79 24.72 24.36
C THR A 1202 -19.02 24.63 25.27
N GLN A 1203 -18.96 23.81 26.33
CA GLN A 1203 -20.10 23.49 27.19
C GLN A 1203 -19.98 24.07 28.61
N THR A 1204 -18.76 24.09 29.17
CA THR A 1204 -18.54 24.50 30.58
C THR A 1204 -17.63 25.72 30.74
N ILE A 1205 -17.07 26.22 29.63
CA ILE A 1205 -16.20 27.40 29.65
C ILE A 1205 -17.03 28.68 29.87
N SER A 1206 -16.57 29.53 30.79
CA SER A 1206 -17.23 30.81 31.06
C SER A 1206 -17.06 31.79 29.89
N GLN A 1207 -18.06 32.65 29.65
CA GLN A 1207 -17.97 33.67 28.59
C GLN A 1207 -16.74 34.57 28.76
N GLY A 1208 -16.39 34.94 30.01
CA GLY A 1208 -15.21 35.74 30.29
C GLY A 1208 -13.89 35.05 29.88
N ALA A 1209 -13.81 33.72 30.03
CA ALA A 1209 -12.67 32.94 29.56
C ALA A 1209 -12.66 32.86 28.03
N LEU A 1210 -13.81 32.66 27.37
CA LEU A 1210 -13.90 32.67 25.91
C LEU A 1210 -13.43 34.00 25.31
N GLU A 1211 -13.80 35.14 25.89
CA GLU A 1211 -13.31 36.46 25.43
C GLU A 1211 -11.80 36.61 25.62
N LYS A 1212 -11.24 36.09 26.72
CA LYS A 1212 -9.78 36.08 26.94
C LYS A 1212 -9.05 35.18 25.94
N VAL A 1213 -9.59 34.00 25.65
CA VAL A 1213 -9.09 33.09 24.61
C VAL A 1213 -9.06 33.82 23.26
N LYS A 1214 -10.18 34.42 22.83
CA LYS A 1214 -10.24 35.22 21.58
C LYS A 1214 -9.23 36.37 21.54
N THR A 1215 -9.12 37.11 22.63
CA THR A 1215 -8.16 38.23 22.75
C THR A 1215 -6.72 37.75 22.65
N ALA A 1216 -6.37 36.63 23.30
CA ALA A 1216 -5.05 36.03 23.23
C ALA A 1216 -4.74 35.54 21.80
N THR A 1217 -5.67 34.83 21.16
CA THR A 1217 -5.55 34.40 19.77
C THR A 1217 -5.31 35.57 18.81
N GLN A 1218 -6.06 36.68 18.97
CA GLN A 1218 -5.85 37.89 18.17
C GLN A 1218 -4.44 38.46 18.33
N LYS A 1219 -3.96 38.56 19.57
CA LYS A 1219 -2.62 39.08 19.88
C LYS A 1219 -1.52 38.18 19.30
N ILE A 1220 -1.65 36.86 19.46
CA ILE A 1220 -0.71 35.87 18.91
C ILE A 1220 -0.68 35.98 17.39
N ALA A 1221 -1.84 35.98 16.72
CA ALA A 1221 -1.91 36.09 15.27
C ALA A 1221 -1.21 37.34 14.74
N LYS A 1222 -1.42 38.48 15.42
CA LYS A 1222 -0.75 39.74 15.08
C LYS A 1222 0.76 39.69 15.31
N ALA A 1223 1.23 39.12 16.42
CA ALA A 1223 2.64 39.10 16.78
C ALA A 1223 3.51 38.23 15.86
N PHE A 1224 2.95 37.14 15.33
CA PHE A 1224 3.60 36.25 14.37
C PHE A 1224 3.25 36.58 12.91
N GLU A 1225 2.50 37.66 12.66
CA GLU A 1225 2.11 38.11 11.32
C GLU A 1225 1.46 36.98 10.47
N ILE A 1226 0.67 36.14 11.13
CA ILE A 1226 0.19 34.87 10.57
C ILE A 1226 -0.57 35.12 9.25
N SER A 1227 -0.26 34.33 8.23
CA SER A 1227 -0.94 34.33 6.94
C SER A 1227 -1.17 32.89 6.47
N GLY A 1228 -2.23 32.25 6.96
CA GLY A 1228 -2.48 30.82 6.76
C GLY A 1228 -3.15 30.19 8.00
N PRO A 1229 -3.11 28.85 8.09
CA PRO A 1229 -3.72 28.13 9.20
C PRO A 1229 -2.81 28.15 10.43
N PHE A 1230 -3.42 28.18 11.62
CA PHE A 1230 -2.72 27.99 12.89
C PHE A 1230 -3.67 27.42 13.95
N ASN A 1231 -3.09 26.89 15.02
CA ASN A 1231 -3.81 26.40 16.19
C ASN A 1231 -3.16 26.91 17.47
N THR A 1232 -3.96 27.19 18.49
CA THR A 1232 -3.48 27.58 19.83
C THR A 1232 -4.24 26.82 20.90
N GLN A 1233 -3.52 26.26 21.86
CA GLN A 1233 -4.08 25.48 22.96
C GLN A 1233 -4.00 26.26 24.27
N PHE A 1234 -5.04 26.16 25.10
CA PHE A 1234 -5.21 26.94 26.32
C PHE A 1234 -5.64 26.07 27.50
N LEU A 1235 -5.07 26.35 28.67
CA LEU A 1235 -5.60 25.94 29.97
C LEU A 1235 -6.63 26.98 30.43
N VAL A 1236 -7.78 26.52 30.88
CA VAL A 1236 -8.83 27.36 31.46
C VAL A 1236 -9.17 26.86 32.86
N LYS A 1237 -9.00 27.73 33.86
CA LYS A 1237 -9.44 27.46 35.23
C LYS A 1237 -10.27 28.61 35.76
N GLY A 1238 -11.59 28.41 35.81
CA GLY A 1238 -12.53 29.49 36.08
C GLY A 1238 -12.47 30.56 34.99
N ASN A 1239 -11.85 31.68 35.28
CA ASN A 1239 -11.68 32.80 34.33
C ASN A 1239 -10.20 33.04 33.95
N ASP A 1240 -9.27 32.26 34.50
CA ASP A 1240 -7.86 32.33 34.15
C ASP A 1240 -7.59 31.51 32.89
N VAL A 1241 -6.97 32.15 31.91
CA VAL A 1241 -6.65 31.58 30.59
C VAL A 1241 -5.14 31.63 30.42
N MET A 1242 -4.54 30.48 30.17
CA MET A 1242 -3.09 30.35 30.00
C MET A 1242 -2.80 29.58 28.71
N VAL A 1243 -1.94 30.11 27.85
CA VAL A 1243 -1.50 29.42 26.63
C VAL A 1243 -0.62 28.22 26.99
N ILE A 1244 -0.82 27.10 26.30
CA ILE A 1244 0.00 25.88 26.35
C ILE A 1244 1.06 25.93 25.25
N GLU A 1245 0.60 26.11 24.01
CA GLU A 1245 1.40 26.14 22.78
C GLU A 1245 0.65 26.81 21.62
N CYS A 1246 1.39 27.17 20.57
CA CYS A 1246 0.86 27.64 19.31
C CYS A 1246 1.55 26.90 18.16
N ASN A 1247 0.77 26.27 17.29
CA ASN A 1247 1.24 25.56 16.12
C ASN A 1247 0.93 26.41 14.88
N LEU A 1248 1.94 26.96 14.20
CA LEU A 1248 1.77 27.80 13.00
C LEU A 1248 1.53 26.99 11.72
N ARG A 1249 0.61 26.03 11.80
CA ARG A 1249 0.15 25.14 10.74
C ARG A 1249 -1.27 24.66 11.04
N ALA A 1250 -1.88 23.93 10.10
CA ALA A 1250 -3.12 23.21 10.37
C ALA A 1250 -2.93 22.21 11.52
N SER A 1251 -3.94 22.11 12.38
CA SER A 1251 -4.03 21.09 13.42
C SER A 1251 -4.83 19.89 12.95
N ARG A 1252 -4.87 18.84 13.77
CA ARG A 1252 -5.69 17.66 13.48
C ARG A 1252 -7.20 17.87 13.60
N SER A 1253 -7.64 18.92 14.28
CA SER A 1253 -9.08 19.21 14.45
C SER A 1253 -9.64 20.06 13.31
N PHE A 1254 -8.82 20.55 12.37
CA PHE A 1254 -9.28 21.30 11.20
C PHE A 1254 -10.40 20.62 10.41
N PRO A 1255 -10.37 19.30 10.13
CA PRO A 1255 -11.49 18.61 9.47
C PRO A 1255 -12.77 18.65 10.33
N PHE A 1256 -12.66 18.36 11.63
CA PHE A 1256 -13.78 18.37 12.57
C PHE A 1256 -14.44 19.74 12.67
N VAL A 1257 -13.65 20.81 12.89
CA VAL A 1257 -14.18 22.17 13.00
C VAL A 1257 -14.75 22.64 11.67
N SER A 1258 -14.08 22.34 10.55
CA SER A 1258 -14.54 22.78 9.22
C SER A 1258 -15.90 22.20 8.88
N LYS A 1259 -16.08 20.89 9.09
CA LYS A 1259 -17.35 20.20 8.80
C LYS A 1259 -18.45 20.63 9.78
N THR A 1260 -18.15 20.74 11.07
CA THR A 1260 -19.13 21.13 12.09
C THR A 1260 -19.65 22.55 11.88
N ILE A 1261 -18.75 23.52 11.63
CA ILE A 1261 -19.10 24.93 11.37
C ILE A 1261 -19.66 25.11 9.95
N GLY A 1262 -19.29 24.24 9.01
CA GLY A 1262 -19.75 24.31 7.64
C GLY A 1262 -18.97 25.28 6.76
N VAL A 1263 -17.71 25.57 7.14
CA VAL A 1263 -16.76 26.40 6.40
C VAL A 1263 -15.45 25.65 6.32
N ASP A 1264 -14.93 25.42 5.12
CA ASP A 1264 -13.62 24.77 4.94
C ASP A 1264 -12.48 25.74 5.30
N PHE A 1265 -11.88 25.54 6.48
CA PHE A 1265 -10.80 26.42 6.95
C PHE A 1265 -9.55 26.28 6.09
N ILE A 1266 -9.33 25.15 5.42
CA ILE A 1266 -8.16 24.96 4.57
C ILE A 1266 -8.34 25.64 3.22
N ASP A 1267 -9.53 25.63 2.61
CA ASP A 1267 -9.80 26.45 1.42
C ASP A 1267 -9.54 27.93 1.71
N VAL A 1268 -10.03 28.45 2.84
CA VAL A 1268 -9.78 29.82 3.29
C VAL A 1268 -8.27 30.05 3.47
N ALA A 1269 -7.58 29.16 4.18
CA ALA A 1269 -6.15 29.27 4.42
C ALA A 1269 -5.35 29.27 3.13
N THR A 1270 -5.65 28.36 2.19
CA THR A 1270 -4.95 28.24 0.92
C THR A 1270 -5.13 29.48 0.06
N ARG A 1271 -6.35 30.02 -0.03
CA ARG A 1271 -6.62 31.30 -0.69
C ARG A 1271 -5.84 32.46 -0.05
N VAL A 1272 -5.71 32.49 1.28
CA VAL A 1272 -4.87 33.48 1.96
C VAL A 1272 -3.40 33.32 1.59
N MET A 1273 -2.86 32.11 1.63
CA MET A 1273 -1.44 31.83 1.36
C MET A 1273 -1.02 32.19 -0.07
N VAL A 1274 -1.92 32.06 -1.04
CA VAL A 1274 -1.66 32.41 -2.45
C VAL A 1274 -2.05 33.85 -2.82
N GLY A 1275 -2.59 34.62 -1.88
CA GLY A 1275 -3.00 36.01 -2.09
C GLY A 1275 -4.31 36.21 -2.84
N GLU A 1276 -5.19 35.20 -2.87
CA GLU A 1276 -6.50 35.27 -3.54
C GLU A 1276 -7.48 36.15 -2.77
N ARG A 1277 -8.30 36.93 -3.48
CA ARG A 1277 -9.37 37.73 -2.86
C ARG A 1277 -10.57 36.85 -2.51
N MET A 1278 -11.19 37.10 -1.37
CA MET A 1278 -12.40 36.39 -0.94
C MET A 1278 -13.31 37.32 -0.15
N ASP A 1279 -14.59 36.98 -0.06
CA ASP A 1279 -15.55 37.65 0.80
C ASP A 1279 -15.39 37.17 2.25
N GLU A 1280 -14.88 38.05 3.11
CA GLU A 1280 -14.65 37.77 4.53
C GLU A 1280 -15.94 37.87 5.37
N SER A 1281 -17.03 38.44 4.85
CA SER A 1281 -18.23 38.77 5.63
C SER A 1281 -19.02 37.56 6.15
N ARG A 1282 -18.85 36.40 5.50
CA ARG A 1282 -19.51 35.14 5.86
C ARG A 1282 -18.62 34.20 6.67
N LEU A 1283 -17.37 34.58 6.92
CA LEU A 1283 -16.43 33.75 7.66
C LEU A 1283 -16.62 33.91 9.18
N PRO A 1284 -16.35 32.86 9.98
CA PRO A 1284 -16.50 32.90 11.43
C PRO A 1284 -15.36 33.72 12.08
N SER A 1285 -15.36 35.04 11.91
CA SER A 1285 -14.35 35.93 12.49
C SER A 1285 -14.48 35.99 14.02
N LEU A 1286 -13.48 36.56 14.71
CA LEU A 1286 -13.52 36.71 16.18
C LEU A 1286 -14.71 37.57 16.65
N GLU A 1287 -15.13 38.52 15.83
CA GLU A 1287 -16.26 39.43 16.09
C GLU A 1287 -17.61 38.78 15.76
N ASN A 1288 -17.66 37.90 14.76
CA ASN A 1288 -18.87 37.22 14.29
C ASN A 1288 -18.66 35.69 14.23
N PRO A 1289 -18.56 35.00 15.39
CA PRO A 1289 -18.42 33.55 15.43
C PRO A 1289 -19.68 32.86 14.88
N ILE A 1290 -19.50 31.71 14.21
CA ILE A 1290 -20.58 30.77 13.91
C ILE A 1290 -20.61 29.75 15.06
N ILE A 1291 -21.73 29.66 15.76
CA ILE A 1291 -21.91 28.75 16.90
C ILE A 1291 -23.14 27.88 16.61
N PRO A 1292 -23.00 26.55 16.46
CA PRO A 1292 -24.13 25.63 16.34
C PRO A 1292 -25.09 25.78 17.52
N VAL A 1293 -26.38 25.97 17.23
CA VAL A 1293 -27.43 26.20 18.25
C VAL A 1293 -28.27 24.94 18.49
N ASP A 1294 -28.64 24.23 17.43
CA ASP A 1294 -29.56 23.09 17.49
C ASP A 1294 -28.86 21.73 17.65
N PHE A 1295 -27.53 21.73 17.66
CA PHE A 1295 -26.74 20.50 17.75
C PHE A 1295 -25.35 20.73 18.36
N VAL A 1296 -24.74 19.65 18.83
CA VAL A 1296 -23.36 19.58 19.32
C VAL A 1296 -22.60 18.55 18.49
N GLY A 1297 -21.37 18.90 18.10
CA GLY A 1297 -20.39 17.97 17.56
C GLY A 1297 -19.49 17.44 18.67
N ILE A 1298 -19.30 16.11 18.72
CA ILE A 1298 -18.29 15.47 19.55
C ILE A 1298 -17.31 14.71 18.66
N LYS A 1299 -16.03 14.90 18.89
CA LYS A 1299 -14.94 14.11 18.32
C LYS A 1299 -14.31 13.24 19.41
N ALA A 1300 -14.22 11.93 19.20
CA ALA A 1300 -13.60 10.99 20.12
C ALA A 1300 -12.39 10.29 19.49
N PRO A 1301 -11.34 9.97 20.29
CA PRO A 1301 -10.18 9.22 19.84
C PRO A 1301 -10.50 7.73 19.60
N MET A 1302 -9.84 7.13 18.62
CA MET A 1302 -9.82 5.68 18.37
C MET A 1302 -8.50 5.09 18.86
N PHE A 1303 -8.56 3.98 19.61
CA PHE A 1303 -7.38 3.32 20.17
C PHE A 1303 -7.22 1.88 19.66
N SER A 1304 -5.96 1.43 19.59
CA SER A 1304 -5.59 0.08 19.11
C SER A 1304 -5.06 -0.84 20.22
N TRP A 1305 -5.51 -0.65 21.47
CA TRP A 1305 -5.04 -1.39 22.64
C TRP A 1305 -5.05 -2.93 22.52
N PRO A 1306 -6.03 -3.59 21.85
CA PRO A 1306 -6.02 -5.05 21.69
C PRO A 1306 -4.81 -5.59 20.89
N ARG A 1307 -4.26 -4.78 19.99
CA ARG A 1307 -3.10 -5.14 19.14
C ARG A 1307 -1.78 -4.78 19.81
N LEU A 1308 -1.79 -3.71 20.59
CA LEU A 1308 -0.70 -3.27 21.44
C LEU A 1308 -0.67 -4.09 22.73
N ARG A 1309 -0.45 -5.40 22.61
CA ARG A 1309 -0.34 -6.33 23.74
C ARG A 1309 0.76 -5.85 24.68
N GLU A 1310 0.55 -6.01 25.98
CA GLU A 1310 1.43 -5.53 27.07
C GLU A 1310 1.45 -4.01 27.31
N ALA A 1311 0.94 -3.19 26.37
CA ALA A 1311 0.74 -1.77 26.66
C ALA A 1311 -0.26 -1.56 27.78
N ASP A 1312 0.07 -0.64 28.69
CA ASP A 1312 -0.87 -0.13 29.69
C ASP A 1312 -1.85 0.85 29.03
N PRO A 1313 -3.15 0.53 28.95
CA PRO A 1313 -4.14 1.36 28.24
C PRO A 1313 -4.58 2.54 29.10
N VAL A 1314 -3.64 3.46 29.34
CA VAL A 1314 -3.81 4.68 30.14
C VAL A 1314 -3.40 5.88 29.31
N LEU A 1315 -4.21 6.94 29.39
CA LEU A 1315 -3.92 8.22 28.74
C LEU A 1315 -2.84 8.99 29.51
N ARG A 1316 -1.89 9.57 28.78
CA ARG A 1316 -0.75 10.33 29.31
C ARG A 1316 -0.64 11.68 28.59
N CYS A 1317 0.41 12.44 28.90
CA CYS A 1317 0.80 13.60 28.10
C CYS A 1317 1.44 13.24 26.76
N GLU A 1318 1.83 11.97 26.58
CA GLU A 1318 2.20 11.41 25.28
C GLU A 1318 0.98 10.72 24.66
N MET A 1319 0.72 11.01 23.39
CA MET A 1319 -0.43 10.50 22.65
C MET A 1319 -0.33 9.00 22.39
N ALA A 1320 -1.46 8.29 22.40
CA ALA A 1320 -1.56 6.86 22.10
C ALA A 1320 -2.62 6.49 21.06
N SER A 1321 -3.59 7.37 20.77
CA SER A 1321 -4.65 7.11 19.79
C SER A 1321 -4.12 7.05 18.35
N THR A 1322 -4.80 6.26 17.51
CA THR A 1322 -4.40 5.97 16.13
C THR A 1322 -5.29 6.66 15.10
N GLY A 1323 -6.50 7.06 15.51
CA GLY A 1323 -7.49 7.69 14.65
C GLY A 1323 -8.55 8.43 15.44
N GLU A 1324 -9.61 8.84 14.75
CA GLU A 1324 -10.70 9.61 15.33
C GLU A 1324 -12.05 9.27 14.70
N VAL A 1325 -13.11 9.58 15.45
CA VAL A 1325 -14.49 9.58 15.00
C VAL A 1325 -15.16 10.87 15.46
N ALA A 1326 -16.14 11.37 14.74
CA ALA A 1326 -17.04 12.39 15.27
C ALA A 1326 -18.50 12.09 14.96
N CYS A 1327 -19.36 12.52 15.86
CA CYS A 1327 -20.80 12.36 15.76
C CYS A 1327 -21.51 13.63 16.20
N PHE A 1328 -22.78 13.73 15.82
CA PHE A 1328 -23.61 14.89 16.06
C PHE A 1328 -24.90 14.48 16.77
N GLY A 1329 -25.36 15.31 17.70
CA GLY A 1329 -26.57 15.10 18.47
C GLY A 1329 -27.24 16.41 18.84
N PRO A 1330 -28.53 16.39 19.21
CA PRO A 1330 -29.24 17.60 19.66
C PRO A 1330 -28.69 18.15 20.97
N ASN A 1331 -27.92 17.33 21.70
CA ASN A 1331 -27.23 17.67 22.92
C ASN A 1331 -25.92 16.88 23.01
N ILE A 1332 -25.09 17.24 23.99
CA ILE A 1332 -23.81 16.57 24.23
C ILE A 1332 -23.95 15.07 24.51
N TYR A 1333 -25.00 14.65 25.21
CA TYR A 1333 -25.16 13.27 25.68
C TYR A 1333 -25.38 12.31 24.51
N SER A 1334 -26.31 12.63 23.60
CA SER A 1334 -26.55 11.82 22.40
C SER A 1334 -25.34 11.83 21.46
N ALA A 1335 -24.69 12.98 21.28
CA ALA A 1335 -23.48 13.08 20.46
C ALA A 1335 -22.33 12.21 21.03
N PHE A 1336 -22.13 12.25 22.36
CA PHE A 1336 -21.15 11.46 23.08
C PHE A 1336 -21.39 9.96 22.93
N LEU A 1337 -22.63 9.49 23.15
CA LEU A 1337 -22.95 8.06 23.01
C LEU A 1337 -22.74 7.57 21.57
N LYS A 1338 -23.16 8.35 20.56
CA LYS A 1338 -22.90 8.01 19.14
C LYS A 1338 -21.40 7.96 18.85
N ALA A 1339 -20.60 8.89 19.38
CA ALA A 1339 -19.15 8.89 19.21
C ALA A 1339 -18.51 7.67 19.88
N MET A 1340 -18.90 7.33 21.10
CA MET A 1340 -18.42 6.12 21.80
C MET A 1340 -18.78 4.85 21.04
N LEU A 1341 -20.03 4.69 20.59
CA LEU A 1341 -20.44 3.54 19.77
C LEU A 1341 -19.62 3.45 18.47
N SER A 1342 -19.28 4.60 17.87
CA SER A 1342 -18.46 4.68 16.65
C SER A 1342 -17.01 4.22 16.86
N THR A 1343 -16.51 4.20 18.10
CA THR A 1343 -15.18 3.63 18.42
C THR A 1343 -15.21 2.10 18.61
N GLY A 1344 -16.37 1.47 18.47
CA GLY A 1344 -16.59 0.06 18.79
C GLY A 1344 -16.89 -0.21 20.26
N PHE A 1345 -17.09 0.84 21.08
CA PHE A 1345 -17.55 0.71 22.46
C PHE A 1345 -18.92 0.02 22.49
N LYS A 1346 -19.08 -0.97 23.37
CA LYS A 1346 -20.37 -1.61 23.64
C LYS A 1346 -20.97 -1.01 24.90
N LEU A 1347 -22.20 -0.54 24.85
CA LEU A 1347 -22.87 -0.05 26.05
C LEU A 1347 -23.06 -1.23 27.03
N PRO A 1348 -22.67 -1.08 28.31
CA PRO A 1348 -22.86 -2.13 29.29
C PRO A 1348 -24.35 -2.40 29.51
N GLN A 1349 -24.67 -3.64 29.83
CA GLN A 1349 -26.02 -4.09 30.18
C GLN A 1349 -26.06 -4.82 31.54
N LYS A 1350 -24.90 -5.14 32.12
CA LYS A 1350 -24.80 -5.98 33.33
C LYS A 1350 -24.08 -5.27 34.46
N GLY A 1351 -22.76 -5.35 34.48
CA GLY A 1351 -21.95 -5.13 35.68
C GLY A 1351 -20.76 -4.23 35.41
N ILE A 1352 -20.56 -3.25 36.30
CA ILE A 1352 -19.47 -2.27 36.20
C ILE A 1352 -18.46 -2.54 37.32
N LEU A 1353 -17.19 -2.75 36.94
CA LEU A 1353 -16.07 -2.80 37.90
C LEU A 1353 -15.53 -1.39 38.16
N ILE A 1354 -15.49 -0.97 39.42
CA ILE A 1354 -14.99 0.34 39.85
C ILE A 1354 -13.67 0.17 40.60
N GLY A 1355 -12.58 0.59 39.98
CA GLY A 1355 -11.26 0.74 40.56
C GLY A 1355 -10.85 2.21 40.64
N ILE A 1356 -10.96 2.81 41.82
CA ILE A 1356 -10.57 4.20 42.06
C ILE A 1356 -9.62 4.31 43.25
N GLN A 1357 -8.77 5.33 43.25
CA GLN A 1357 -7.92 5.64 44.38
C GLN A 1357 -8.73 6.33 45.50
N HIS A 1358 -8.23 6.24 46.75
CA HIS A 1358 -8.85 6.86 47.92
C HIS A 1358 -9.12 8.36 47.76
N SER A 1359 -8.22 9.12 47.12
CA SER A 1359 -8.34 10.57 46.93
C SER A 1359 -9.49 10.97 45.99
N PHE A 1360 -9.92 10.07 45.10
CA PHE A 1360 -11.01 10.32 44.16
C PHE A 1360 -12.41 10.05 44.74
N ARG A 1361 -12.49 9.38 45.91
CA ARG A 1361 -13.75 9.00 46.54
C ARG A 1361 -14.77 10.16 46.66
N PRO A 1362 -14.40 11.38 47.13
CA PRO A 1362 -15.36 12.47 47.26
C PRO A 1362 -15.95 12.90 45.91
N ASN A 1363 -15.14 12.89 44.85
CA ASN A 1363 -15.55 13.33 43.52
C ASN A 1363 -16.36 12.26 42.78
N PHE A 1364 -16.14 10.98 43.08
CA PHE A 1364 -16.75 9.86 42.37
C PHE A 1364 -18.10 9.41 42.95
N LEU A 1365 -18.42 9.76 44.20
CA LEU A 1365 -19.59 9.22 44.91
C LEU A 1365 -20.91 9.48 44.17
N SER A 1366 -21.13 10.70 43.68
CA SER A 1366 -22.35 11.03 42.92
C SER A 1366 -22.47 10.24 41.63
N THR A 1367 -21.35 10.07 40.91
CA THR A 1367 -21.30 9.24 39.69
C THR A 1367 -21.59 7.77 40.00
N ALA A 1368 -21.10 7.24 41.13
CA ALA A 1368 -21.40 5.87 41.54
C ALA A 1368 -22.88 5.68 41.90
N HIS A 1369 -23.50 6.63 42.61
CA HIS A 1369 -24.95 6.62 42.84
C HIS A 1369 -25.72 6.60 41.52
N GLN A 1370 -25.36 7.48 40.59
CA GLN A 1370 -26.03 7.55 39.30
C GLN A 1370 -25.92 6.25 38.51
N LEU A 1371 -24.74 5.64 38.43
CA LEU A 1371 -24.57 4.34 37.78
C LEU A 1371 -25.43 3.25 38.43
N HIS A 1372 -25.57 3.27 39.77
CA HIS A 1372 -26.45 2.34 40.46
C HIS A 1372 -27.94 2.60 40.15
N GLU A 1373 -28.37 3.88 40.13
CA GLU A 1373 -29.74 4.29 39.82
C GLU A 1373 -30.17 3.91 38.40
N GLU A 1374 -29.25 3.93 37.44
CA GLU A 1374 -29.47 3.44 36.06
C GLU A 1374 -29.56 1.90 35.98
N GLY A 1375 -29.43 1.20 37.11
CA GLY A 1375 -29.67 -0.25 37.23
C GLY A 1375 -28.42 -1.13 37.12
N PHE A 1376 -27.23 -0.55 37.03
CA PHE A 1376 -26.00 -1.35 36.91
C PHE A 1376 -25.62 -2.03 38.23
N LYS A 1377 -25.19 -3.28 38.12
CA LYS A 1377 -24.61 -4.01 39.25
C LYS A 1377 -23.17 -3.59 39.44
N LEU A 1378 -22.83 -3.05 40.62
CA LEU A 1378 -21.49 -2.54 40.87
C LEU A 1378 -20.59 -3.59 41.53
N TYR A 1379 -19.37 -3.71 41.01
CA TYR A 1379 -18.27 -4.50 41.57
C TYR A 1379 -17.13 -3.54 41.91
N ALA A 1380 -16.42 -3.76 43.02
CA ALA A 1380 -15.24 -2.96 43.34
C ALA A 1380 -14.26 -3.73 44.22
N THR A 1381 -13.00 -3.33 44.22
CA THR A 1381 -12.01 -3.92 45.13
C THR A 1381 -12.40 -3.65 46.58
N GLU A 1382 -12.02 -4.55 47.49
CA GLU A 1382 -12.54 -4.61 48.87
C GLU A 1382 -12.67 -3.24 49.55
N GLY A 1383 -11.60 -2.44 49.57
CA GLY A 1383 -11.59 -1.13 50.20
C GLY A 1383 -12.54 -0.11 49.55
N THR A 1384 -12.72 -0.17 48.23
CA THR A 1384 -13.65 0.70 47.49
C THR A 1384 -15.09 0.22 47.64
N SER A 1385 -15.32 -1.08 47.60
CA SER A 1385 -16.63 -1.69 47.84
C SER A 1385 -17.15 -1.37 49.25
N ALA A 1386 -16.31 -1.53 50.28
CA ALA A 1386 -16.68 -1.19 51.65
C ALA A 1386 -17.05 0.29 51.79
N TRP A 1387 -16.32 1.19 51.13
CA TRP A 1387 -16.64 2.62 51.12
C TRP A 1387 -17.96 2.94 50.40
N LEU A 1388 -18.21 2.33 49.24
CA LEU A 1388 -19.46 2.52 48.49
C LEU A 1388 -20.68 2.02 49.28
N ASN A 1389 -20.60 0.80 49.84
CA ASN A 1389 -21.67 0.25 50.68
C ASN A 1389 -21.93 1.12 51.93
N ALA A 1390 -20.89 1.71 52.52
CA ALA A 1390 -21.03 2.63 53.65
C ALA A 1390 -21.68 3.98 53.28
N ASN A 1391 -21.79 4.30 51.98
CA ASN A 1391 -22.50 5.47 51.46
C ASN A 1391 -23.75 5.04 50.67
N ASP A 1392 -24.36 3.92 51.04
CA ASP A 1392 -25.63 3.43 50.45
C ASP A 1392 -25.58 3.19 48.93
N VAL A 1393 -24.41 2.81 48.40
CA VAL A 1393 -24.22 2.34 47.02
C VAL A 1393 -23.88 0.84 47.03
N PRO A 1394 -24.88 -0.06 46.85
CA PRO A 1394 -24.68 -1.50 46.87
C PRO A 1394 -23.59 -1.96 45.90
N THR A 1395 -22.53 -2.57 46.44
CA THR A 1395 -21.35 -2.97 45.66
C THR A 1395 -20.83 -4.33 46.11
N ILE A 1396 -20.51 -5.22 45.16
CA ILE A 1396 -19.92 -6.54 45.45
C ILE A 1396 -18.39 -6.44 45.51
N PRO A 1397 -17.74 -6.85 46.63
CA PRO A 1397 -16.28 -6.88 46.72
C PRO A 1397 -15.67 -7.95 45.80
N VAL A 1398 -14.55 -7.61 45.13
CA VAL A 1398 -13.75 -8.53 44.31
C VAL A 1398 -12.29 -8.56 44.79
N ALA A 1399 -11.59 -9.67 44.51
CA ALA A 1399 -10.18 -9.83 44.84
C ALA A 1399 -9.27 -9.02 43.88
N TRP A 1400 -8.15 -8.51 44.40
CA TRP A 1400 -7.06 -8.00 43.55
C TRP A 1400 -6.40 -9.15 42.76
N PRO A 1401 -5.95 -8.92 41.51
CA PRO A 1401 -5.30 -9.96 40.69
C PRO A 1401 -4.07 -10.63 41.33
N SER A 1402 -3.29 -9.90 42.14
CA SER A 1402 -2.10 -10.41 42.83
C SER A 1402 -2.40 -11.35 43.99
N VAL A 1403 -3.64 -11.40 44.49
CA VAL A 1403 -4.04 -12.28 45.59
C VAL A 1403 -4.39 -13.65 45.02
N GLU A 1404 -3.61 -14.68 45.37
CA GLU A 1404 -3.86 -16.06 44.92
C GLU A 1404 -5.28 -16.51 45.28
N THR A 1405 -6.02 -17.02 44.31
CA THR A 1405 -7.46 -17.37 44.43
C THR A 1405 -7.75 -18.36 45.57
N ASN A 1406 -6.76 -19.13 46.03
CA ASN A 1406 -6.92 -20.08 47.12
C ASN A 1406 -6.86 -19.44 48.52
N THR A 1407 -6.54 -18.15 48.61
CA THR A 1407 -6.34 -17.43 49.89
C THR A 1407 -7.49 -16.50 50.26
N THR A 1408 -8.49 -16.33 49.39
CA THR A 1408 -9.64 -15.45 49.60
C THR A 1408 -10.93 -16.09 49.10
N HIS A 1409 -12.05 -15.80 49.77
CA HIS A 1409 -13.38 -16.21 49.33
C HIS A 1409 -13.98 -15.24 48.28
N LEU A 1410 -13.29 -14.14 48.00
CA LEU A 1410 -13.76 -13.13 47.04
C LEU A 1410 -13.66 -13.63 45.60
N PRO A 1411 -14.62 -13.28 44.73
CA PRO A 1411 -14.57 -13.65 43.32
C PRO A 1411 -13.40 -12.97 42.60
N SER A 1412 -12.79 -13.68 41.66
CA SER A 1412 -11.73 -13.17 40.79
C SER A 1412 -12.29 -12.28 39.68
N ILE A 1413 -11.62 -11.15 39.42
CA ILE A 1413 -11.96 -10.23 38.34
C ILE A 1413 -11.90 -10.93 36.98
N SER A 1414 -10.86 -11.76 36.74
CA SER A 1414 -10.68 -12.49 35.49
C SER A 1414 -11.85 -13.41 35.18
N ARG A 1415 -12.32 -14.13 36.20
CA ARG A 1415 -13.50 -14.99 36.07
C ARG A 1415 -14.76 -14.19 35.78
N LEU A 1416 -15.01 -13.10 36.50
CA LEU A 1416 -16.22 -12.29 36.31
C LEU A 1416 -16.26 -11.61 34.94
N ILE A 1417 -15.10 -11.20 34.40
CA ILE A 1417 -14.99 -10.65 33.05
C ILE A 1417 -15.22 -11.76 32.00
N SER A 1418 -14.53 -12.90 32.12
CA SER A 1418 -14.63 -13.98 31.13
C SER A 1418 -16.01 -14.66 31.09
N GLU A 1419 -16.69 -14.78 32.23
CA GLU A 1419 -18.08 -15.26 32.32
C GLU A 1419 -19.11 -14.18 31.94
N GLY A 1420 -18.68 -12.96 31.61
CA GLY A 1420 -19.53 -11.85 31.18
C GLY A 1420 -20.45 -11.32 32.27
N HIS A 1421 -20.04 -11.39 33.55
CA HIS A 1421 -20.71 -10.71 34.66
C HIS A 1421 -20.30 -9.24 34.77
N ILE A 1422 -19.09 -8.90 34.32
CA ILE A 1422 -18.59 -7.53 34.18
C ILE A 1422 -18.43 -7.24 32.70
N ASP A 1423 -19.13 -6.20 32.23
CA ASP A 1423 -19.13 -5.75 30.83
C ASP A 1423 -18.79 -4.25 30.69
N LEU A 1424 -18.34 -3.60 31.77
CA LEU A 1424 -17.60 -2.34 31.73
C LEU A 1424 -16.58 -2.30 32.88
N VAL A 1425 -15.37 -1.82 32.59
CA VAL A 1425 -14.36 -1.53 33.61
C VAL A 1425 -14.09 -0.03 33.68
N VAL A 1426 -14.25 0.54 34.88
CA VAL A 1426 -13.81 1.88 35.24
C VAL A 1426 -12.57 1.76 36.11
N ASN A 1427 -11.42 2.20 35.61
CA ASN A 1427 -10.16 2.16 36.36
C ASN A 1427 -9.42 3.50 36.26
N LEU A 1428 -9.53 4.32 37.31
CA LEU A 1428 -8.94 5.67 37.32
C LEU A 1428 -7.49 5.62 37.84
N PRO A 1429 -6.48 5.90 36.99
CA PRO A 1429 -5.07 5.76 37.35
C PRO A 1429 -4.56 6.94 38.21
N ASN A 1430 -3.59 6.65 39.09
CA ASN A 1430 -2.74 7.64 39.75
C ASN A 1430 -1.36 7.02 40.02
N ASN A 1431 -0.29 7.76 39.71
CA ASN A 1431 1.11 7.41 39.94
C ASN A 1431 1.43 7.12 41.42
N ASN A 1432 0.65 7.67 42.37
CA ASN A 1432 0.78 7.40 43.80
C ASN A 1432 0.08 6.10 44.27
N SER A 1433 -0.40 5.25 43.36
CA SER A 1433 -1.03 3.98 43.73
C SER A 1433 -0.01 2.98 44.26
N LYS A 1434 -0.30 2.34 45.40
CA LYS A 1434 0.50 1.18 45.87
C LYS A 1434 0.29 -0.08 45.02
N PHE A 1435 -0.78 -0.10 44.22
CA PHE A 1435 -1.25 -1.26 43.46
C PHE A 1435 -1.08 -1.04 41.95
N LEU A 1436 0.02 -0.42 41.51
CA LEU A 1436 0.25 -0.10 40.09
C LEU A 1436 0.15 -1.35 39.20
N LYS A 1437 0.80 -2.45 39.60
CA LYS A 1437 0.79 -3.72 38.87
C LYS A 1437 -0.61 -4.34 38.77
N ASP A 1438 -1.37 -4.36 39.87
CA ASP A 1438 -2.74 -4.90 39.87
C ASP A 1438 -3.68 -4.07 38.99
N ASN A 1439 -3.60 -2.74 39.07
CA ASN A 1439 -4.44 -1.88 38.24
C ASN A 1439 -4.10 -2.03 36.75
N PHE A 1440 -2.81 -2.14 36.40
CA PHE A 1440 -2.39 -2.49 35.04
C PHE A 1440 -3.02 -3.81 34.58
N GLN A 1441 -2.95 -4.86 35.41
CA GLN A 1441 -3.54 -6.16 35.08
C GLN A 1441 -5.06 -6.07 34.86
N ILE A 1442 -5.79 -5.33 35.71
CA ILE A 1442 -7.24 -5.12 35.54
C ILE A 1442 -7.54 -4.43 34.21
N ARG A 1443 -6.82 -3.34 33.90
CA ARG A 1443 -7.01 -2.60 32.64
C ARG A 1443 -6.69 -3.45 31.41
N ARG A 1444 -5.57 -4.17 31.45
CA ARG A 1444 -5.14 -5.04 30.36
C ARG A 1444 -6.13 -6.17 30.10
N MET A 1445 -6.66 -6.75 31.17
CA MET A 1445 -7.67 -7.80 31.12
C MET A 1445 -8.97 -7.31 30.49
N ALA A 1446 -9.45 -6.10 30.84
CA ALA A 1446 -10.63 -5.52 30.18
C ALA A 1446 -10.46 -5.49 28.65
N VAL A 1447 -9.34 -4.94 28.18
CA VAL A 1447 -9.05 -4.85 26.74
C VAL A 1447 -8.89 -6.23 26.10
N ASP A 1448 -8.15 -7.15 26.74
CA ASP A 1448 -7.87 -8.48 26.19
C ASP A 1448 -9.12 -9.36 26.06
N TYR A 1449 -10.14 -9.13 26.90
CA TYR A 1449 -11.44 -9.80 26.84
C TYR A 1449 -12.51 -9.01 26.06
N GLY A 1450 -12.13 -7.91 25.38
CA GLY A 1450 -13.07 -7.10 24.60
C GLY A 1450 -14.14 -6.38 25.44
N VAL A 1451 -13.87 -6.17 26.73
CA VAL A 1451 -14.72 -5.40 27.64
C VAL A 1451 -14.30 -3.93 27.60
N PRO A 1452 -15.24 -2.99 27.38
CA PRO A 1452 -14.91 -1.57 27.36
C PRO A 1452 -14.23 -1.08 28.65
N LEU A 1453 -13.30 -0.14 28.48
CA LEU A 1453 -12.49 0.43 29.54
C LEU A 1453 -12.59 1.96 29.52
N ILE A 1454 -12.88 2.57 30.67
CA ILE A 1454 -12.80 4.02 30.87
C ILE A 1454 -11.79 4.33 31.97
N THR A 1455 -10.78 5.15 31.65
CA THR A 1455 -9.68 5.51 32.56
C THR A 1455 -9.65 6.98 32.98
N ASN A 1456 -10.58 7.80 32.49
CA ASN A 1456 -10.67 9.22 32.81
C ASN A 1456 -11.97 9.54 33.58
N PHE A 1457 -11.87 10.34 34.66
CA PHE A 1457 -13.00 10.65 35.52
C PHE A 1457 -14.11 11.44 34.80
N GLN A 1458 -13.74 12.46 34.03
CA GLN A 1458 -14.67 13.32 33.30
C GLN A 1458 -15.44 12.51 32.26
N VAL A 1459 -14.78 11.56 31.59
CA VAL A 1459 -15.42 10.64 30.65
C VAL A 1459 -16.40 9.70 31.36
N VAL A 1460 -16.06 9.16 32.54
CA VAL A 1460 -17.01 8.33 33.33
C VAL A 1460 -18.22 9.17 33.76
N LYS A 1461 -17.99 10.40 34.20
CA LYS A 1461 -19.06 11.31 34.60
C LYS A 1461 -20.00 11.59 33.43
N LEU A 1462 -19.45 11.96 32.27
CA LEU A 1462 -20.25 12.21 31.07
C LEU A 1462 -20.99 10.94 30.61
N PHE A 1463 -20.37 9.76 30.71
CA PHE A 1463 -21.01 8.48 30.42
C PHE A 1463 -22.21 8.20 31.34
N ALA A 1464 -22.05 8.38 32.66
CA ALA A 1464 -23.13 8.19 33.62
C ALA A 1464 -24.30 9.16 33.38
N GLU A 1465 -24.00 10.40 32.99
CA GLU A 1465 -25.00 11.40 32.57
C GLU A 1465 -25.68 11.03 31.25
N ALA A 1466 -24.93 10.48 30.30
CA ALA A 1466 -25.43 10.22 28.96
C ALA A 1466 -26.23 8.93 28.84
N ILE A 1467 -25.96 7.89 29.64
CA ILE A 1467 -26.52 6.55 29.42
C ILE A 1467 -28.06 6.50 29.41
N ARG A 1468 -28.73 7.40 30.14
CA ARG A 1468 -30.19 7.56 30.14
C ARG A 1468 -30.79 7.94 28.77
N TYR A 1469 -29.98 8.51 27.88
CA TYR A 1469 -30.37 8.90 26.51
C TYR A 1469 -30.13 7.79 25.47
N SER A 1470 -29.66 6.60 25.88
CA SER A 1470 -29.32 5.51 24.96
C SER A 1470 -30.50 5.00 24.13
N SER A 1471 -31.72 5.09 24.64
CA SER A 1471 -32.95 4.73 23.91
C SER A 1471 -33.41 5.79 22.90
N GLU A 1472 -32.82 6.99 22.93
CA GLU A 1472 -33.18 8.13 22.07
C GLU A 1472 -32.20 8.31 20.90
N LEU A 1473 -31.26 7.38 20.69
CA LEU A 1473 -30.27 7.48 19.62
C LEU A 1473 -30.88 7.20 18.25
N ASP A 1474 -30.83 8.20 17.38
CA ASP A 1474 -31.37 8.14 16.02
C ASP A 1474 -30.29 8.27 14.93
N ALA A 1475 -30.71 8.12 13.67
CA ALA A 1475 -29.86 8.31 12.50
C ALA A 1475 -29.71 9.79 12.06
N THR A 1476 -30.16 10.77 12.86
CA THR A 1476 -29.99 12.18 12.52
C THR A 1476 -28.50 12.53 12.51
N SER A 1477 -28.03 13.07 11.37
CA SER A 1477 -26.63 13.43 11.13
C SER A 1477 -26.45 14.93 10.84
N LEU A 1478 -25.21 15.38 10.70
CA LEU A 1478 -24.82 16.79 10.45
C LEU A 1478 -25.64 17.43 9.33
N PHE A 1479 -25.82 16.72 8.21
CA PHE A 1479 -26.60 17.18 7.07
C PHE A 1479 -28.03 17.60 7.45
N HIS A 1480 -28.70 16.83 8.32
CA HIS A 1480 -30.06 17.11 8.77
C HIS A 1480 -30.12 18.35 9.67
N TYR A 1481 -29.12 18.53 10.53
CA TYR A 1481 -29.04 19.72 11.39
C TYR A 1481 -28.80 20.98 10.56
N ARG A 1482 -27.87 20.94 9.59
CA ARG A 1482 -27.58 22.08 8.72
C ARG A 1482 -28.73 22.46 7.79
N GLN A 1483 -29.59 21.51 7.41
CA GLN A 1483 -30.82 21.83 6.66
C GLN A 1483 -31.87 22.58 7.48
N ARG A 1484 -31.86 22.43 8.82
CA ARG A 1484 -32.81 23.10 9.72
C ARG A 1484 -32.35 24.50 10.11
N GLU A 1485 -31.06 24.79 10.01
CA GLU A 1485 -30.56 26.14 10.20
C GLU A 1485 -31.15 27.08 9.13
N PRO A 1486 -31.74 28.23 9.51
CA PRO A 1486 -32.24 29.19 8.54
C PRO A 1486 -31.07 29.63 7.66
N ARG A 1487 -31.09 29.28 6.36
CA ARG A 1487 -30.14 29.82 5.40
C ARG A 1487 -30.18 31.34 5.51
N LEU A 1488 -29.13 31.93 6.08
CA LEU A 1488 -28.95 33.38 6.26
C LEU A 1488 -28.85 34.15 4.91
N SER A 1489 -29.37 33.61 3.81
CA SER A 1489 -29.22 34.15 2.46
C SER A 1489 -30.52 34.47 1.72
N GLU A 1490 -31.71 34.35 2.32
CA GLU A 1490 -32.96 34.71 1.62
C GLU A 1490 -33.88 35.72 2.34
N SER A 1491 -33.62 36.07 3.60
CA SER A 1491 -34.48 37.02 4.35
C SER A 1491 -34.07 38.50 4.26
N CYS A 1492 -32.89 38.83 3.73
CA CYS A 1492 -32.47 40.24 3.53
C CYS A 1492 -32.86 40.82 2.16
N THR A 1493 -33.14 39.98 1.16
CA THR A 1493 -33.52 40.45 -0.18
C THR A 1493 -35.02 40.75 -0.28
N ALA A 1494 -35.86 40.12 0.55
CA ALA A 1494 -37.31 40.35 0.58
C ALA A 1494 -37.74 41.65 1.31
N TRP A 1495 -36.87 42.23 2.14
CA TRP A 1495 -37.13 43.52 2.81
C TRP A 1495 -36.61 44.74 2.04
N LEU A 1496 -35.69 44.53 1.08
CA LEU A 1496 -35.14 45.57 0.21
C LEU A 1496 -35.80 45.63 -1.17
N THR A 1497 -36.60 44.62 -1.56
CA THR A 1497 -37.38 44.62 -2.81
C THR A 1497 -38.87 44.94 -2.62
N SER A 1498 -39.36 45.05 -1.37
CA SER A 1498 -40.75 45.44 -1.07
C SER A 1498 -40.94 46.92 -0.69
N ASN A 1499 -39.88 47.74 -0.74
CA ASN A 1499 -39.91 49.18 -0.43
C ASN A 1499 -39.36 50.10 -1.55
N LEU A 1500 -39.19 49.58 -2.77
CA LEU A 1500 -38.71 50.36 -3.93
C LEU A 1500 -39.69 50.41 -5.13
N GLU A 1501 -40.88 49.81 -5.02
CA GLU A 1501 -41.90 49.82 -6.10
C GLU A 1501 -43.10 50.75 -5.85
N ASN A 1502 -43.02 51.66 -4.87
CA ASN A 1502 -44.14 52.57 -4.54
C ASN A 1502 -43.77 54.07 -4.63
N ARG A 1503 -42.90 54.45 -5.59
CA ARG A 1503 -42.61 55.86 -5.89
C ARG A 1503 -42.34 56.11 -7.38
N GLN A 1504 -43.25 55.71 -8.25
CA GLN A 1504 -43.37 56.28 -9.59
C GLN A 1504 -44.83 56.22 -10.04
N GLU A 1505 -45.68 57.12 -9.51
CA GLU A 1505 -46.84 57.64 -10.24
C GLU A 1505 -47.43 58.87 -9.52
N THR A 1506 -47.71 59.90 -10.33
CA THR A 1506 -48.27 61.24 -10.04
C THR A 1506 -47.32 62.33 -9.50
N GLN A 1507 -47.12 63.32 -10.38
CA GLN A 1507 -46.19 64.44 -10.34
C GLN A 1507 -46.72 65.62 -9.49
N SER A 1508 -45.91 66.11 -8.55
CA SER A 1508 -45.83 67.51 -8.07
C SER A 1508 -44.73 67.66 -7.03
#